data_AF-A0A6L8U906-F1
#
_entry.id   AF-A0A6L8U906-F1
#
_cell.length_a   1.000
_cell.length_b   1.000
_cell.length_c   1.000
_cell.angle_alpha   90.00
_cell.angle_beta   90.00
_cell.angle_gamma   90.00
#
_symmetry.space_group_name_H-M   'P 1'
#
loop_
_entity.id
_entity.type
_entity.pdbx_description
1 polymer ?
#
loop_
_entity_poly.entity_id
_entity_poly.type
_entity_poly.pdbx_seq_one_letter_code
_entity_poly.pdbx_strand_id
1 'polypeptide(L)'
;MIRTLPLTVILLAIGLGLHGQTFTRSINWSLEQKQVNRKFEAESMQRGWVNRLEFDGAIYPDPISMIPHYTELIPLPNTISDISQLAVRVEYVGLELLSEDVLNSVAHWDTGEMEIPHEQFDVFRSRGQSYLQVTIPGVRFNRNAGQAHRVVRFNIVVEERPQVQVSTSMHSYAEHSALATGAWVRINVSKTGIHRITYSELEAMGLSNFANVSVWGGGGKQLPFWNIQPSYDDLVQIPIWMDKGSDGIFNKGDYILFYAQGPVTWEIQPSDSMFTHSIHDYAERISYFITTDKANPLRIATIPNPSALHTHTSTSYDALVYFERNDTNLIKSGRQWFGDLFDVYTTRTYPTGLTKPVTGGKAMVRVNAAARSGSPSSFTVKANGSTMGTMGFSAVNLTNQYLYFAFPTEKSFVTLYNTGELTIELTYNKPSPAAKAWLDYIDINARQKLSMGDKQFDFRDLESVAPDQLTLFTLQNATNGLMVWDVTDFHQPVNLAIDIQNGVAGFKRETEKLREFIAFYVNQAYGIEVVGDVPNQNIHGELQPDMVIVTHPNFLSQAEELAQIHLEDSGLKTLVVTNQQVYNEFSSGTPDVTAIRNMMRMFYSRATSEADMPRYLLLFGDGSYDNRTQSTSNTNYVLTFQSENSLHVSSSFVSDDYLGLLDDNEGEASGLLDLGIGRIPANTVAEANVAVAKVRQYLHPSSRGSWHNQLCFIGDDEDYNSYMKQSDELANFVKNNFPRYNLEKIYFDAYPLVVSSQGASYPEVTKAINNRFNQGALIVNYIGHANPTWMSHEKVMMINDVQLWRNMDRLPLFITATCEFSRFDDYLHKSIGEHTLFSPKGGTIGLVSTSRVVYAGQNFMLNRNFFKNVFAKKEGGEGTASDKYYRLGDVLRIAKTQTGSDINKRNFLLLGDPALMLHYPDLDLTINEINGHAVGSLQDTLKAMGRVEITGSVAGNRDYSDFDGEATITLYDKEREVTTLSNTGLEPFVFKTRSNTIYKGRATVSNGEFRASFMIPKDIMYNYGSGRFSLYAQNDLFTGSGFFENFVVGGLNDSIGTDTSGPGIEIYMNDKNFVSGGIVDDNPKLIIHLADSSGINTTGTGIGHDLEATLMGKTKTTLVLNDYYIADVDSYQSGRVEYQLSNLSPGDYDLRVKAWDVYNNSNESEVSFTVKSEDRPVLSHVLNYPNPFTESTAFYFEHNQPFEDFDVSIHIYSPSGKLVKTIEYQYPGSGSYRIGPIYWDGLDDFGDRIGRGVYFYRVRVKLSNGKTAQAQQKLVILK
;
A
#
# COMPACT_ATOMS: atom_id res chain seq x y z
N MET A 1 15.25 -36.63 16.41
CA MET A 1 14.38 -36.63 17.60
C MET A 1 14.84 -35.52 18.54
N ILE A 2 14.23 -34.35 18.41
CA ILE A 2 13.85 -33.29 19.37
C ILE A 2 13.22 -32.31 18.39
N ARG A 3 11.93 -32.53 18.09
CA ARG A 3 11.16 -31.70 17.15
C ARG A 3 10.62 -30.52 17.94
N THR A 4 10.99 -29.32 17.53
CA THR A 4 10.27 -28.08 17.84
C THR A 4 8.87 -28.19 17.25
N LEU A 5 7.90 -28.55 18.09
CA LEU A 5 6.48 -28.32 17.83
C LEU A 5 6.24 -26.80 17.76
N PRO A 6 5.34 -26.30 16.90
CA PRO A 6 4.84 -24.95 17.07
C PRO A 6 4.12 -24.89 18.42
N LEU A 7 4.54 -23.96 19.27
CA LEU A 7 3.94 -23.72 20.57
C LEU A 7 2.50 -23.22 20.34
N THR A 8 1.53 -24.13 20.41
CA THR A 8 0.13 -23.80 20.72
C THR A 8 -0.28 -24.75 21.83
N VAL A 9 0.13 -24.43 23.05
CA VAL A 9 -0.48 -25.06 24.22
C VAL A 9 -1.85 -24.43 24.37
N ILE A 10 -2.87 -25.21 24.01
CA ILE A 10 -4.26 -24.96 24.36
C ILE A 10 -4.34 -24.82 25.89
N LEU A 11 -4.60 -23.60 26.35
CA LEU A 11 -5.32 -23.39 27.60
C LEU A 11 -6.77 -23.17 27.20
N LEU A 12 -7.61 -24.19 27.43
CA LEU A 12 -9.06 -24.04 27.49
C LEU A 12 -9.36 -22.98 28.56
N ALA A 13 -9.48 -21.72 28.16
CA ALA A 13 -9.92 -20.62 29.00
C ALA A 13 -11.44 -20.67 29.13
N ILE A 14 -11.96 -21.73 29.75
CA ILE A 14 -13.28 -21.72 30.36
C ILE A 14 -13.05 -21.57 31.87
N GLY A 15 -13.03 -20.32 32.35
CA GLY A 15 -13.34 -19.99 33.75
C GLY A 15 -12.25 -20.11 34.82
N LEU A 16 -10.97 -20.32 34.48
CA LEU A 16 -9.87 -20.31 35.47
C LEU A 16 -9.09 -18.98 35.37
N GLY A 17 -9.16 -18.15 36.42
CA GLY A 17 -8.42 -16.88 36.50
C GLY A 17 -6.91 -17.05 36.37
N LEU A 18 -6.22 -15.99 35.91
CA LEU A 18 -4.75 -15.95 35.79
C LEU A 18 -4.09 -15.85 37.18
N HIS A 19 -4.15 -16.91 37.97
CA HIS A 19 -3.44 -16.99 39.25
C HIS A 19 -1.99 -17.42 39.03
N GLY A 20 -1.09 -16.45 38.85
CA GLY A 20 0.37 -16.64 38.84
C GLY A 20 0.90 -17.52 37.71
N GLN A 21 0.57 -17.19 36.45
CA GLN A 21 1.14 -17.90 35.32
C GLN A 21 2.59 -17.47 35.08
N THR A 22 3.48 -18.45 34.92
CA THR A 22 4.90 -18.22 34.65
C THR A 22 5.29 -18.77 33.28
N PHE A 23 5.78 -17.90 32.40
CA PHE A 23 6.26 -18.23 31.07
C PHE A 23 7.79 -18.18 31.05
N THR A 24 8.45 -19.33 30.99
CA THR A 24 9.91 -19.39 30.85
C THR A 24 10.31 -19.24 29.39
N ARG A 25 11.30 -18.37 29.12
CA ARG A 25 11.89 -18.16 27.80
C ARG A 25 13.41 -18.23 27.86
N SER A 26 14.00 -18.68 26.76
CA SER A 26 15.45 -18.70 26.55
C SER A 26 15.78 -17.92 25.29
N ILE A 27 16.83 -17.11 25.34
CA ILE A 27 17.35 -16.37 24.19
C ILE A 27 18.51 -17.16 23.59
N ASN A 28 18.35 -17.53 22.32
CA ASN A 28 19.38 -18.22 21.55
C ASN A 28 20.27 -17.19 20.86
N TRP A 29 21.33 -16.77 21.56
CA TRP A 29 22.35 -15.88 21.00
C TRP A 29 23.09 -16.53 19.85
N SER A 30 23.17 -15.85 18.71
CA SER A 30 24.07 -16.27 17.64
C SER A 30 25.51 -15.98 18.07
N LEU A 31 26.37 -17.00 18.06
CA LEU A 31 27.81 -16.83 18.22
C LEU A 31 28.37 -16.23 16.94
N GLU A 32 28.72 -14.94 16.97
CA GLU A 32 29.82 -14.25 16.28
C GLU A 32 29.46 -12.80 15.89
N GLN A 33 30.43 -11.93 16.16
CA GLN A 33 30.41 -10.48 16.00
C GLN A 33 30.12 -10.07 14.55
N LYS A 34 28.94 -9.49 14.28
CA LYS A 34 28.63 -8.88 12.98
C LYS A 34 28.99 -7.39 13.01
N GLN A 35 29.91 -6.98 12.15
CA GLN A 35 30.26 -5.56 11.94
C GLN A 35 29.12 -4.83 11.23
N VAL A 36 28.68 -3.70 11.80
CA VAL A 36 27.69 -2.80 11.21
C VAL A 36 28.32 -1.42 11.04
N ASN A 37 28.00 -0.74 9.93
CA ASN A 37 28.46 0.61 9.66
C ASN A 37 27.64 1.63 10.48
N ARG A 38 28.29 2.48 11.29
CA ARG A 38 27.62 3.68 11.79
C ARG A 38 27.55 4.71 10.66
N LYS A 39 26.33 4.99 10.16
CA LYS A 39 26.02 6.23 9.45
C LYS A 39 25.49 7.35 10.37
N PHE A 40 25.58 7.15 11.68
CA PHE A 40 24.87 7.95 12.68
C PHE A 40 25.80 8.46 13.79
N GLU A 41 26.72 9.39 13.48
CA GLU A 41 27.28 10.32 14.47
C GLU A 41 27.50 11.69 13.85
N ALA A 42 27.29 12.73 14.67
CA ALA A 42 27.22 14.12 14.25
C ALA A 42 28.58 14.82 14.05
N GLU A 43 29.71 14.19 14.41
CA GLU A 43 30.99 14.94 14.54
C GLU A 43 32.22 14.31 13.88
N SER A 44 32.17 13.08 13.35
CA SER A 44 33.32 12.53 12.61
C SER A 44 32.89 11.83 11.32
N MET A 45 33.45 12.28 10.19
CA MET A 45 33.36 11.57 8.91
C MET A 45 34.22 10.29 8.90
N GLN A 46 34.33 9.57 10.02
CA GLN A 46 35.02 8.29 10.08
C GLN A 46 34.00 7.16 9.95
N ARG A 47 34.13 6.37 8.88
CA ARG A 47 33.49 5.05 8.77
C ARG A 47 34.11 4.15 9.84
N GLY A 48 33.46 4.06 10.99
CA GLY A 48 33.81 3.16 12.08
C GLY A 48 32.84 1.98 12.13
N TRP A 49 33.37 0.76 12.08
CA TRP A 49 32.62 -0.48 12.21
C TRP A 49 32.38 -0.77 13.69
N VAL A 50 31.15 -1.12 14.06
CA VAL A 50 30.81 -1.52 15.43
C VAL A 50 30.14 -2.90 15.38
N ASN A 51 30.59 -3.82 16.23
CA ASN A 51 29.94 -5.12 16.36
C ASN A 51 28.54 -4.93 16.97
N ARG A 52 27.53 -5.69 16.55
CA ARG A 52 26.23 -5.70 17.25
C ARG A 52 25.94 -7.03 17.90
N LEU A 53 25.19 -6.97 19.00
CA LEU A 53 24.62 -8.11 19.69
C LEU A 53 23.36 -8.58 18.95
N GLU A 54 23.21 -9.89 18.71
CA GLU A 54 22.12 -10.46 17.92
C GLU A 54 21.72 -11.86 18.43
N PHE A 55 20.43 -12.18 18.32
CA PHE A 55 19.85 -13.49 18.59
C PHE A 55 18.63 -13.71 17.69
N ASP A 56 18.18 -14.96 17.57
CA ASP A 56 17.03 -15.30 16.74
C ASP A 56 15.77 -14.55 17.18
N GLY A 57 15.21 -13.74 16.27
CA GLY A 57 14.02 -12.93 16.52
C GLY A 57 14.25 -11.63 17.27
N ALA A 58 15.49 -11.19 17.43
CA ALA A 58 15.81 -9.87 18.00
C ALA A 58 15.21 -8.73 17.16
N ILE A 59 14.61 -7.76 17.84
CA ILE A 59 14.26 -6.45 17.28
C ILE A 59 15.19 -5.37 17.86
N TYR A 60 15.33 -4.25 17.17
CA TYR A 60 16.20 -3.14 17.58
C TYR A 60 15.40 -1.84 17.62
N PRO A 61 14.62 -1.62 18.70
CA PRO A 61 13.72 -0.48 18.81
C PRO A 61 14.47 0.86 18.86
N ASP A 62 15.70 0.87 19.39
CA ASP A 62 16.57 2.04 19.37
C ASP A 62 17.73 1.85 18.36
N PRO A 63 17.74 2.62 17.26
CA PRO A 63 18.80 2.55 16.26
C PRO A 63 20.13 3.16 16.72
N ILE A 64 20.15 3.92 17.82
CA ILE A 64 21.38 4.51 18.39
C ILE A 64 22.10 3.47 19.25
N SER A 65 21.45 2.92 20.27
CA SER A 65 22.09 1.93 21.16
C SER A 65 22.32 0.57 20.49
N MET A 66 21.49 0.20 19.50
CA MET A 66 21.55 -1.09 18.80
C MET A 66 21.46 -2.31 19.74
N ILE A 67 20.78 -2.14 20.87
CA ILE A 67 20.55 -3.22 21.84
C ILE A 67 19.41 -4.12 21.34
N PRO A 68 19.63 -5.43 21.17
CA PRO A 68 18.59 -6.34 20.73
C PRO A 68 17.55 -6.55 21.84
N HIS A 69 16.27 -6.55 21.48
CA HIS A 69 15.15 -6.83 22.38
C HIS A 69 14.41 -8.09 21.93
N TYR A 70 13.98 -8.87 22.92
CA TYR A 70 13.07 -10.00 22.73
C TYR A 70 11.64 -9.46 22.78
N THR A 71 10.79 -9.84 21.84
CA THR A 71 9.37 -9.49 21.86
C THR A 71 8.48 -10.70 21.65
N GLU A 72 7.35 -10.74 22.36
CA GLU A 72 6.34 -11.78 22.25
C GLU A 72 4.93 -11.22 22.56
N LEU A 73 3.91 -11.77 21.89
CA LEU A 73 2.51 -11.61 22.28
C LEU A 73 2.02 -12.86 23.00
N ILE A 74 1.53 -12.70 24.22
CA ILE A 74 0.95 -13.78 25.03
C ILE A 74 -0.58 -13.60 25.06
N PRO A 75 -1.39 -14.56 24.56
CA PRO A 75 -2.84 -14.47 24.64
C PRO A 75 -3.35 -14.35 26.08
N LEU A 76 -4.33 -13.48 26.31
CA LEU A 76 -4.98 -13.23 27.60
C LEU A 76 -6.49 -13.53 27.53
N PRO A 77 -7.16 -13.79 28.67
CA PRO A 77 -8.62 -13.72 28.73
C PRO A 77 -9.16 -12.38 28.23
N ASN A 78 -10.24 -12.40 27.45
CA ASN A 78 -10.85 -11.20 26.87
C ASN A 78 -11.45 -10.22 27.90
N THR A 79 -11.52 -10.62 29.18
CA THR A 79 -11.87 -9.74 30.30
C THR A 79 -10.76 -8.76 30.69
N ILE A 80 -9.53 -8.98 30.21
CA ILE A 80 -8.40 -8.08 30.38
C ILE A 80 -8.26 -7.23 29.13
N SER A 81 -8.35 -5.93 29.30
CA SER A 81 -8.31 -4.91 28.25
C SER A 81 -7.22 -3.86 28.48
N ASP A 82 -6.60 -3.86 29.65
CA ASP A 82 -5.63 -2.85 30.04
C ASP A 82 -4.53 -3.44 30.94
N ILE A 83 -3.30 -2.93 30.80
CA ILE A 83 -2.13 -3.39 31.56
C ILE A 83 -2.27 -3.16 33.07
N SER A 84 -3.04 -2.15 33.50
CA SER A 84 -3.30 -1.87 34.93
C SER A 84 -4.03 -3.02 35.65
N GLN A 85 -4.69 -3.91 34.90
CA GLN A 85 -5.34 -5.12 35.41
C GLN A 85 -4.35 -6.26 35.68
N LEU A 86 -3.08 -6.09 35.30
CA LEU A 86 -2.03 -7.09 35.45
C LEU A 86 -0.89 -6.57 36.36
N ALA A 87 -0.29 -7.49 37.09
CA ALA A 87 1.05 -7.37 37.63
C ALA A 87 1.96 -8.28 36.81
N VAL A 88 2.87 -7.67 36.04
CA VAL A 88 3.87 -8.40 35.24
C VAL A 88 5.24 -8.15 35.82
N ARG A 89 6.02 -9.21 36.02
CA ARG A 89 7.43 -9.11 36.43
C ARG A 89 8.31 -10.06 35.61
N VAL A 90 9.54 -9.64 35.34
CA VAL A 90 10.58 -10.51 34.76
C VAL A 90 11.54 -11.00 35.83
N GLU A 91 11.72 -12.31 35.91
CA GLU A 91 12.73 -12.94 36.75
C GLU A 91 13.85 -13.48 35.85
N TYR A 92 15.00 -12.81 35.85
CA TYR A 92 16.18 -13.25 35.11
C TYR A 92 16.82 -14.46 35.80
N VAL A 93 16.72 -15.62 35.17
CA VAL A 93 17.26 -16.90 35.69
C VAL A 93 18.60 -17.30 35.04
N GLY A 94 18.99 -16.65 33.94
CA GLY A 94 20.26 -16.86 33.26
C GLY A 94 20.81 -15.54 32.69
N LEU A 95 21.91 -15.07 33.27
CA LEU A 95 22.67 -13.90 32.83
C LEU A 95 24.12 -14.32 32.60
N GLU A 96 24.70 -13.88 31.49
CA GLU A 96 26.11 -14.10 31.17
C GLU A 96 26.83 -12.76 31.00
N LEU A 97 27.97 -12.60 31.66
CA LEU A 97 28.76 -11.36 31.60
C LEU A 97 29.28 -11.13 30.17
N LEU A 98 29.08 -9.92 29.64
CA LEU A 98 29.67 -9.49 28.38
C LEU A 98 31.15 -9.15 28.58
N SER A 99 32.02 -9.55 27.65
CA SER A 99 33.41 -9.12 27.65
C SER A 99 33.53 -7.63 27.32
N GLU A 100 34.62 -7.00 27.76
CA GLU A 100 34.88 -5.57 27.54
C GLU A 100 34.90 -5.21 26.04
N ASP A 101 35.44 -6.09 25.20
CA ASP A 101 35.42 -5.95 23.73
C ASP A 101 34.02 -5.95 23.13
N VAL A 102 33.07 -6.68 23.74
CA VAL A 102 31.67 -6.73 23.30
C VAL A 102 30.87 -5.57 23.87
N LEU A 103 31.18 -5.12 25.08
CA LEU A 103 30.62 -3.91 25.69
C LEU A 103 30.94 -2.66 24.85
N ASN A 104 32.19 -2.51 24.39
CA ASN A 104 32.62 -1.43 23.49
C ASN A 104 31.88 -1.41 22.14
N SER A 105 31.15 -2.48 21.83
CA SER A 105 30.32 -2.58 20.63
C SER A 105 28.89 -2.06 20.81
N VAL A 106 28.47 -1.78 22.04
CA VAL A 106 27.22 -1.06 22.32
C VAL A 106 27.51 0.44 22.30
N ALA A 107 26.75 1.23 21.54
CA ALA A 107 27.00 2.68 21.45
C ALA A 107 26.67 3.40 22.76
N HIS A 108 27.51 4.35 23.17
CA HIS A 108 27.23 5.32 24.25
C HIS A 108 26.91 4.71 25.62
N TRP A 109 27.17 3.41 25.83
CA TRP A 109 26.82 2.71 27.08
C TRP A 109 27.51 3.30 28.32
N ASP A 110 28.67 3.92 28.12
CA ASP A 110 29.58 4.52 29.13
C ASP A 110 29.44 6.04 29.27
N THR A 111 28.88 6.73 28.27
CA THR A 111 28.77 8.22 28.23
C THR A 111 27.74 8.80 29.19
N GLY A 112 26.88 7.98 29.78
CA GLY A 112 25.75 8.43 30.60
C GLY A 112 24.58 9.00 29.81
N GLU A 113 24.76 9.28 28.51
CA GLU A 113 23.75 9.82 27.58
C GLU A 113 22.71 8.78 27.16
N MET A 114 23.05 7.49 27.20
CA MET A 114 22.13 6.40 26.87
C MET A 114 21.15 6.14 28.01
N GLU A 115 19.84 6.08 27.73
CA GLU A 115 18.86 5.59 28.70
C GLU A 115 19.03 4.08 28.87
N ILE A 116 18.98 3.55 30.11
CA ILE A 116 19.11 2.10 30.33
C ILE A 116 17.81 1.44 29.87
N PRO A 117 17.86 0.52 28.88
CA PRO A 117 16.65 -0.18 28.45
C PRO A 117 16.05 -0.97 29.60
N HIS A 118 14.74 -0.92 29.71
CA HIS A 118 13.95 -1.60 30.72
C HIS A 118 12.86 -2.43 30.05
N GLU A 119 12.29 -3.38 30.79
CA GLU A 119 11.23 -4.25 30.28
C GLU A 119 9.96 -3.42 30.07
N GLN A 120 9.28 -3.66 28.96
CA GLN A 120 8.05 -2.97 28.58
C GLN A 120 6.93 -3.98 28.43
N PHE A 121 5.75 -3.61 28.92
CA PHE A 121 4.55 -4.44 28.90
C PHE A 121 3.36 -3.59 28.53
N ASP A 122 2.57 -4.06 27.58
CA ASP A 122 1.32 -3.44 27.19
C ASP A 122 0.28 -4.51 26.91
N VAL A 123 -0.99 -4.16 27.08
CA VAL A 123 -2.11 -5.00 26.67
C VAL A 123 -2.71 -4.40 25.42
N PHE A 124 -2.74 -5.20 24.36
CA PHE A 124 -3.41 -4.86 23.11
C PHE A 124 -4.48 -5.88 22.82
N ARG A 125 -5.37 -5.53 21.89
CA ARG A 125 -6.46 -6.39 21.48
C ARG A 125 -6.50 -6.45 19.95
N SER A 126 -6.94 -7.57 19.40
CA SER A 126 -7.09 -7.78 17.96
C SER A 126 -8.19 -8.78 17.72
N ARG A 127 -9.20 -8.40 16.94
CA ARG A 127 -10.41 -9.19 16.64
C ARG A 127 -11.06 -9.76 17.89
N GLY A 128 -11.19 -8.94 18.92
CA GLY A 128 -11.79 -9.30 20.20
C GLY A 128 -10.90 -10.12 21.14
N GLN A 129 -9.73 -10.62 20.69
CA GLN A 129 -8.76 -11.37 21.49
C GLN A 129 -7.73 -10.44 22.14
N SER A 130 -7.56 -10.53 23.45
CA SER A 130 -6.57 -9.74 24.19
C SER A 130 -5.19 -10.41 24.20
N TYR A 131 -4.13 -9.60 24.18
CA TYR A 131 -2.74 -10.03 24.19
C TYR A 131 -1.90 -9.16 25.14
N LEU A 132 -1.03 -9.78 25.93
CA LEU A 132 0.08 -9.12 26.61
C LEU A 132 1.25 -9.05 25.64
N GLN A 133 1.64 -7.86 25.21
CA GLN A 133 2.92 -7.63 24.55
C GLN A 133 4.02 -7.52 25.60
N VAL A 134 5.05 -8.32 25.45
CA VAL A 134 6.23 -8.31 26.32
C VAL A 134 7.43 -7.93 25.47
N THR A 135 8.17 -6.90 25.88
CA THR A 135 9.42 -6.49 25.25
C THR A 135 10.53 -6.44 26.30
N ILE A 136 11.56 -7.26 26.13
CA ILE A 136 12.63 -7.45 27.12
C ILE A 136 13.98 -7.13 26.47
N PRO A 137 14.77 -6.20 27.04
CA PRO A 137 16.13 -5.97 26.58
C PRO A 137 16.98 -7.24 26.68
N GLY A 138 17.67 -7.58 25.60
CA GLY A 138 18.62 -8.70 25.58
C GLY A 138 19.87 -8.44 26.40
N VAL A 139 20.13 -7.18 26.78
CA VAL A 139 21.29 -6.78 27.58
C VAL A 139 20.83 -5.99 28.80
N ARG A 140 21.39 -6.35 29.95
CA ARG A 140 21.14 -5.67 31.22
C ARG A 140 22.41 -4.97 31.70
N PHE A 141 22.31 -3.67 31.97
CA PHE A 141 23.42 -2.85 32.46
C PHE A 141 23.37 -2.69 33.98
N ASN A 142 24.53 -2.85 34.62
CA ASN A 142 24.76 -2.45 35.99
C ASN A 142 25.84 -1.37 36.01
N ARG A 143 25.41 -0.09 35.96
CA ARG A 143 26.32 1.07 35.94
C ARG A 143 27.19 1.15 37.20
N ASN A 144 26.66 0.78 38.36
CA ASN A 144 27.39 0.83 39.63
C ASN A 144 28.57 -0.16 39.66
N ALA A 145 28.46 -1.27 38.93
CA ALA A 145 29.50 -2.30 38.83
C ALA A 145 30.32 -2.21 37.54
N GLY A 146 29.96 -1.33 36.58
CA GLY A 146 30.60 -1.26 35.26
C GLY A 146 30.45 -2.53 34.43
N GLN A 147 29.37 -3.29 34.64
CA GLN A 147 29.15 -4.60 34.00
C GLN A 147 27.88 -4.63 33.17
N ALA A 148 27.91 -5.26 32.00
CA ALA A 148 26.72 -5.63 31.25
C ALA A 148 26.62 -7.14 31.12
N HIS A 149 25.39 -7.66 31.19
CA HIS A 149 25.12 -9.08 31.03
C HIS A 149 24.17 -9.29 29.87
N ARG A 150 24.44 -10.28 29.02
CA ARG A 150 23.45 -10.77 28.07
C ARG A 150 22.44 -11.67 28.79
N VAL A 151 21.19 -11.51 28.45
CA VAL A 151 20.07 -12.30 28.98
C VAL A 151 19.99 -13.61 28.21
N VAL A 152 20.22 -14.74 28.87
CA VAL A 152 20.13 -16.07 28.24
C VAL A 152 18.81 -16.75 28.56
N ARG A 153 18.27 -16.49 29.76
CA ARG A 153 17.02 -17.10 30.21
C ARG A 153 16.30 -16.23 31.22
N PHE A 154 14.99 -16.13 31.10
CA PHE A 154 14.14 -15.37 32.01
C PHE A 154 12.75 -16.01 32.14
N ASN A 155 12.04 -15.66 33.20
CA ASN A 155 10.63 -15.99 33.41
C ASN A 155 9.80 -14.71 33.35
N ILE A 156 8.68 -14.74 32.64
CA ILE A 156 7.64 -13.72 32.70
C ILE A 156 6.57 -14.25 33.65
N VAL A 157 6.35 -13.56 34.78
CA VAL A 157 5.28 -13.92 35.72
C VAL A 157 4.16 -12.92 35.56
N VAL A 158 2.95 -13.43 35.28
CA VAL A 158 1.73 -12.64 35.07
C VAL A 158 0.71 -13.00 36.14
N GLU A 159 0.25 -11.99 36.87
CA GLU A 159 -0.76 -12.09 37.91
C GLU A 159 -1.87 -11.08 37.65
N GLU A 160 -3.13 -11.52 37.72
CA GLU A 160 -4.28 -10.62 37.63
C GLU A 160 -4.44 -9.81 38.93
N ARG A 161 -4.66 -8.50 38.81
CA ARG A 161 -4.95 -7.63 39.94
C ARG A 161 -6.46 -7.62 40.23
N PRO A 162 -6.89 -7.58 41.51
CA PRO A 162 -8.30 -7.43 41.86
C PRO A 162 -8.88 -6.16 41.24
N GLN A 163 -10.04 -6.27 40.59
CA GLN A 163 -10.63 -5.20 39.76
C GLN A 163 -10.85 -3.87 40.50
N VAL A 164 -10.48 -2.78 39.82
CA VAL A 164 -11.31 -1.57 39.80
C VAL A 164 -12.26 -1.75 38.61
N GLN A 165 -13.58 -1.66 38.84
CA GLN A 165 -14.55 -1.67 37.74
C GLN A 165 -14.27 -0.46 36.85
N VAL A 166 -13.60 -0.68 35.71
CA VAL A 166 -13.60 0.27 34.60
C VAL A 166 -14.87 -0.03 33.82
N SER A 167 -15.86 0.85 33.88
CA SER A 167 -17.02 0.74 33.01
C SER A 167 -16.56 0.95 31.57
N THR A 168 -16.58 -0.09 30.75
CA THR A 168 -16.54 0.09 29.31
C THR A 168 -17.84 0.80 28.92
N SER A 169 -17.74 2.04 28.45
CA SER A 169 -18.91 2.71 27.88
C SER A 169 -19.24 1.99 26.57
N MET A 170 -20.34 1.24 26.51
CA MET A 170 -20.88 0.81 25.23
C MET A 170 -21.21 2.08 24.43
N HIS A 171 -20.43 2.36 23.37
CA HIS A 171 -20.87 3.32 22.37
C HIS A 171 -22.11 2.76 21.69
N SER A 172 -23.20 3.53 21.74
CA SER A 172 -24.44 3.19 21.04
C SER A 172 -24.40 3.82 19.67
N TYR A 173 -24.42 2.98 18.63
CA TYR A 173 -24.52 3.41 17.24
C TYR A 173 -25.99 3.59 16.83
N ALA A 174 -26.29 4.56 15.96
CA ALA A 174 -27.62 4.85 15.43
C ALA A 174 -28.07 3.73 14.48
N GLU A 175 -29.28 3.17 14.67
CA GLU A 175 -29.79 2.09 13.81
C GLU A 175 -29.98 2.53 12.35
N HIS A 176 -30.29 3.80 12.12
CA HIS A 176 -30.46 4.40 10.79
C HIS A 176 -29.92 5.82 10.79
N SER A 177 -29.32 6.24 9.67
CA SER A 177 -28.84 7.60 9.51
C SER A 177 -30.01 8.58 9.45
N ALA A 178 -29.81 9.78 9.98
CA ALA A 178 -30.67 10.93 9.77
C ALA A 178 -30.93 11.18 8.27
N LEU A 179 -29.93 10.92 7.42
CA LEU A 179 -29.94 11.05 5.96
C LEU A 179 -30.67 9.92 5.24
N ALA A 180 -31.20 8.90 5.95
CA ALA A 180 -31.91 7.78 5.32
C ALA A 180 -33.18 8.23 4.57
N THR A 181 -33.76 9.36 4.97
CA THR A 181 -34.98 9.93 4.38
C THR A 181 -34.99 11.46 4.46
N GLY A 182 -35.70 12.09 3.51
CA GLY A 182 -35.95 13.54 3.46
C GLY A 182 -35.23 14.23 2.29
N ALA A 183 -35.59 15.48 2.02
CA ALA A 183 -34.83 16.39 1.18
C ALA A 183 -33.75 17.08 2.02
N TRP A 184 -32.50 16.93 1.59
CA TRP A 184 -31.32 17.44 2.29
C TRP A 184 -30.48 18.29 1.37
N VAL A 185 -30.07 19.46 1.86
CA VAL A 185 -29.14 20.36 1.17
C VAL A 185 -27.90 20.54 2.03
N ARG A 186 -26.73 20.24 1.47
CA ARG A 186 -25.45 20.48 2.14
C ARG A 186 -25.00 21.92 1.91
N ILE A 187 -24.57 22.55 2.99
CA ILE A 187 -23.96 23.87 2.99
C ILE A 187 -22.58 23.82 3.66
N ASN A 188 -21.73 24.79 3.38
CA ASN A 188 -20.42 24.94 3.99
C ASN A 188 -20.29 26.29 4.71
N VAL A 189 -19.50 26.30 5.79
CA VAL A 189 -19.07 27.50 6.51
C VAL A 189 -17.54 27.51 6.65
N SER A 190 -16.94 28.71 6.62
CA SER A 190 -15.48 28.87 6.73
C SER A 190 -15.05 29.64 7.99
N LYS A 191 -16.00 30.08 8.82
CA LYS A 191 -15.75 30.88 10.03
C LYS A 191 -16.67 30.43 11.14
N THR A 192 -16.15 30.43 12.37
CA THR A 192 -16.97 30.27 13.57
C THR A 192 -17.75 31.55 13.83
N GLY A 193 -19.04 31.43 14.13
CA GLY A 193 -19.89 32.58 14.44
C GLY A 193 -21.37 32.36 14.13
N ILE A 194 -22.13 33.44 14.13
CA ILE A 194 -23.51 33.48 13.69
C ILE A 194 -23.57 33.54 12.17
N HIS A 195 -24.33 32.62 11.60
CA HIS A 195 -24.66 32.55 10.18
C HIS A 195 -26.13 32.87 9.95
N ARG A 196 -26.43 33.43 8.77
CA ARG A 196 -27.77 33.81 8.36
C ARG A 196 -28.15 33.10 7.07
N ILE A 197 -29.39 32.60 7.02
CA ILE A 197 -30.02 32.07 5.82
C ILE A 197 -31.38 32.73 5.66
N THR A 198 -31.60 33.42 4.55
CA THR A 198 -32.83 34.11 4.23
C THR A 198 -33.90 33.16 3.70
N TYR A 199 -35.17 33.58 3.80
CA TYR A 199 -36.28 32.86 3.17
C TYR A 199 -36.01 32.56 1.70
N SER A 200 -35.50 33.55 0.95
CA SER A 200 -35.25 33.41 -0.50
C SER A 200 -34.11 32.43 -0.80
N GLU A 201 -33.12 32.30 0.08
CA GLU A 201 -32.08 31.27 -0.06
C GLU A 201 -32.66 29.88 0.19
N LEU A 202 -33.51 29.70 1.21
CA LEU A 202 -34.20 28.42 1.46
C LEU A 202 -35.11 28.01 0.29
N GLU A 203 -35.83 28.97 -0.30
CA GLU A 203 -36.65 28.75 -1.49
C GLU A 203 -35.79 28.39 -2.71
N ALA A 204 -34.64 29.07 -2.90
CA ALA A 204 -33.69 28.77 -3.98
C ALA A 204 -33.03 27.39 -3.83
N MET A 205 -32.92 26.88 -2.61
CA MET A 205 -32.50 25.50 -2.30
C MET A 205 -33.60 24.46 -2.62
N GLY A 206 -34.77 24.86 -3.10
CA GLY A 206 -35.87 23.95 -3.42
C GLY A 206 -36.62 23.39 -2.20
N LEU A 207 -36.35 23.91 -1.00
CA LEU A 207 -37.01 23.50 0.22
C LEU A 207 -38.42 24.12 0.33
N SER A 208 -39.32 23.46 1.07
CA SER A 208 -40.68 23.95 1.32
C SER A 208 -41.09 23.66 2.77
N ASN A 209 -42.26 24.09 3.23
CA ASN A 209 -42.68 23.88 4.63
C ASN A 209 -41.66 24.40 5.67
N PHE A 210 -41.27 25.68 5.53
CA PHE A 210 -40.23 26.29 6.36
C PHE A 210 -40.54 26.36 7.86
N ALA A 211 -41.78 26.08 8.29
CA ALA A 211 -42.07 25.89 9.72
C ALA A 211 -41.17 24.81 10.35
N ASN A 212 -40.82 23.79 9.57
CA ASN A 212 -39.99 22.66 9.97
C ASN A 212 -38.50 22.81 9.61
N VAL A 213 -38.05 23.98 9.12
CA VAL A 213 -36.64 24.15 8.77
C VAL A 213 -35.74 23.89 9.98
N SER A 214 -34.69 23.11 9.74
CA SER A 214 -33.69 22.68 10.70
C SER A 214 -32.32 22.61 10.07
N VAL A 215 -31.29 22.81 10.89
CA VAL A 215 -29.86 22.70 10.53
C VAL A 215 -29.26 21.54 11.31
N TRP A 216 -28.35 20.79 10.71
CA TRP A 216 -27.74 19.59 11.28
C TRP A 216 -26.23 19.55 11.03
N GLY A 217 -25.45 19.09 12.00
CA GLY A 217 -24.00 18.91 11.88
C GLY A 217 -23.29 18.72 13.24
N GLY A 218 -22.07 18.20 13.20
CA GLY A 218 -21.27 17.86 14.39
C GLY A 218 -20.39 18.99 14.94
N GLY A 219 -20.27 20.13 14.23
CA GLY A 219 -19.36 21.22 14.59
C GLY A 219 -18.09 21.23 13.75
N GLY A 220 -17.14 22.10 14.14
CA GLY A 220 -15.91 22.32 13.37
C GLY A 220 -14.68 21.59 13.91
N LYS A 221 -14.84 20.86 15.01
CA LYS A 221 -13.76 20.08 15.63
C LYS A 221 -13.50 18.82 14.81
N GLN A 222 -12.23 18.58 14.50
CA GLN A 222 -11.79 17.36 13.84
C GLN A 222 -12.18 16.10 14.63
N LEU A 223 -12.46 15.00 13.92
CA LEU A 223 -12.75 13.75 14.60
C LEU A 223 -11.53 13.25 15.41
N PRO A 224 -11.74 12.66 16.60
CA PRO A 224 -10.64 12.22 17.43
C PRO A 224 -9.81 11.07 16.80
N PHE A 225 -8.49 11.23 16.77
CA PHE A 225 -7.62 10.16 16.28
C PHE A 225 -7.56 8.95 17.23
N TRP A 226 -7.96 9.10 18.49
CA TRP A 226 -8.05 8.02 19.48
C TRP A 226 -9.49 7.53 19.67
N ASN A 227 -9.70 6.22 19.66
CA ASN A 227 -11.04 5.60 19.75
C ASN A 227 -11.75 5.85 21.09
N ILE A 228 -11.01 6.08 22.18
CA ILE A 228 -11.54 6.36 23.51
C ILE A 228 -12.12 7.78 23.65
N GLN A 229 -11.73 8.69 22.75
CA GLN A 229 -12.24 10.05 22.76
C GLN A 229 -13.64 10.10 22.13
N PRO A 230 -14.62 10.73 22.79
CA PRO A 230 -15.99 10.71 22.31
C PRO A 230 -16.16 11.51 21.01
N SER A 231 -17.00 11.00 20.12
CA SER A 231 -17.47 11.67 18.91
C SER A 231 -18.96 11.38 18.71
N TYR A 232 -19.64 12.23 17.93
CA TYR A 232 -21.02 11.96 17.53
C TYR A 232 -21.03 10.90 16.43
N ASP A 233 -21.96 9.97 16.55
CA ASP A 233 -22.09 8.86 15.61
C ASP A 233 -22.71 9.26 14.27
N ASP A 234 -23.71 10.15 14.32
CA ASP A 234 -24.48 10.63 13.16
C ASP A 234 -24.83 12.12 13.33
N LEU A 235 -25.54 12.70 12.36
CA LEU A 235 -25.94 14.11 12.36
C LEU A 235 -26.75 14.51 13.60
N VAL A 236 -26.32 15.60 14.25
CA VAL A 236 -27.01 16.21 15.40
C VAL A 236 -27.65 17.54 14.97
N GLN A 237 -28.87 17.82 15.45
CA GLN A 237 -29.56 19.05 15.13
C GLN A 237 -28.94 20.27 15.84
N ILE A 238 -28.78 21.36 15.11
CA ILE A 238 -28.30 22.66 15.60
C ILE A 238 -29.51 23.57 15.83
N PRO A 239 -29.70 24.13 17.05
CA PRO A 239 -30.78 25.08 17.30
C PRO A 239 -30.66 26.33 16.43
N ILE A 240 -31.80 26.78 15.89
CA ILE A 240 -31.86 27.99 15.07
C ILE A 240 -32.74 29.06 15.73
N TRP A 241 -32.39 30.32 15.52
CA TRP A 241 -33.28 31.45 15.75
C TRP A 241 -34.05 31.73 14.47
N MET A 242 -35.38 31.81 14.55
CA MET A 242 -36.24 32.10 13.41
C MET A 242 -36.90 33.45 13.62
N ASP A 243 -36.51 34.43 12.82
CA ASP A 243 -37.17 35.73 12.78
C ASP A 243 -38.34 35.66 11.80
N LYS A 244 -39.52 36.15 12.19
CA LYS A 244 -40.75 36.13 11.37
C LYS A 244 -41.31 37.54 11.15
N GLY A 245 -40.48 38.56 11.34
CA GLY A 245 -40.90 39.94 11.30
C GLY A 245 -42.05 40.25 12.27
N SER A 246 -42.81 41.31 11.95
CA SER A 246 -43.92 41.79 12.79
C SER A 246 -45.26 41.11 12.53
N ASP A 247 -45.42 40.39 11.42
CA ASP A 247 -46.67 39.69 11.06
C ASP A 247 -46.75 38.26 11.64
N GLY A 248 -45.62 37.74 12.15
CA GLY A 248 -45.53 36.44 12.79
C GLY A 248 -45.53 35.26 11.81
N ILE A 249 -45.41 35.50 10.50
CA ILE A 249 -45.45 34.49 9.44
C ILE A 249 -44.10 34.47 8.72
N PHE A 250 -43.41 33.33 8.74
CA PHE A 250 -42.12 33.20 8.05
C PHE A 250 -42.27 33.32 6.51
N ASN A 251 -41.90 34.47 5.94
CA ASN A 251 -42.11 34.84 4.54
C ASN A 251 -40.94 35.66 3.95
N LYS A 252 -41.12 36.21 2.73
CA LYS A 252 -40.06 36.93 2.00
C LYS A 252 -39.61 38.19 2.75
N GLY A 253 -38.38 38.18 3.22
CA GLY A 253 -37.79 39.24 4.05
C GLY A 253 -37.26 38.69 5.38
N ASP A 254 -37.80 37.55 5.80
CA ASP A 254 -37.42 36.84 7.00
C ASP A 254 -36.16 35.98 6.80
N TYR A 255 -35.62 35.49 7.92
CA TYR A 255 -34.39 34.71 7.95
C TYR A 255 -34.32 33.83 9.18
N ILE A 256 -33.47 32.81 9.10
CA ILE A 256 -32.99 32.05 10.25
C ILE A 256 -31.55 32.44 10.56
N LEU A 257 -31.19 32.35 11.83
CA LEU A 257 -29.83 32.46 12.31
C LEU A 257 -29.44 31.19 13.06
N PHE A 258 -28.18 30.81 12.99
CA PHE A 258 -27.65 29.69 13.76
C PHE A 258 -26.16 29.94 14.08
N TYR A 259 -25.68 29.35 15.17
CA TYR A 259 -24.26 29.38 15.49
C TYR A 259 -23.59 28.18 14.82
N ALA A 260 -22.54 28.44 14.04
CA ALA A 260 -21.74 27.43 13.37
C ALA A 260 -20.28 27.55 13.79
N GLN A 261 -19.57 26.42 13.81
CA GLN A 261 -18.14 26.37 14.02
C GLN A 261 -17.46 26.16 12.67
N GLY A 262 -16.47 27.01 12.37
CA GLY A 262 -15.58 26.83 11.23
C GLY A 262 -14.44 25.85 11.54
N PRO A 263 -13.47 25.69 10.63
CA PRO A 263 -12.41 24.69 10.73
C PRO A 263 -11.35 24.99 11.80
N VAL A 264 -11.49 26.09 12.54
CA VAL A 264 -10.55 26.51 13.58
C VAL A 264 -11.24 26.46 14.92
N THR A 265 -10.65 25.69 15.83
CA THR A 265 -11.12 25.51 17.21
C THR A 265 -10.09 26.05 18.20
N TRP A 266 -10.54 26.42 19.39
CA TRP A 266 -9.69 26.90 20.47
C TRP A 266 -9.87 26.02 21.70
N GLU A 267 -8.75 25.64 22.32
CA GLU A 267 -8.75 24.86 23.57
C GLU A 267 -7.81 25.51 24.59
N ILE A 268 -8.20 25.49 25.86
CA ILE A 268 -7.35 26.00 26.94
C ILE A 268 -6.31 24.96 27.32
N GLN A 269 -5.04 25.36 27.32
CA GLN A 269 -3.93 24.54 27.80
C GLN A 269 -3.85 24.62 29.33
N PRO A 270 -4.04 23.52 30.08
CA PRO A 270 -4.04 23.57 31.55
C PRO A 270 -2.70 23.99 32.15
N SER A 271 -1.60 23.78 31.43
CA SER A 271 -0.23 24.03 31.92
C SER A 271 0.10 25.51 32.09
N ASP A 272 -0.42 26.37 31.20
CA ASP A 272 -0.16 27.82 31.23
C ASP A 272 -1.42 28.69 31.12
N SER A 273 -2.61 28.07 31.13
CA SER A 273 -3.92 28.75 31.02
C SER A 273 -4.06 29.62 29.77
N MET A 274 -3.35 29.28 28.70
CA MET A 274 -3.43 29.94 27.40
C MET A 274 -4.35 29.14 26.47
N PHE A 275 -5.22 29.82 25.74
CA PHE A 275 -5.95 29.20 24.62
C PHE A 275 -5.02 29.03 23.43
N THR A 276 -5.02 27.83 22.86
CA THR A 276 -4.30 27.50 21.63
C THR A 276 -5.29 27.11 20.56
N HIS A 277 -5.04 27.52 19.33
CA HIS A 277 -5.86 27.11 18.20
C HIS A 277 -5.46 25.72 17.68
N SER A 278 -6.36 25.11 16.93
CA SER A 278 -6.06 23.98 16.05
C SER A 278 -6.88 24.14 14.78
N ILE A 279 -6.28 23.82 13.64
CA ILE A 279 -6.95 23.82 12.34
C ILE A 279 -7.21 22.38 11.92
N HIS A 280 -8.39 22.11 11.37
CA HIS A 280 -8.72 20.79 10.81
C HIS A 280 -7.70 20.38 9.73
N ASP A 281 -7.16 19.17 9.84
CA ASP A 281 -6.09 18.61 8.99
C ASP A 281 -6.55 18.24 7.57
N TYR A 282 -7.86 18.15 7.34
CA TYR A 282 -8.45 17.63 6.10
C TYR A 282 -9.40 18.64 5.42
N ALA A 283 -9.79 19.72 6.10
CA ALA A 283 -10.86 20.58 5.63
C ALA A 283 -10.63 22.08 5.94
N GLU A 284 -10.78 22.92 4.92
CA GLU A 284 -10.80 24.39 5.05
C GLU A 284 -12.21 24.97 5.25
N ARG A 285 -13.23 24.11 5.15
CA ARG A 285 -14.65 24.45 5.30
C ARG A 285 -15.35 23.30 6.01
N ILE A 286 -16.29 23.63 6.88
CA ILE A 286 -17.08 22.67 7.64
C ILE A 286 -18.47 22.56 7.03
N SER A 287 -18.92 21.32 6.82
CA SER A 287 -20.23 21.05 6.26
C SER A 287 -21.34 21.01 7.33
N TYR A 288 -22.51 21.49 6.94
CA TYR A 288 -23.78 21.38 7.66
C TYR A 288 -24.88 20.99 6.68
N PHE A 289 -25.99 20.45 7.18
CA PHE A 289 -27.13 20.04 6.36
C PHE A 289 -28.39 20.78 6.75
N ILE A 290 -29.22 21.10 5.77
CA ILE A 290 -30.51 21.77 5.95
C ILE A 290 -31.61 20.84 5.44
N THR A 291 -32.69 20.74 6.22
CA THR A 291 -33.90 20.04 5.81
C THR A 291 -35.15 20.68 6.42
N THR A 292 -36.28 20.44 5.76
CA THR A 292 -37.63 20.81 6.20
C THR A 292 -38.53 19.59 6.44
N ASP A 293 -38.01 18.39 6.20
CA ASP A 293 -38.80 17.15 6.21
C ASP A 293 -38.76 16.42 7.56
N LYS A 294 -37.86 16.84 8.46
CA LYS A 294 -37.79 16.33 9.83
C LYS A 294 -38.68 17.17 10.75
N ALA A 295 -39.44 16.49 11.61
CA ALA A 295 -40.28 17.14 12.61
C ALA A 295 -39.46 17.65 13.81
N ASN A 296 -40.09 18.48 14.65
CA ASN A 296 -39.54 18.98 15.92
C ASN A 296 -38.20 19.74 15.81
N PRO A 297 -38.11 20.79 14.97
CA PRO A 297 -36.86 21.48 14.78
C PRO A 297 -36.49 22.30 16.03
N LEU A 298 -35.24 22.19 16.49
CA LEU A 298 -34.74 22.93 17.66
C LEU A 298 -34.75 24.45 17.41
N ARG A 299 -35.11 25.19 18.45
CA ARG A 299 -35.18 26.65 18.43
C ARG A 299 -34.39 27.22 19.59
N ILE A 300 -33.71 28.34 19.34
CA ILE A 300 -32.98 29.07 20.38
C ILE A 300 -33.97 29.75 21.32
N ALA A 301 -33.89 29.40 22.60
CA ALA A 301 -34.70 30.02 23.64
C ALA A 301 -34.09 31.36 24.10
N THR A 302 -34.93 32.28 24.57
CA THR A 302 -34.47 33.48 25.27
C THR A 302 -34.48 33.24 26.78
N ILE A 303 -33.33 33.40 27.43
CA ILE A 303 -33.19 33.31 28.88
C ILE A 303 -33.30 34.72 29.50
N PRO A 304 -34.15 34.91 30.53
CA PRO A 304 -34.26 36.18 31.22
C PRO A 304 -33.02 36.50 32.05
N ASN A 305 -32.74 37.79 32.24
CA ASN A 305 -31.63 38.25 33.08
C ASN A 305 -31.94 37.94 34.57
N PRO A 306 -31.04 37.27 35.32
CA PRO A 306 -31.25 36.98 36.74
C PRO A 306 -31.55 38.23 37.59
N SER A 307 -32.55 38.13 38.47
CA SER A 307 -32.93 39.20 39.39
C SER A 307 -31.98 39.34 40.59
N ALA A 308 -31.21 38.30 40.92
CA ALA A 308 -30.21 38.31 41.99
C ALA A 308 -29.12 39.39 41.77
N LEU A 309 -28.53 39.86 42.87
CA LEU A 309 -27.38 40.77 42.81
C LEU A 309 -26.15 40.01 42.30
N HIS A 310 -25.38 40.63 41.41
CA HIS A 310 -24.14 40.05 40.90
C HIS A 310 -23.04 40.12 41.97
N THR A 311 -22.12 39.17 41.96
CA THR A 311 -20.95 39.11 42.86
C THR A 311 -19.66 39.57 42.18
N HIS A 312 -19.64 39.61 40.85
CA HIS A 312 -18.53 40.08 40.04
C HIS A 312 -19.03 40.93 38.87
N THR A 313 -18.21 41.87 38.39
CA THR A 313 -18.48 42.64 37.18
C THR A 313 -17.32 42.45 36.21
N SER A 314 -17.63 41.97 35.01
CA SER A 314 -16.69 41.86 33.90
C SER A 314 -16.90 42.99 32.91
N THR A 315 -15.80 43.70 32.61
CA THR A 315 -15.72 44.79 31.61
C THR A 315 -14.68 44.47 30.52
N SER A 316 -14.12 43.27 30.56
CA SER A 316 -13.02 42.83 29.72
C SER A 316 -13.13 41.35 29.38
N TYR A 317 -12.36 40.90 28.40
CA TYR A 317 -12.39 39.54 27.92
C TYR A 317 -11.02 39.11 27.40
N ASP A 318 -10.84 37.79 27.26
CA ASP A 318 -9.68 37.16 26.66
C ASP A 318 -9.90 37.11 25.14
N ALA A 319 -9.16 37.97 24.44
CA ALA A 319 -9.17 38.05 22.99
C ALA A 319 -8.16 37.07 22.41
N LEU A 320 -8.61 36.29 21.42
CA LEU A 320 -7.84 35.23 20.79
C LEU A 320 -7.57 35.58 19.33
N VAL A 321 -6.31 35.52 18.92
CA VAL A 321 -5.87 35.75 17.53
C VAL A 321 -4.79 34.73 17.20
N TYR A 322 -4.85 34.17 15.99
CA TYR A 322 -3.82 33.28 15.48
C TYR A 322 -3.28 33.75 14.12
N PHE A 323 -2.08 33.29 13.77
CA PHE A 323 -1.51 33.39 12.43
C PHE A 323 -0.91 32.04 12.04
N GLU A 324 -1.51 31.37 11.07
CA GLU A 324 -1.07 30.08 10.51
C GLU A 324 -1.52 30.03 9.04
N ARG A 325 -0.70 29.49 8.13
CA ARG A 325 -1.02 29.44 6.69
C ARG A 325 -1.11 28.04 6.10
N ASN A 326 -0.36 27.08 6.64
CA ASN A 326 -0.33 25.68 6.19
C ASN A 326 -0.19 25.47 4.68
N ASP A 327 0.75 26.18 4.05
CA ASP A 327 0.99 26.09 2.60
C ASP A 327 2.21 25.23 2.22
N THR A 328 3.04 24.84 3.20
CA THR A 328 4.30 24.13 2.99
C THR A 328 4.46 22.93 3.92
N ASN A 329 4.48 21.71 3.37
CA ASN A 329 4.97 20.52 4.08
C ASN A 329 6.46 20.28 3.71
N LEU A 330 7.36 20.34 4.70
CA LEU A 330 8.80 20.47 4.45
C LEU A 330 9.47 19.20 3.89
N ILE A 331 8.92 18.01 4.17
CA ILE A 331 9.48 16.72 3.70
C ILE A 331 8.50 15.92 2.83
N LYS A 332 7.34 16.52 2.49
CA LYS A 332 6.21 15.87 1.81
C LYS A 332 5.74 14.59 2.52
N SER A 333 5.58 14.69 3.84
CA SER A 333 5.13 13.59 4.70
C SER A 333 4.68 14.15 6.05
N GLY A 334 3.73 13.46 6.68
CA GLY A 334 3.16 13.89 7.95
C GLY A 334 2.16 15.04 7.78
N ARG A 335 1.43 15.36 8.87
CA ARG A 335 0.31 16.31 8.85
C ARG A 335 0.62 17.71 9.40
N GLN A 336 1.85 17.98 9.85
CA GLN A 336 2.26 19.33 10.24
C GLN A 336 2.68 20.12 9.00
N TRP A 337 2.13 21.33 8.89
CA TRP A 337 2.40 22.25 7.80
C TRP A 337 3.04 23.53 8.35
N PHE A 338 3.70 24.26 7.47
CA PHE A 338 4.31 25.54 7.77
C PHE A 338 3.79 26.58 6.78
N GLY A 339 3.97 27.85 7.14
CA GLY A 339 3.65 28.98 6.31
C GLY A 339 4.87 29.82 5.98
N ASP A 340 4.94 30.98 6.61
CA ASP A 340 5.87 32.04 6.23
C ASP A 340 7.35 31.62 6.32
N LEU A 341 8.01 31.60 5.15
CA LEU A 341 9.44 31.38 5.01
C LEU A 341 10.24 32.64 5.37
N PHE A 342 11.27 32.45 6.20
CA PHE A 342 12.31 33.40 6.58
C PHE A 342 13.64 32.99 5.94
N ASP A 343 13.93 33.54 4.76
CA ASP A 343 15.15 33.29 3.99
C ASP A 343 15.77 34.62 3.50
N VAL A 344 15.20 35.19 2.43
CA VAL A 344 15.57 36.52 1.90
C VAL A 344 14.97 37.63 2.76
N TYR A 345 13.69 37.47 3.12
CA TYR A 345 13.02 38.32 4.09
C TYR A 345 13.16 37.70 5.48
N THR A 346 13.98 38.31 6.34
CA THR A 346 14.25 37.80 7.69
C THR A 346 13.38 38.43 8.76
N THR A 347 12.63 39.49 8.46
CA THR A 347 11.72 40.15 9.39
C THR A 347 10.31 40.18 8.83
N ARG A 348 9.34 39.82 9.66
CA ARG A 348 7.90 39.90 9.35
C ARG A 348 7.14 40.48 10.54
N THR A 349 6.08 41.23 10.25
CA THR A 349 5.21 41.85 11.24
C THR A 349 3.78 41.37 11.05
N TYR A 350 3.14 40.98 12.14
CA TYR A 350 1.81 40.38 12.23
C TYR A 350 0.89 41.33 13.02
N PRO A 351 0.08 42.16 12.34
CA PRO A 351 -0.88 43.05 12.98
C PRO A 351 -2.10 42.27 13.48
N THR A 352 -2.37 42.32 14.78
CA THR A 352 -3.40 41.47 15.41
C THR A 352 -4.82 42.02 15.27
N GLY A 353 -4.98 43.31 14.95
CA GLY A 353 -6.28 43.99 15.00
C GLY A 353 -6.81 44.26 16.42
N LEU A 354 -6.12 43.81 17.47
CA LEU A 354 -6.49 44.08 18.87
C LEU A 354 -6.08 45.51 19.22
N THR A 355 -7.04 46.37 19.58
CA THR A 355 -6.85 47.83 19.70
C THR A 355 -7.38 48.44 21.00
N LYS A 356 -8.06 47.66 21.85
CA LYS A 356 -8.75 48.12 23.06
C LYS A 356 -8.17 47.47 24.33
N PRO A 357 -6.88 47.65 24.65
CA PRO A 357 -6.26 47.03 25.83
C PRO A 357 -6.88 47.53 27.15
N VAL A 358 -6.79 46.67 28.17
CA VAL A 358 -7.12 47.01 29.56
C VAL A 358 -5.88 47.57 30.26
N THR A 359 -6.05 48.50 31.19
CA THR A 359 -4.94 49.04 31.99
C THR A 359 -4.29 47.93 32.81
N GLY A 360 -2.97 47.74 32.67
CA GLY A 360 -2.24 46.65 33.33
C GLY A 360 -2.46 45.28 32.66
N GLY A 361 -3.16 45.25 31.53
CA GLY A 361 -3.41 44.05 30.74
C GLY A 361 -2.12 43.44 30.21
N LYS A 362 -2.15 42.11 30.04
CA LYS A 362 -1.05 41.33 29.46
C LYS A 362 -1.48 40.77 28.11
N ALA A 363 -0.49 40.56 27.26
CA ALA A 363 -0.61 39.72 26.07
C ALA A 363 0.36 38.54 26.21
N MET A 364 -0.18 37.33 26.08
CA MET A 364 0.58 36.10 25.95
C MET A 364 0.68 35.76 24.46
N VAL A 365 1.90 35.45 24.01
CA VAL A 365 2.21 35.15 22.61
C VAL A 365 2.97 33.84 22.58
N ARG A 366 2.40 32.82 21.96
CA ARG A 366 3.06 31.53 21.71
C ARG A 366 3.44 31.50 20.25
N VAL A 367 4.69 31.18 19.98
CA VAL A 367 5.20 31.01 18.63
C VAL A 367 5.63 29.55 18.49
N ASN A 368 5.27 28.92 17.38
CA ASN A 368 5.80 27.64 16.96
C ASN A 368 6.46 27.81 15.58
N ALA A 369 7.68 27.32 15.43
CA ALA A 369 8.43 27.44 14.19
C ALA A 369 9.50 26.35 14.09
N ALA A 370 10.05 26.17 12.89
CA ALA A 370 11.18 25.29 12.66
C ALA A 370 12.30 25.99 11.89
N ALA A 371 13.55 25.63 12.17
CA ALA A 371 14.71 26.18 11.46
C ALA A 371 15.65 25.09 10.93
N ARG A 372 16.13 25.26 9.69
CA ARG A 372 17.17 24.44 9.06
C ARG A 372 18.46 25.24 8.98
N SER A 373 19.42 24.90 9.84
CA SER A 373 20.73 25.54 9.91
C SER A 373 21.78 24.57 10.46
N GLY A 374 22.98 24.58 9.88
CA GLY A 374 24.14 23.79 10.39
C GLY A 374 24.80 24.39 11.63
N SER A 375 24.26 25.49 12.16
CA SER A 375 24.69 26.12 13.42
C SER A 375 23.47 26.64 14.16
N PRO A 376 23.50 26.78 15.50
CA PRO A 376 22.38 27.32 16.25
C PRO A 376 21.91 28.67 15.71
N SER A 377 20.60 28.86 15.66
CA SER A 377 19.97 30.08 15.14
C SER A 377 18.83 30.52 16.05
N SER A 378 18.19 31.67 15.79
CA SER A 378 17.07 32.11 16.65
C SER A 378 16.11 33.07 15.96
N PHE A 379 14.89 33.17 16.48
CA PHE A 379 14.03 34.34 16.30
C PHE A 379 14.20 35.33 17.44
N THR A 380 14.26 36.62 17.11
CA THR A 380 13.95 37.72 18.03
C THR A 380 12.46 38.03 17.92
N VAL A 381 11.74 37.97 19.04
CA VAL A 381 10.29 38.22 19.12
C VAL A 381 10.05 39.58 19.78
N LYS A 382 9.30 40.45 19.11
CA LYS A 382 8.91 41.77 19.65
C LYS A 382 7.40 41.95 19.65
N ALA A 383 6.91 42.72 20.62
CA ALA A 383 5.56 43.26 20.65
C ALA A 383 5.64 44.79 20.71
N ASN A 384 4.92 45.46 19.80
CA ASN A 384 4.89 46.94 19.68
C ASN A 384 6.30 47.57 19.69
N GLY A 385 7.24 46.94 18.97
CA GLY A 385 8.65 47.37 18.89
C GLY A 385 9.54 47.00 20.07
N SER A 386 8.99 46.49 21.17
CA SER A 386 9.73 46.08 22.37
C SER A 386 10.05 44.58 22.34
N THR A 387 11.31 44.20 22.60
CA THR A 387 11.74 42.78 22.61
C THR A 387 11.14 42.03 23.79
N MET A 388 10.38 40.97 23.48
CA MET A 388 9.84 40.04 24.47
C MET A 388 10.87 38.97 24.85
N GLY A 389 11.70 38.56 23.89
CA GLY A 389 12.76 37.58 24.08
C GLY A 389 13.24 36.96 22.77
N THR A 390 13.99 35.87 22.90
CA THR A 390 14.45 35.06 21.77
C THR A 390 13.93 33.63 21.86
N MET A 391 13.65 33.03 20.70
CA MET A 391 13.39 31.61 20.52
C MET A 391 14.59 31.00 19.81
N GLY A 392 15.32 30.11 20.48
CA GLY A 392 16.53 29.48 19.93
C GLY A 392 16.22 28.15 19.25
N PHE A 393 16.88 27.89 18.13
CA PHE A 393 16.85 26.62 17.41
C PHE A 393 18.22 25.96 17.47
N SER A 394 18.25 24.67 17.78
CA SER A 394 19.47 23.86 17.69
C SER A 394 19.90 23.69 16.23
N ALA A 395 21.18 23.37 16.02
CA ALA A 395 21.68 23.02 14.69
C ALA A 395 21.10 21.68 14.23
N VAL A 396 20.89 21.53 12.92
CA VAL A 396 20.57 20.26 12.28
C VAL A 396 21.69 19.83 11.35
N ASN A 397 21.77 18.52 11.07
CA ASN A 397 22.71 18.00 10.11
C ASN A 397 22.20 18.27 8.68
N LEU A 398 22.96 19.05 7.91
CA LEU A 398 22.56 19.44 6.55
C LEU A 398 22.87 18.38 5.49
N THR A 399 23.67 17.36 5.80
CA THR A 399 24.10 16.32 4.86
C THR A 399 23.42 14.97 5.10
N ASN A 400 22.96 14.69 6.32
CA ASN A 400 22.22 13.46 6.63
C ASN A 400 20.71 13.67 6.54
N GLN A 401 20.09 13.02 5.56
CA GLN A 401 18.65 13.12 5.29
C GLN A 401 17.75 12.35 6.29
N TYR A 402 18.32 11.46 7.10
CA TYR A 402 17.57 10.63 8.05
C TYR A 402 17.42 11.24 9.44
N LEU A 403 18.01 12.42 9.66
CA LEU A 403 17.83 13.20 10.88
C LEU A 403 16.77 14.29 10.66
N TYR A 404 16.51 15.09 11.70
CA TYR A 404 15.61 16.24 11.60
C TYR A 404 15.97 17.13 10.41
N PHE A 405 15.01 17.30 9.49
CA PHE A 405 15.14 18.21 8.36
C PHE A 405 15.25 19.67 8.84
N ALA A 406 14.46 20.03 9.85
CA ALA A 406 14.50 21.31 10.54
C ALA A 406 14.25 21.04 12.03
N PHE A 407 14.84 21.86 12.90
CA PHE A 407 14.65 21.74 14.35
C PHE A 407 13.40 22.53 14.75
N PRO A 408 12.33 21.87 15.25
CA PRO A 408 11.13 22.56 15.71
C PRO A 408 11.38 23.20 17.09
N THR A 409 10.73 24.33 17.36
CA THR A 409 10.73 24.95 18.68
C THR A 409 9.43 25.70 18.90
N GLU A 410 8.82 25.47 20.05
CA GLU A 410 7.70 26.23 20.56
C GLU A 410 8.13 27.06 21.76
N LYS A 411 7.66 28.31 21.86
CA LYS A 411 7.94 29.16 23.01
C LYS A 411 6.84 30.19 23.26
N SER A 412 6.43 30.29 24.52
CA SER A 412 5.52 31.31 25.02
C SER A 412 6.27 32.53 25.57
N PHE A 413 5.71 33.71 25.33
CA PHE A 413 6.20 35.00 25.80
C PHE A 413 5.04 35.78 26.41
N VAL A 414 5.33 36.63 27.40
CA VAL A 414 4.34 37.50 28.03
C VAL A 414 4.85 38.92 28.04
N THR A 415 4.00 39.88 27.69
CA THR A 415 4.32 41.30 27.74
C THR A 415 3.17 42.13 28.30
N LEU A 416 3.47 43.31 28.82
CA LEU A 416 2.45 44.30 29.14
C LEU A 416 1.87 44.89 27.86
N TYR A 417 0.55 45.01 27.81
CA TYR A 417 -0.17 45.55 26.66
C TYR A 417 -1.19 46.58 27.14
N ASN A 418 -0.83 47.85 27.01
CA ASN A 418 -1.58 48.97 27.62
C ASN A 418 -2.13 49.99 26.62
N THR A 419 -1.55 50.10 25.42
CA THR A 419 -1.91 51.17 24.45
C THR A 419 -1.73 50.71 23.01
N GLY A 420 -2.57 51.21 22.11
CA GLY A 420 -2.45 51.02 20.67
C GLY A 420 -2.87 49.64 20.18
N GLU A 421 -2.67 49.41 18.88
CA GLU A 421 -2.80 48.07 18.30
C GLU A 421 -1.67 47.16 18.82
N LEU A 422 -1.96 45.90 19.12
CA LEU A 422 -0.90 44.91 19.36
C LEU A 422 -0.36 44.40 18.01
N THR A 423 0.95 44.50 17.81
CA THR A 423 1.66 43.99 16.63
C THR A 423 2.80 43.08 17.08
N ILE A 424 2.91 41.89 16.50
CA ILE A 424 4.01 40.95 16.75
C ILE A 424 5.00 41.02 15.61
N GLU A 425 6.30 41.16 15.92
CA GLU A 425 7.37 41.12 14.92
C GLU A 425 8.28 39.93 15.22
N LEU A 426 8.53 39.11 14.20
CA LEU A 426 9.52 38.04 14.23
C LEU A 426 10.69 38.43 13.33
N THR A 427 11.90 38.40 13.87
CA THR A 427 13.15 38.60 13.11
C THR A 427 14.05 37.38 13.23
N TYR A 428 14.31 36.68 12.13
CA TYR A 428 15.20 35.52 12.08
C TYR A 428 16.67 35.97 12.08
N ASN A 429 17.39 35.57 13.12
CA ASN A 429 18.82 35.79 13.27
C ASN A 429 19.59 34.67 12.56
N LYS A 430 19.86 34.86 11.27
CA LYS A 430 20.55 33.89 10.40
C LYS A 430 22.05 33.80 10.76
N PRO A 431 22.59 32.61 11.12
CA PRO A 431 24.03 32.43 11.31
C PRO A 431 24.79 32.27 9.98
N SER A 432 24.10 31.92 8.89
CA SER A 432 24.69 31.81 7.55
C SER A 432 23.64 32.09 6.45
N PRO A 433 24.05 32.38 5.19
CA PRO A 433 23.12 32.61 4.09
C PRO A 433 22.21 31.41 3.79
N ALA A 434 22.69 30.19 4.01
CA ALA A 434 21.95 28.95 3.77
C ALA A 434 20.91 28.61 4.87
N ALA A 435 20.98 29.29 6.02
CA ALA A 435 20.03 29.07 7.12
C ALA A 435 18.63 29.59 6.75
N LYS A 436 17.62 28.79 7.06
CA LYS A 436 16.20 29.11 6.80
C LYS A 436 15.35 28.80 8.03
N ALA A 437 14.28 29.55 8.21
CA ALA A 437 13.26 29.23 9.19
C ALA A 437 11.86 29.36 8.58
N TRP A 438 10.90 28.62 9.14
CA TRP A 438 9.51 28.65 8.75
C TRP A 438 8.64 28.83 9.99
N LEU A 439 7.67 29.73 9.90
CA LEU A 439 6.63 29.85 10.91
C LEU A 439 5.64 28.72 10.71
N ASP A 440 5.35 27.98 11.78
CA ASP A 440 4.16 27.14 11.86
C ASP A 440 3.00 28.07 12.20
N TYR A 441 2.93 28.51 13.46
CA TYR A 441 1.90 29.42 13.92
C TYR A 441 2.33 30.44 14.99
N ILE A 442 1.51 31.48 15.17
CA ILE A 442 1.53 32.38 16.33
C ILE A 442 0.16 32.38 16.98
N ASP A 443 0.07 32.02 18.25
CA ASP A 443 -1.12 32.18 19.08
C ASP A 443 -1.00 33.38 20.01
N ILE A 444 -2.08 34.15 20.13
CA ILE A 444 -2.10 35.40 20.92
C ILE A 444 -3.34 35.42 21.78
N ASN A 445 -3.12 35.57 23.09
CA ASN A 445 -4.16 35.75 24.09
C ASN A 445 -3.93 37.11 24.76
N ALA A 446 -4.87 38.04 24.64
CA ALA A 446 -4.69 39.38 25.20
C ALA A 446 -5.96 39.92 25.86
N ARG A 447 -5.79 40.63 26.98
CA ARG A 447 -6.90 41.29 27.66
C ARG A 447 -7.38 42.51 26.88
N GLN A 448 -8.65 42.51 26.52
CA GLN A 448 -9.31 43.58 25.79
C GLN A 448 -10.57 44.05 26.53
N LYS A 449 -10.96 45.30 26.35
CA LYS A 449 -12.23 45.84 26.88
C LYS A 449 -13.42 45.26 26.11
N LEU A 450 -14.49 44.93 26.81
CA LEU A 450 -15.77 44.54 26.21
C LEU A 450 -16.43 45.75 25.54
N SER A 451 -16.34 45.81 24.21
CA SER A 451 -16.91 46.91 23.43
C SER A 451 -17.27 46.46 22.03
N MET A 452 -18.54 46.61 21.67
CA MET A 452 -19.10 46.25 20.38
C MET A 452 -18.45 47.05 19.24
N GLY A 453 -18.34 46.42 18.06
CA GLY A 453 -17.80 47.01 16.84
C GLY A 453 -18.63 46.65 15.60
N ASP A 454 -18.00 46.74 14.42
CA ASP A 454 -18.67 46.58 13.12
C ASP A 454 -18.82 45.13 12.65
N LYS A 455 -18.31 44.17 13.43
CA LYS A 455 -18.44 42.73 13.19
C LYS A 455 -19.06 42.05 14.40
N GLN A 456 -19.58 40.85 14.20
CA GLN A 456 -19.91 39.96 15.31
C GLN A 456 -18.67 39.70 16.18
N PHE A 457 -18.91 39.51 17.46
CA PHE A 457 -17.91 39.63 18.51
C PHE A 457 -18.07 38.48 19.51
N ASP A 458 -17.21 37.46 19.39
CA ASP A 458 -17.10 36.39 20.37
C ASP A 458 -16.23 36.82 21.55
N PHE A 459 -16.60 36.40 22.77
CA PHE A 459 -15.86 36.74 23.98
C PHE A 459 -16.03 35.71 25.11
N ARG A 460 -15.00 35.62 25.95
CA ARG A 460 -14.93 34.80 27.16
C ARG A 460 -14.04 35.48 28.19
N ASP A 461 -14.24 35.21 29.47
CA ASP A 461 -13.47 35.86 30.53
C ASP A 461 -13.03 34.88 31.63
N LEU A 462 -11.76 34.46 31.60
CA LEU A 462 -11.17 33.57 32.60
C LEU A 462 -11.16 34.20 34.01
N GLU A 463 -11.05 35.53 34.11
CA GLU A 463 -11.07 36.23 35.40
C GLU A 463 -12.46 36.23 36.05
N SER A 464 -13.51 35.88 35.27
CA SER A 464 -14.87 35.73 35.77
C SER A 464 -15.15 34.34 36.38
N VAL A 465 -14.21 33.39 36.30
CA VAL A 465 -14.45 32.01 36.72
C VAL A 465 -14.16 31.83 38.22
N ALA A 466 -15.20 31.58 39.01
CA ALA A 466 -15.07 31.20 40.43
C ALA A 466 -16.34 30.47 40.94
N PRO A 467 -16.22 29.64 42.00
CA PRO A 467 -17.37 28.97 42.61
C PRO A 467 -18.46 29.95 43.05
N ASP A 468 -19.73 29.59 42.84
CA ASP A 468 -20.94 30.37 43.16
C ASP A 468 -20.94 31.81 42.61
N GLN A 469 -20.16 32.08 41.54
CA GLN A 469 -20.01 33.42 41.01
C GLN A 469 -21.12 33.77 40.00
N LEU A 470 -21.84 34.86 40.27
CA LEU A 470 -22.78 35.49 39.33
C LEU A 470 -22.13 36.76 38.78
N THR A 471 -21.73 36.72 37.51
CA THR A 471 -21.01 37.82 36.85
C THR A 471 -21.96 38.68 36.04
N LEU A 472 -21.88 40.01 36.24
CA LEU A 472 -22.45 41.02 35.34
C LEU A 472 -21.43 41.34 34.23
N PHE A 473 -21.75 40.99 33.00
CA PHE A 473 -20.97 41.41 31.83
C PHE A 473 -21.49 42.75 31.32
N THR A 474 -20.57 43.66 31.00
CA THR A 474 -20.89 45.01 30.50
C THR A 474 -20.21 45.28 29.17
N LEU A 475 -21.01 45.40 28.10
CA LEU A 475 -20.53 45.63 26.74
C LEU A 475 -20.78 47.09 26.32
N GLN A 476 -19.71 47.84 26.07
CA GLN A 476 -19.80 49.24 25.62
C GLN A 476 -20.15 49.36 24.12
N ASN A 477 -20.61 50.54 23.69
CA ASN A 477 -21.02 50.86 22.32
C ASN A 477 -22.17 49.97 21.80
N ALA A 478 -23.06 49.56 22.70
CA ALA A 478 -24.26 48.81 22.34
C ALA A 478 -25.38 49.75 21.88
N THR A 479 -26.07 49.38 20.81
CA THR A 479 -27.26 50.07 20.29
C THR A 479 -28.44 49.11 20.22
N ASN A 480 -29.63 49.64 19.92
CA ASN A 480 -30.83 48.81 19.82
C ASN A 480 -30.68 47.75 18.70
N GLY A 481 -31.19 46.54 18.93
CA GLY A 481 -31.05 45.41 18.02
C GLY A 481 -29.80 44.56 18.22
N LEU A 482 -28.98 44.85 19.23
CA LEU A 482 -27.90 43.95 19.66
C LEU A 482 -28.50 42.64 20.19
N MET A 483 -27.92 41.52 19.78
CA MET A 483 -28.19 40.20 20.35
C MET A 483 -26.93 39.67 21.02
N VAL A 484 -27.09 38.94 22.12
CA VAL A 484 -26.00 38.24 22.81
C VAL A 484 -26.43 36.81 23.06
N TRP A 485 -25.69 35.85 22.50
CA TRP A 485 -25.94 34.43 22.73
C TRP A 485 -24.87 33.85 23.65
N ASP A 486 -25.30 33.00 24.59
CA ASP A 486 -24.42 32.08 25.30
C ASP A 486 -24.28 30.83 24.43
N VAL A 487 -23.05 30.59 23.96
CA VAL A 487 -22.67 29.50 23.05
C VAL A 487 -21.72 28.52 23.73
N THR A 488 -21.64 28.55 25.08
CA THR A 488 -20.82 27.63 25.88
C THR A 488 -21.08 26.16 25.53
N ASP A 489 -22.33 25.81 25.22
CA ASP A 489 -22.70 24.51 24.67
C ASP A 489 -23.09 24.70 23.20
N PHE A 490 -22.30 24.11 22.30
CA PHE A 490 -22.49 24.24 20.85
C PHE A 490 -23.86 23.73 20.37
N HIS A 491 -24.41 22.70 21.03
CA HIS A 491 -25.72 22.14 20.66
C HIS A 491 -26.88 22.73 21.48
N GLN A 492 -26.60 23.62 22.43
CA GLN A 492 -27.62 24.32 23.22
C GLN A 492 -27.35 25.84 23.36
N PRO A 493 -27.17 26.58 22.26
CA PRO A 493 -27.05 28.02 22.32
C PRO A 493 -28.36 28.67 22.78
N VAL A 494 -28.24 29.75 23.55
CA VAL A 494 -29.38 30.49 24.10
C VAL A 494 -29.21 31.98 23.92
N ASN A 495 -30.29 32.68 23.57
CA ASN A 495 -30.32 34.13 23.49
C ASN A 495 -30.48 34.73 24.89
N LEU A 496 -29.66 35.71 25.25
CA LEU A 496 -29.71 36.36 26.55
C LEU A 496 -30.53 37.64 26.49
N ALA A 497 -31.45 37.83 27.44
CA ALA A 497 -32.06 39.13 27.66
C ALA A 497 -31.00 40.13 28.14
N ILE A 498 -30.87 41.25 27.44
CA ILE A 498 -29.89 42.31 27.72
C ILE A 498 -30.59 43.62 28.09
N ASP A 499 -29.98 44.38 29.00
CA ASP A 499 -30.42 45.71 29.37
C ASP A 499 -29.46 46.76 28.77
N ILE A 500 -29.95 47.63 27.88
CA ILE A 500 -29.13 48.69 27.27
C ILE A 500 -29.44 50.05 27.89
N GLN A 501 -28.45 50.67 28.54
CA GLN A 501 -28.55 52.01 29.11
C GLN A 501 -27.33 52.84 28.73
N ASN A 502 -27.54 54.06 28.20
CA ASN A 502 -26.48 55.00 27.80
C ASN A 502 -25.37 54.37 26.92
N GLY A 503 -25.76 53.47 26.01
CA GLY A 503 -24.81 52.80 25.11
C GLY A 503 -24.04 51.62 25.73
N VAL A 504 -24.43 51.15 26.92
CA VAL A 504 -23.84 49.97 27.59
C VAL A 504 -24.90 48.89 27.71
N ALA A 505 -24.63 47.70 27.17
CA ALA A 505 -25.46 46.52 27.37
C ALA A 505 -24.97 45.72 28.58
N GLY A 506 -25.89 45.33 29.47
CA GLY A 506 -25.61 44.51 30.65
C GLY A 506 -26.42 43.22 30.66
N PHE A 507 -25.80 42.12 31.06
CA PHE A 507 -26.46 40.83 31.33
C PHE A 507 -25.70 40.04 32.39
N LYS A 508 -26.39 39.19 33.15
CA LYS A 508 -25.79 38.38 34.21
C LYS A 508 -25.82 36.89 33.88
N ARG A 509 -24.73 36.18 34.17
CA ARG A 509 -24.64 34.71 34.07
C ARG A 509 -23.81 34.13 35.20
N GLU A 510 -24.12 32.88 35.54
CA GLU A 510 -23.32 32.07 36.46
C GLU A 510 -22.04 31.62 35.75
N THR A 511 -20.89 31.90 36.39
CA THR A 511 -19.55 31.68 35.85
C THR A 511 -18.72 30.78 36.75
N GLU A 512 -19.32 29.72 37.29
CA GLU A 512 -18.59 28.63 37.98
C GLU A 512 -17.64 27.87 37.04
N LYS A 513 -17.99 27.87 35.76
CA LYS A 513 -17.15 27.44 34.64
C LYS A 513 -17.03 28.57 33.64
N LEU A 514 -16.00 28.52 32.81
CA LEU A 514 -15.86 29.44 31.70
C LEU A 514 -17.10 29.39 30.79
N ARG A 515 -17.56 30.57 30.39
CA ARG A 515 -18.67 30.76 29.46
C ARG A 515 -18.14 31.38 28.17
N GLU A 516 -18.70 30.94 27.05
CA GLU A 516 -18.45 31.55 25.74
C GLU A 516 -19.70 32.28 25.27
N PHE A 517 -19.52 33.51 24.83
CA PHE A 517 -20.58 34.37 24.35
C PHE A 517 -20.27 34.89 22.96
N ILE A 518 -21.32 35.22 22.20
CA ILE A 518 -21.21 35.95 20.95
C ILE A 518 -22.23 37.09 20.90
N ALA A 519 -21.75 38.31 20.69
CA ALA A 519 -22.55 39.51 20.53
C ALA A 519 -22.53 39.95 19.07
N PHE A 520 -23.69 40.28 18.51
CA PHE A 520 -23.81 40.59 17.09
C PHE A 520 -25.06 41.41 16.78
N TYR A 521 -25.02 42.10 15.63
CA TYR A 521 -26.20 42.58 14.93
C TYR A 521 -26.49 41.68 13.74
N VAL A 522 -27.76 41.54 13.35
CA VAL A 522 -28.20 40.62 12.28
C VAL A 522 -27.45 40.84 10.96
N ASN A 523 -27.15 42.10 10.61
CA ASN A 523 -26.41 42.45 9.39
C ASN A 523 -24.91 42.09 9.45
N GLN A 524 -24.39 41.66 10.61
CA GLN A 524 -23.01 41.19 10.80
C GLN A 524 -22.90 39.66 10.77
N ALA A 525 -24.02 38.94 10.71
CA ALA A 525 -24.03 37.50 10.54
C ALA A 525 -23.38 37.10 9.21
N TYR A 526 -22.63 36.00 9.21
CA TYR A 526 -21.98 35.48 8.02
C TYR A 526 -22.99 34.79 7.10
N GLY A 527 -22.71 34.77 5.79
CA GLY A 527 -23.45 33.95 4.83
C GLY A 527 -23.03 32.49 4.88
N ILE A 528 -23.63 31.67 4.01
CA ILE A 528 -23.28 30.27 3.81
C ILE A 528 -22.86 30.04 2.35
N GLU A 529 -22.19 28.91 2.09
CA GLU A 529 -21.94 28.42 0.74
C GLU A 529 -22.85 27.21 0.48
N VAL A 530 -23.71 27.26 -0.54
CA VAL A 530 -24.55 26.12 -0.90
C VAL A 530 -23.75 25.14 -1.75
N VAL A 531 -23.64 23.89 -1.29
CA VAL A 531 -22.93 22.84 -2.02
C VAL A 531 -23.86 22.11 -2.98
N GLY A 532 -25.06 21.74 -2.52
CA GLY A 532 -26.09 21.10 -3.33
C GLY A 532 -26.90 20.05 -2.60
N ASP A 533 -27.80 19.40 -3.34
CA ASP A 533 -28.66 18.33 -2.83
C ASP A 533 -27.87 17.09 -2.45
N VAL A 534 -28.33 16.40 -1.42
CA VAL A 534 -27.73 15.16 -0.91
C VAL A 534 -28.74 14.03 -1.09
N PRO A 535 -28.42 13.00 -1.91
CA PRO A 535 -29.25 11.82 -2.01
C PRO A 535 -29.41 11.12 -0.65
N ASN A 536 -30.57 10.51 -0.42
CA ASN A 536 -30.77 9.70 0.78
C ASN A 536 -29.79 8.52 0.80
N GLN A 537 -29.26 8.25 1.98
CA GLN A 537 -28.23 7.23 2.22
C GLN A 537 -28.34 6.72 3.66
N ASN A 538 -27.94 5.48 3.90
CA ASN A 538 -28.14 4.83 5.20
C ASN A 538 -27.10 3.73 5.46
N ILE A 539 -25.81 4.08 5.48
CA ILE A 539 -24.73 3.14 5.84
C ILE A 539 -24.98 2.58 7.25
N HIS A 540 -25.47 3.41 8.17
CA HIS A 540 -25.91 2.98 9.50
C HIS A 540 -26.95 1.86 9.49
N GLY A 541 -27.78 1.73 8.45
CA GLY A 541 -28.80 0.69 8.33
C GLY A 541 -28.35 -0.56 7.55
N GLU A 542 -27.10 -0.60 7.07
CA GLU A 542 -26.59 -1.74 6.31
C GLU A 542 -26.37 -2.98 7.19
N LEU A 543 -26.49 -4.15 6.57
CA LEU A 543 -26.14 -5.42 7.20
C LEU A 543 -24.62 -5.56 7.29
N GLN A 544 -24.14 -6.48 8.15
CA GLN A 544 -22.72 -6.75 8.32
C GLN A 544 -22.07 -7.22 7.00
N PRO A 545 -21.12 -6.45 6.42
CA PRO A 545 -20.39 -6.85 5.24
C PRO A 545 -19.14 -7.67 5.58
N ASP A 546 -18.74 -8.60 4.71
CA ASP A 546 -17.42 -9.24 4.81
C ASP A 546 -16.31 -8.26 4.39
N MET A 547 -16.59 -7.46 3.37
CA MET A 547 -15.66 -6.50 2.77
C MET A 547 -16.35 -5.15 2.56
N VAL A 548 -15.63 -4.06 2.85
CA VAL A 548 -16.06 -2.71 2.46
C VAL A 548 -15.07 -2.14 1.45
N ILE A 549 -15.59 -1.60 0.34
CA ILE A 549 -14.82 -0.82 -0.63
C ILE A 549 -15.19 0.64 -0.49
N VAL A 550 -14.24 1.47 -0.07
CA VAL A 550 -14.38 2.93 -0.06
C VAL A 550 -13.72 3.49 -1.30
N THR A 551 -14.47 4.21 -2.13
CA THR A 551 -13.99 4.68 -3.44
C THR A 551 -14.36 6.13 -3.73
N HIS A 552 -13.64 6.77 -4.65
CA HIS A 552 -14.06 8.05 -5.21
C HIS A 552 -15.11 7.83 -6.33
N PRO A 553 -16.10 8.72 -6.54
CA PRO A 553 -17.11 8.55 -7.59
C PRO A 553 -16.57 8.25 -8.99
N ASN A 554 -15.36 8.72 -9.32
CA ASN A 554 -14.68 8.45 -10.59
C ASN A 554 -14.39 6.96 -10.84
N PHE A 555 -14.29 6.14 -9.79
CA PHE A 555 -13.92 4.72 -9.86
C PHE A 555 -15.03 3.78 -9.35
N LEU A 556 -16.22 4.33 -9.08
CA LEU A 556 -17.33 3.57 -8.49
C LEU A 556 -17.70 2.34 -9.32
N SER A 557 -17.75 2.46 -10.65
CA SER A 557 -18.06 1.34 -11.54
C SER A 557 -17.04 0.18 -11.43
N GLN A 558 -15.76 0.50 -11.27
CA GLN A 558 -14.69 -0.49 -11.14
C GLN A 558 -14.70 -1.14 -9.76
N ALA A 559 -15.05 -0.38 -8.71
CA ALA A 559 -15.26 -0.90 -7.37
C ALA A 559 -16.46 -1.87 -7.32
N GLU A 560 -17.58 -1.52 -7.97
CA GLU A 560 -18.74 -2.41 -8.12
C GLU A 560 -18.42 -3.67 -8.91
N GLU A 561 -17.65 -3.54 -10.00
CA GLU A 561 -17.18 -4.68 -10.80
C GLU A 561 -16.30 -5.63 -9.97
N LEU A 562 -15.39 -5.10 -9.15
CA LEU A 562 -14.55 -5.91 -8.25
C LEU A 562 -15.38 -6.58 -7.14
N ALA A 563 -16.35 -5.87 -6.57
CA ALA A 563 -17.30 -6.44 -5.60
C ALA A 563 -18.07 -7.63 -6.21
N GLN A 564 -18.51 -7.50 -7.46
CA GLN A 564 -19.19 -8.57 -8.18
C GLN A 564 -18.28 -9.78 -8.43
N ILE A 565 -17.00 -9.56 -8.80
CA ILE A 565 -16.02 -10.64 -8.93
C ILE A 565 -15.91 -11.44 -7.62
N HIS A 566 -15.84 -10.77 -6.46
CA HIS A 566 -15.75 -11.46 -5.18
C HIS A 566 -17.01 -12.22 -4.79
N LEU A 567 -18.18 -11.67 -5.12
CA LEU A 567 -19.45 -12.36 -4.92
C LEU A 567 -19.51 -13.65 -5.75
N GLU A 568 -19.08 -13.61 -7.02
CA GLU A 568 -19.09 -14.75 -7.94
C GLU A 568 -18.03 -15.81 -7.60
N ASP A 569 -16.81 -15.38 -7.28
CA ASP A 569 -15.67 -16.28 -6.99
C ASP A 569 -15.77 -16.89 -5.59
N SER A 570 -16.17 -16.09 -4.60
CA SER A 570 -15.97 -16.44 -3.18
C SER A 570 -17.17 -16.20 -2.28
N GLY A 571 -18.27 -15.68 -2.81
CA GLY A 571 -19.49 -15.42 -2.04
C GLY A 571 -19.36 -14.31 -0.98
N LEU A 572 -18.29 -13.50 -1.04
CA LEU A 572 -18.08 -12.40 -0.09
C LEU A 572 -19.16 -11.32 -0.27
N LYS A 573 -19.77 -10.91 0.83
CA LYS A 573 -20.71 -9.78 0.85
C LYS A 573 -19.91 -8.49 0.91
N THR A 574 -19.91 -7.76 -0.20
CA THR A 574 -19.14 -6.52 -0.35
C THR A 574 -20.06 -5.31 -0.35
N LEU A 575 -19.83 -4.37 0.56
CA LEU A 575 -20.47 -3.05 0.56
C LEU A 575 -19.56 -2.05 -0.17
N VAL A 576 -20.06 -1.44 -1.25
CA VAL A 576 -19.34 -0.38 -1.97
C VAL A 576 -19.95 0.97 -1.60
N VAL A 577 -19.12 1.87 -1.09
CA VAL A 577 -19.54 3.23 -0.70
C VAL A 577 -18.56 4.27 -1.23
N THR A 578 -19.08 5.42 -1.61
CA THR A 578 -18.22 6.56 -1.94
C THR A 578 -17.69 7.22 -0.67
N ASN A 579 -16.48 7.76 -0.73
CA ASN A 579 -15.87 8.54 0.34
C ASN A 579 -16.81 9.64 0.90
N GLN A 580 -17.52 10.37 0.02
CA GLN A 580 -18.45 11.41 0.43
C GLN A 580 -19.68 10.88 1.17
N GLN A 581 -20.20 9.69 0.82
CA GLN A 581 -21.30 9.06 1.57
C GLN A 581 -20.87 8.74 3.00
N VAL A 582 -19.63 8.24 3.17
CA VAL A 582 -19.03 7.99 4.48
C VAL A 582 -18.87 9.30 5.27
N TYR A 583 -18.33 10.35 4.66
CA TYR A 583 -18.16 11.64 5.35
C TYR A 583 -19.50 12.23 5.79
N ASN A 584 -20.52 12.16 4.95
CA ASN A 584 -21.86 12.67 5.27
C ASN A 584 -22.45 12.06 6.55
N GLU A 585 -22.27 10.76 6.78
CA GLU A 585 -22.81 10.06 7.96
C GLU A 585 -21.87 10.15 9.17
N PHE A 586 -20.56 10.00 8.99
CA PHE A 586 -19.61 9.81 10.10
C PHE A 586 -18.75 11.05 10.44
N SER A 587 -18.79 12.12 9.64
CA SER A 587 -18.09 13.39 9.89
C SER A 587 -18.92 14.63 9.53
N SER A 588 -20.25 14.48 9.48
CA SER A 588 -21.18 15.55 9.09
C SER A 588 -20.86 16.20 7.74
N GLY A 589 -20.39 15.42 6.77
CA GLY A 589 -20.13 15.83 5.39
C GLY A 589 -18.76 16.47 5.15
N THR A 590 -18.04 16.80 6.23
CA THR A 590 -16.69 17.36 6.19
C THR A 590 -15.68 16.25 5.89
N PRO A 591 -14.78 16.39 4.90
CA PRO A 591 -13.76 15.38 4.64
C PRO A 591 -12.90 15.12 5.89
N ASP A 592 -12.85 13.85 6.33
CA ASP A 592 -12.00 13.40 7.45
C ASP A 592 -11.74 11.90 7.29
N VAL A 593 -10.47 11.49 7.33
CA VAL A 593 -10.09 10.07 7.17
C VAL A 593 -10.64 9.21 8.32
N THR A 594 -10.83 9.79 9.50
CA THR A 594 -11.35 9.14 10.70
C THR A 594 -12.79 8.67 10.52
N ALA A 595 -13.56 9.31 9.63
CA ALA A 595 -14.92 8.89 9.28
C ALA A 595 -14.94 7.44 8.74
N ILE A 596 -13.93 7.07 7.93
CA ILE A 596 -13.79 5.71 7.40
C ILE A 596 -13.51 4.71 8.52
N ARG A 597 -12.61 5.05 9.45
CA ARG A 597 -12.34 4.21 10.63
C ARG A 597 -13.60 4.05 11.49
N ASN A 598 -14.32 5.14 11.76
CA ASN A 598 -15.53 5.11 12.58
C ASN A 598 -16.64 4.25 11.94
N MET A 599 -16.81 4.30 10.62
CA MET A 599 -17.70 3.38 9.89
C MET A 599 -17.28 1.91 10.08
N MET A 600 -16.00 1.59 9.93
CA MET A 600 -15.52 0.22 10.15
C MET A 600 -15.68 -0.23 11.60
N ARG A 601 -15.47 0.68 12.55
CA ARG A 601 -15.67 0.44 13.99
C ARG A 601 -17.14 0.19 14.33
N MET A 602 -18.08 0.86 13.66
CA MET A 602 -19.51 0.58 13.79
C MET A 602 -19.82 -0.88 13.42
N PHE A 603 -19.38 -1.34 12.23
CA PHE A 603 -19.58 -2.72 11.81
C PHE A 603 -18.90 -3.71 12.77
N TYR A 604 -17.65 -3.45 13.15
CA TYR A 604 -16.92 -4.28 14.11
C TYR A 604 -17.62 -4.38 15.47
N SER A 605 -18.07 -3.25 16.03
CA SER A 605 -18.71 -3.22 17.35
C SER A 605 -20.10 -3.85 17.36
N ARG A 606 -20.82 -3.84 16.23
CA ARG A 606 -22.14 -4.48 16.09
C ARG A 606 -22.06 -5.98 15.84
N ALA A 607 -20.87 -6.53 15.57
CA ALA A 607 -20.71 -7.94 15.26
C ALA A 607 -21.06 -8.79 16.49
N THR A 608 -21.96 -9.76 16.31
CA THR A 608 -22.37 -10.68 17.39
C THR A 608 -21.47 -11.90 17.52
N SER A 609 -20.63 -12.15 16.52
CA SER A 609 -19.66 -13.24 16.48
C SER A 609 -18.45 -12.84 15.62
N GLU A 610 -17.35 -13.58 15.70
CA GLU A 610 -16.17 -13.35 14.84
C GLU A 610 -16.49 -13.49 13.35
N ALA A 611 -17.46 -14.33 13.00
CA ALA A 611 -17.91 -14.52 11.62
C ALA A 611 -18.69 -13.32 11.08
N ASP A 612 -19.33 -12.54 11.96
CA ASP A 612 -20.08 -11.33 11.59
C ASP A 612 -19.18 -10.08 11.53
N MET A 613 -17.94 -10.17 12.01
CA MET A 613 -17.01 -9.04 12.00
C MET A 613 -16.51 -8.76 10.58
N PRO A 614 -16.41 -7.48 10.16
CA PRO A 614 -15.83 -7.14 8.87
C PRO A 614 -14.40 -7.70 8.77
N ARG A 615 -14.06 -8.22 7.59
CA ARG A 615 -12.78 -8.90 7.35
C ARG A 615 -11.83 -8.03 6.55
N TYR A 616 -12.36 -7.28 5.57
CA TYR A 616 -11.54 -6.53 4.63
C TYR A 616 -12.01 -5.09 4.42
N LEU A 617 -11.06 -4.17 4.28
CA LEU A 617 -11.27 -2.81 3.78
C LEU A 617 -10.39 -2.59 2.56
N LEU A 618 -10.99 -2.22 1.44
CA LEU A 618 -10.27 -1.80 0.24
C LEU A 618 -10.50 -0.31 -0.01
N LEU A 619 -9.40 0.44 -0.13
CA LEU A 619 -9.40 1.84 -0.53
C LEU A 619 -9.15 1.91 -2.03
N PHE A 620 -10.18 2.27 -2.81
CA PHE A 620 -10.12 2.30 -4.27
C PHE A 620 -10.02 3.73 -4.77
N GLY A 621 -8.78 4.20 -4.90
CA GLY A 621 -8.38 5.54 -5.32
C GLY A 621 -7.03 5.90 -4.71
N ASP A 622 -6.26 6.71 -5.44
CA ASP A 622 -4.98 7.21 -4.95
C ASP A 622 -5.14 8.16 -3.74
N GLY A 623 -4.05 8.36 -3.02
CA GLY A 623 -3.96 9.22 -1.85
C GLY A 623 -2.90 10.31 -2.02
N SER A 624 -2.79 11.21 -1.06
CA SER A 624 -1.79 12.28 -1.07
C SER A 624 -1.30 12.61 0.33
N TYR A 625 -0.05 13.05 0.45
CA TYR A 625 0.43 13.72 1.67
C TYR A 625 -0.27 15.08 1.87
N ASP A 626 -0.72 15.70 0.77
CA ASP A 626 -1.51 16.92 0.79
C ASP A 626 -2.99 16.57 0.84
N ASN A 627 -3.45 16.28 2.06
CA ASN A 627 -4.87 16.01 2.30
C ASN A 627 -5.75 17.28 2.31
N ARG A 628 -5.14 18.48 2.28
CA ARG A 628 -5.83 19.76 2.50
C ARG A 628 -6.21 20.45 1.20
N THR A 629 -5.33 20.40 0.19
CA THR A 629 -5.55 21.12 -1.06
C THR A 629 -6.70 20.53 -1.87
N GLN A 630 -7.51 21.42 -2.44
CA GLN A 630 -8.56 21.07 -3.41
C GLN A 630 -8.09 21.23 -4.87
N SER A 631 -6.77 21.24 -5.10
CA SER A 631 -6.22 21.34 -6.45
C SER A 631 -6.66 20.15 -7.31
N THR A 632 -7.10 20.41 -8.54
CA THR A 632 -7.43 19.37 -9.52
C THR A 632 -6.20 18.57 -9.97
N SER A 633 -4.98 19.02 -9.66
CA SER A 633 -3.74 18.30 -9.92
C SER A 633 -3.36 17.34 -8.79
N ASN A 634 -4.05 17.38 -7.65
CA ASN A 634 -3.79 16.50 -6.52
C ASN A 634 -4.52 15.17 -6.73
N THR A 635 -3.84 14.06 -6.45
CA THR A 635 -4.38 12.70 -6.61
C THR A 635 -5.09 12.17 -5.36
N ASN A 636 -5.47 13.07 -4.45
CA ASN A 636 -6.14 12.76 -3.18
C ASN A 636 -7.61 12.31 -3.35
N TYR A 637 -7.84 11.23 -4.09
CA TYR A 637 -9.17 10.68 -4.34
C TYR A 637 -9.75 9.97 -3.11
N VAL A 638 -8.91 9.27 -2.35
CA VAL A 638 -9.25 8.68 -1.05
C VAL A 638 -8.19 9.08 -0.02
N LEU A 639 -8.61 9.85 0.99
CA LEU A 639 -7.74 10.45 2.01
C LEU A 639 -6.76 9.43 2.62
N THR A 640 -5.59 9.93 2.99
CA THR A 640 -4.57 9.16 3.71
C THR A 640 -4.47 9.60 5.16
N PHE A 641 -4.16 8.69 6.07
CA PHE A 641 -3.73 9.08 7.40
C PHE A 641 -2.23 9.36 7.40
N GLN A 642 -1.85 10.56 7.83
CA GLN A 642 -0.47 11.02 7.93
C GLN A 642 -0.09 11.18 9.41
N SER A 643 1.13 10.76 9.77
CA SER A 643 1.67 10.88 11.12
C SER A 643 1.81 12.34 11.57
N GLU A 644 1.77 12.59 12.88
CA GLU A 644 2.13 13.90 13.45
C GLU A 644 3.56 14.34 13.05
N ASN A 645 4.52 13.42 13.13
CA ASN A 645 5.90 13.71 12.74
C ASN A 645 6.00 14.06 11.26
N SER A 646 6.46 15.28 10.99
CA SER A 646 6.56 15.85 9.63
C SER A 646 7.92 16.51 9.36
N LEU A 647 8.90 16.27 10.24
CA LEU A 647 10.25 16.87 10.15
C LEU A 647 11.36 15.81 10.21
N HIS A 648 11.04 14.57 10.58
CA HIS A 648 12.01 13.49 10.68
C HIS A 648 11.66 12.37 9.70
N VAL A 649 12.47 12.20 8.66
CA VAL A 649 12.15 11.33 7.51
C VAL A 649 11.93 9.87 7.93
N SER A 650 12.68 9.34 8.91
CA SER A 650 12.54 7.94 9.33
C SER A 650 11.44 7.70 10.37
N SER A 651 10.84 8.76 10.91
CA SER A 651 9.77 8.65 11.92
C SER A 651 8.42 9.13 11.40
N SER A 652 8.40 9.78 10.23
CA SER A 652 7.19 10.15 9.51
C SER A 652 6.67 8.94 8.72
N PHE A 653 5.35 8.76 8.69
CA PHE A 653 4.71 7.67 7.96
C PHE A 653 3.35 8.08 7.40
N VAL A 654 2.96 7.39 6.32
CA VAL A 654 1.59 7.31 5.81
C VAL A 654 1.12 5.88 5.99
N SER A 655 -0.09 5.69 6.52
CA SER A 655 -0.55 4.35 6.90
C SER A 655 -2.05 4.18 6.73
N ASP A 656 -2.43 3.14 5.99
CA ASP A 656 -3.82 2.68 5.95
C ASP A 656 -4.17 1.83 7.18
N ASP A 657 -3.18 1.37 7.97
CA ASP A 657 -3.42 0.57 9.19
C ASP A 657 -4.31 1.28 10.19
N TYR A 658 -4.20 2.62 10.26
CA TYR A 658 -5.01 3.46 11.14
C TYR A 658 -6.51 3.17 11.02
N LEU A 659 -6.97 2.80 9.81
CA LEU A 659 -8.36 2.51 9.52
C LEU A 659 -8.85 1.14 10.02
N GLY A 660 -7.92 0.27 10.45
CA GLY A 660 -8.22 -1.04 11.05
C GLY A 660 -7.78 -1.17 12.50
N LEU A 661 -7.53 -0.04 13.18
CA LEU A 661 -7.37 0.05 14.63
C LEU A 661 -8.73 0.37 15.25
N LEU A 662 -9.50 -0.64 15.65
CA LEU A 662 -10.93 -0.48 15.97
C LEU A 662 -11.26 -0.62 17.46
N ASP A 663 -10.32 -1.10 18.27
CA ASP A 663 -10.53 -1.25 19.71
C ASP A 663 -10.40 0.10 20.46
N ASP A 664 -11.07 0.24 21.61
CA ASP A 664 -11.26 1.53 22.31
C ASP A 664 -9.94 2.27 22.64
N ASN A 665 -8.88 1.55 23.00
CA ASN A 665 -7.60 2.11 23.42
C ASN A 665 -6.61 2.30 22.26
N GLU A 666 -7.08 2.26 21.02
CA GLU A 666 -6.25 2.36 19.83
C GLU A 666 -6.39 3.71 19.10
N GLY A 667 -5.36 4.08 18.35
CA GLY A 667 -5.28 5.35 17.63
C GLY A 667 -3.86 5.72 17.23
N GLU A 668 -3.73 6.69 16.33
CA GLU A 668 -2.45 7.15 15.79
C GLU A 668 -1.61 5.98 15.23
N ALA A 669 -0.50 5.62 15.89
CA ALA A 669 0.34 4.48 15.55
C ALA A 669 0.11 3.25 16.45
N SER A 670 -0.65 3.38 17.54
CA SER A 670 -0.77 2.41 18.63
C SER A 670 -1.97 1.47 18.43
N GLY A 671 -1.73 0.16 18.55
CA GLY A 671 -2.75 -0.88 18.41
C GLY A 671 -2.33 -2.07 17.53
N LEU A 672 -3.14 -3.12 17.52
CA LEU A 672 -3.01 -4.27 16.62
C LEU A 672 -4.11 -4.22 15.56
N LEU A 673 -3.88 -4.85 14.41
CA LEU A 673 -4.84 -4.74 13.31
C LEU A 673 -6.01 -5.70 13.46
N ASP A 674 -7.23 -5.18 13.33
CA ASP A 674 -8.47 -5.95 13.41
C ASP A 674 -8.93 -6.52 12.06
N LEU A 675 -8.56 -5.91 10.95
CA LEU A 675 -8.98 -6.32 9.61
C LEU A 675 -7.86 -6.22 8.57
N GLY A 676 -8.01 -6.95 7.47
CA GLY A 676 -7.09 -6.91 6.34
C GLY A 676 -7.36 -5.70 5.46
N ILE A 677 -6.35 -4.85 5.24
CA ILE A 677 -6.51 -3.59 4.48
C ILE A 677 -5.67 -3.67 3.22
N GLY A 678 -6.23 -3.22 2.10
CA GLY A 678 -5.50 -2.98 0.87
C GLY A 678 -5.92 -1.68 0.19
N ARG A 679 -5.08 -1.18 -0.72
CA ARG A 679 -5.34 0.03 -1.51
C ARG A 679 -5.04 -0.23 -2.98
N ILE A 680 -5.94 0.17 -3.87
CA ILE A 680 -5.67 0.31 -5.30
C ILE A 680 -5.53 1.81 -5.58
N PRO A 681 -4.30 2.36 -5.65
CA PRO A 681 -4.06 3.80 -5.79
C PRO A 681 -4.23 4.26 -7.25
N ALA A 682 -5.44 4.07 -7.80
CA ALA A 682 -5.72 4.46 -9.18
C ALA A 682 -5.91 5.98 -9.30
N ASN A 683 -5.24 6.56 -10.29
CA ASN A 683 -5.34 7.99 -10.62
C ASN A 683 -6.28 8.28 -11.78
N THR A 684 -6.57 7.25 -12.58
CA THR A 684 -7.45 7.35 -13.75
C THR A 684 -8.33 6.12 -13.87
N VAL A 685 -9.44 6.26 -14.58
CA VAL A 685 -10.35 5.15 -14.91
C VAL A 685 -9.60 4.03 -15.67
N ALA A 686 -8.62 4.39 -16.51
CA ALA A 686 -7.82 3.42 -17.24
C ALA A 686 -6.97 2.54 -16.31
N GLU A 687 -6.36 3.13 -15.28
CA GLU A 687 -5.60 2.38 -14.28
C GLU A 687 -6.51 1.50 -13.41
N ALA A 688 -7.67 2.03 -13.01
CA ALA A 688 -8.68 1.25 -12.30
C ALA A 688 -9.12 0.01 -13.11
N ASN A 689 -9.38 0.19 -14.41
CA ASN A 689 -9.70 -0.93 -15.31
C ASN A 689 -8.56 -1.95 -15.41
N VAL A 690 -7.29 -1.52 -15.45
CA VAL A 690 -6.13 -2.43 -15.45
C VAL A 690 -6.09 -3.25 -14.16
N ALA A 691 -6.28 -2.64 -13.00
CA ALA A 691 -6.28 -3.35 -11.73
C ALA A 691 -7.38 -4.43 -11.65
N VAL A 692 -8.62 -4.08 -12.03
CA VAL A 692 -9.75 -5.03 -12.05
C VAL A 692 -9.53 -6.13 -13.09
N ALA A 693 -9.03 -5.79 -14.29
CA ALA A 693 -8.72 -6.77 -15.32
C ALA A 693 -7.65 -7.77 -14.87
N LYS A 694 -6.64 -7.34 -14.12
CA LYS A 694 -5.64 -8.23 -13.53
C LYS A 694 -6.22 -9.19 -12.51
N VAL A 695 -7.12 -8.72 -11.62
CA VAL A 695 -7.80 -9.60 -10.66
C VAL A 695 -8.62 -10.67 -11.40
N ARG A 696 -9.43 -10.25 -12.39
CA ARG A 696 -10.20 -11.17 -13.23
C ARG A 696 -9.29 -12.18 -13.94
N GLN A 697 -8.20 -11.72 -14.53
CA GLN A 697 -7.26 -12.59 -15.24
C GLN A 697 -6.58 -13.57 -14.28
N TYR A 698 -6.18 -13.12 -13.10
CA TYR A 698 -5.52 -13.96 -12.11
C TYR A 698 -6.42 -15.12 -11.65
N LEU A 699 -7.73 -14.88 -11.52
CA LEU A 699 -8.72 -15.91 -11.17
C LEU A 699 -9.12 -16.81 -12.37
N HIS A 700 -8.81 -16.39 -13.59
CA HIS A 700 -9.15 -17.15 -14.80
C HIS A 700 -8.32 -18.45 -14.92
N PRO A 701 -8.89 -19.58 -15.41
CA PRO A 701 -8.18 -20.85 -15.56
C PRO A 701 -6.91 -20.79 -16.43
N SER A 702 -6.80 -19.84 -17.38
CA SER A 702 -5.56 -19.66 -18.18
C SER A 702 -4.36 -19.20 -17.36
N SER A 703 -4.57 -18.67 -16.15
CA SER A 703 -3.51 -18.30 -15.21
C SER A 703 -3.03 -19.47 -14.35
N ARG A 704 -3.56 -20.69 -14.56
CA ARG A 704 -3.09 -21.90 -13.88
C ARG A 704 -1.81 -22.44 -14.52
N GLY A 705 -0.89 -22.93 -13.70
CA GLY A 705 0.32 -23.57 -14.19
C GLY A 705 1.37 -23.82 -13.10
N SER A 706 2.42 -24.56 -13.48
CA SER A 706 3.50 -24.95 -12.54
C SER A 706 4.24 -23.77 -11.91
N TRP A 707 4.06 -22.55 -12.42
CA TRP A 707 4.59 -21.31 -11.82
C TRP A 707 4.00 -21.04 -10.43
N HIS A 708 2.85 -21.61 -10.09
CA HIS A 708 2.28 -21.59 -8.72
C HIS A 708 3.20 -22.25 -7.70
N ASN A 709 4.06 -23.19 -8.12
CA ASN A 709 5.04 -23.82 -7.25
C ASN A 709 6.35 -23.02 -7.14
N GLN A 710 6.51 -21.88 -7.83
CA GLN A 710 7.77 -21.15 -7.92
C GLN A 710 7.79 -19.92 -7.00
N LEU A 711 8.85 -19.79 -6.21
CA LEU A 711 9.15 -18.60 -5.41
C LEU A 711 10.53 -18.05 -5.80
N CYS A 712 10.68 -16.72 -5.78
CA CYS A 712 11.96 -16.06 -6.09
C CYS A 712 12.38 -15.14 -4.95
N PHE A 713 13.62 -15.29 -4.49
CA PHE A 713 14.24 -14.53 -3.41
C PHE A 713 15.41 -13.72 -3.96
N ILE A 714 15.31 -12.39 -3.88
CA ILE A 714 16.26 -11.43 -4.43
C ILE A 714 16.93 -10.67 -3.27
N GLY A 715 18.27 -10.65 -3.28
CA GLY A 715 19.08 -9.99 -2.25
C GLY A 715 20.16 -9.09 -2.84
N ASP A 716 20.17 -7.84 -2.36
CA ASP A 716 21.17 -6.80 -2.66
C ASP A 716 22.53 -7.10 -2.00
N ASP A 717 23.65 -6.76 -2.66
CA ASP A 717 25.02 -7.07 -2.21
C ASP A 717 25.59 -6.06 -1.19
N GLU A 718 24.91 -4.94 -0.96
CA GLU A 718 25.38 -3.95 0.01
C GLU A 718 25.30 -4.43 1.49
N ASP A 719 25.83 -3.58 2.39
CA ASP A 719 25.76 -3.76 3.84
C ASP A 719 26.28 -5.14 4.31
N TYR A 720 27.46 -5.55 3.83
CA TYR A 720 28.12 -6.82 4.20
C TYR A 720 27.35 -8.08 3.88
N ASN A 721 26.71 -8.09 2.70
CA ASN A 721 25.86 -9.19 2.26
C ASN A 721 24.67 -9.42 3.20
N SER A 722 24.29 -8.43 4.03
CA SER A 722 23.24 -8.61 5.04
C SER A 722 21.88 -8.88 4.40
N TYR A 723 21.54 -8.19 3.31
CA TYR A 723 20.31 -8.43 2.57
C TYR A 723 20.31 -9.80 1.87
N MET A 724 21.42 -10.20 1.24
CA MET A 724 21.56 -11.56 0.70
C MET A 724 21.42 -12.64 1.78
N LYS A 725 22.04 -12.45 2.97
CA LYS A 725 21.93 -13.38 4.10
C LYS A 725 20.49 -13.48 4.62
N GLN A 726 19.80 -12.34 4.79
CA GLN A 726 18.40 -12.29 5.21
C GLN A 726 17.48 -12.96 4.18
N SER A 727 17.69 -12.67 2.89
CA SER A 727 16.95 -13.31 1.81
C SER A 727 17.18 -14.83 1.79
N ASP A 728 18.39 -15.29 2.08
CA ASP A 728 18.72 -16.72 2.20
C ASP A 728 18.08 -17.38 3.41
N GLU A 729 18.02 -16.67 4.54
CA GLU A 729 17.34 -17.15 5.74
C GLU A 729 15.85 -17.37 5.48
N LEU A 730 15.16 -16.46 4.79
CA LEU A 730 13.76 -16.65 4.40
C LEU A 730 13.59 -17.82 3.43
N ALA A 731 14.45 -17.93 2.41
CA ALA A 731 14.40 -19.03 1.47
C ALA A 731 14.59 -20.38 2.19
N ASN A 732 15.55 -20.47 3.12
CA ASN A 732 15.78 -21.68 3.91
C ASN A 732 14.64 -21.97 4.88
N PHE A 733 14.00 -20.94 5.45
CA PHE A 733 12.79 -21.09 6.27
C PHE A 733 11.66 -21.73 5.44
N VAL A 734 11.40 -21.22 4.24
CA VAL A 734 10.37 -21.79 3.35
C VAL A 734 10.73 -23.20 2.93
N LYS A 735 11.99 -23.47 2.57
CA LYS A 735 12.46 -24.83 2.23
C LYS A 735 12.16 -25.83 3.34
N ASN A 736 12.43 -25.46 4.59
CA ASN A 736 12.32 -26.36 5.73
C ASN A 736 10.87 -26.58 6.20
N ASN A 737 10.00 -25.56 6.07
CA ASN A 737 8.63 -25.61 6.59
C ASN A 737 7.57 -25.85 5.51
N PHE A 738 7.84 -25.45 4.26
CA PHE A 738 6.94 -25.56 3.12
C PHE A 738 7.67 -26.14 1.89
N PRO A 739 8.23 -27.37 2.00
CA PRO A 739 9.16 -27.94 1.02
C PRO A 739 8.58 -28.15 -0.39
N ARG A 740 7.26 -28.02 -0.59
CA ARG A 740 6.60 -28.17 -1.91
C ARG A 740 7.03 -27.11 -2.94
N TYR A 741 7.39 -25.92 -2.47
CA TYR A 741 7.75 -24.80 -3.36
C TYR A 741 9.19 -24.90 -3.83
N ASN A 742 9.40 -24.58 -5.11
CA ASN A 742 10.71 -24.44 -5.71
C ASN A 742 11.24 -23.03 -5.45
N LEU A 743 12.51 -22.94 -5.07
CA LEU A 743 13.13 -21.69 -4.64
C LEU A 743 14.21 -21.28 -5.62
N GLU A 744 14.05 -20.11 -6.22
CA GLU A 744 15.11 -19.44 -6.96
C GLU A 744 15.73 -18.33 -6.10
N LYS A 745 17.04 -18.17 -6.21
CA LYS A 745 17.83 -17.18 -5.47
C LYS A 745 18.58 -16.29 -6.47
N ILE A 746 18.28 -15.00 -6.49
CA ILE A 746 18.99 -13.99 -7.29
C ILE A 746 19.72 -13.06 -6.33
N TYR A 747 20.97 -13.38 -6.04
CA TYR A 747 21.83 -12.61 -5.14
C TYR A 747 22.83 -11.83 -5.96
N PHE A 748 22.87 -10.51 -5.79
CA PHE A 748 23.54 -9.60 -6.73
C PHE A 748 25.02 -9.94 -6.91
N ASP A 749 25.73 -10.21 -5.82
CA ASP A 749 27.15 -10.55 -5.84
C ASP A 749 27.45 -11.91 -6.49
N ALA A 750 26.44 -12.74 -6.79
CA ALA A 750 26.60 -13.96 -7.58
C ALA A 750 26.74 -13.69 -9.09
N TYR A 751 26.51 -12.43 -9.52
CA TYR A 751 26.61 -11.99 -10.92
C TYR A 751 27.76 -10.99 -11.08
N PRO A 752 28.37 -10.88 -12.28
CA PRO A 752 29.46 -9.92 -12.51
C PRO A 752 28.98 -8.46 -12.46
N LEU A 753 29.68 -7.62 -11.71
CA LEU A 753 29.50 -6.17 -11.73
C LEU A 753 30.12 -5.56 -12.99
N VAL A 754 29.36 -4.74 -13.72
CA VAL A 754 29.84 -4.01 -14.90
C VAL A 754 30.03 -2.54 -14.55
N VAL A 755 31.28 -2.07 -14.62
CA VAL A 755 31.65 -0.67 -14.35
C VAL A 755 31.88 0.07 -15.66
N SER A 756 31.17 1.19 -15.84
CA SER A 756 31.28 2.06 -17.02
C SER A 756 31.41 3.53 -16.62
N SER A 757 31.55 4.42 -17.60
CA SER A 757 31.53 5.87 -17.37
C SER A 757 30.19 6.40 -16.82
N GLN A 758 29.11 5.62 -16.94
CA GLN A 758 27.77 5.95 -16.41
C GLN A 758 27.53 5.44 -14.98
N GLY A 759 28.48 4.69 -14.41
CA GLY A 759 28.37 4.07 -13.09
C GLY A 759 28.53 2.55 -13.12
N ALA A 760 28.39 1.94 -11.95
CA ALA A 760 28.36 0.48 -11.77
C ALA A 760 26.93 -0.05 -11.98
N SER A 761 26.80 -1.25 -12.54
CA SER A 761 25.52 -1.87 -12.88
C SER A 761 25.59 -3.39 -12.82
N TYR A 762 24.44 -4.05 -12.59
CA TYR A 762 24.27 -5.50 -12.70
C TYR A 762 23.28 -5.87 -13.83
N PRO A 763 23.72 -5.89 -15.11
CA PRO A 763 22.84 -6.20 -16.23
C PRO A 763 22.24 -7.60 -16.19
N GLU A 764 23.02 -8.61 -15.78
CA GLU A 764 22.55 -10.00 -15.72
C GLU A 764 21.56 -10.23 -14.57
N VAL A 765 21.65 -9.46 -13.48
CA VAL A 765 20.63 -9.46 -12.42
C VAL A 765 19.32 -8.89 -12.96
N THR A 766 19.37 -7.74 -13.65
CA THR A 766 18.18 -7.12 -14.26
C THR A 766 17.51 -8.08 -15.24
N LYS A 767 18.31 -8.75 -16.08
CA LYS A 767 17.85 -9.79 -17.01
C LYS A 767 17.22 -10.99 -16.29
N ALA A 768 17.84 -11.49 -15.21
CA ALA A 768 17.30 -12.59 -14.42
C ALA A 768 15.94 -12.24 -13.79
N ILE A 769 15.80 -11.03 -13.25
CA ILE A 769 14.53 -10.51 -12.72
C ILE A 769 13.47 -10.44 -13.82
N ASN A 770 13.77 -9.78 -14.94
CA ASN A 770 12.84 -9.64 -16.07
C ASN A 770 12.39 -11.01 -16.60
N ASN A 771 13.31 -11.97 -16.73
CA ASN A 771 13.00 -13.34 -17.13
C ASN A 771 12.08 -14.02 -16.12
N ARG A 772 12.33 -13.89 -14.81
CA ARG A 772 11.48 -14.49 -13.78
C ARG A 772 10.06 -13.94 -13.80
N PHE A 773 9.89 -12.63 -13.95
CA PHE A 773 8.54 -12.03 -14.08
C PHE A 773 7.82 -12.58 -15.31
N ASN A 774 8.48 -12.65 -16.47
CA ASN A 774 7.89 -13.21 -17.69
C ASN A 774 7.58 -14.71 -17.61
N GLN A 775 8.39 -15.49 -16.90
CA GLN A 775 8.14 -16.92 -16.68
C GLN A 775 7.02 -17.19 -15.68
N GLY A 776 6.81 -16.27 -14.73
CA GLY A 776 5.88 -16.40 -13.62
C GLY A 776 6.55 -16.90 -12.33
N ALA A 777 6.02 -16.42 -11.20
CA ALA A 777 6.28 -16.90 -9.86
C ALA A 777 5.06 -16.61 -8.98
N LEU A 778 4.78 -17.44 -7.99
CA LEU A 778 3.71 -17.17 -7.03
C LEU A 778 4.04 -15.92 -6.19
N ILE A 779 5.27 -15.86 -5.69
CA ILE A 779 5.81 -14.73 -4.92
C ILE A 779 7.21 -14.40 -5.42
N VAL A 780 7.46 -13.11 -5.64
CA VAL A 780 8.80 -12.54 -5.78
C VAL A 780 9.06 -11.70 -4.52
N ASN A 781 10.19 -11.92 -3.86
CA ASN A 781 10.57 -11.23 -2.65
C ASN A 781 11.93 -10.54 -2.80
N TYR A 782 11.95 -9.23 -2.64
CA TYR A 782 13.17 -8.41 -2.66
C TYR A 782 13.50 -7.85 -1.28
N ILE A 783 14.76 -7.96 -0.88
CA ILE A 783 15.35 -7.28 0.28
C ILE A 783 16.60 -6.53 -0.19
N GLY A 784 16.65 -5.21 0.07
CA GLY A 784 17.75 -4.36 -0.34
C GLY A 784 17.41 -2.88 -0.31
N HIS A 785 18.22 -2.05 -0.96
CA HIS A 785 17.97 -0.61 -1.11
C HIS A 785 17.04 -0.30 -2.29
N ALA A 786 16.27 0.77 -2.22
CA ALA A 786 15.47 1.24 -3.34
C ALA A 786 15.10 2.71 -3.16
N ASN A 787 14.54 3.27 -4.22
CA ASN A 787 13.84 4.55 -4.18
C ASN A 787 12.56 4.45 -5.03
N PRO A 788 11.75 5.51 -5.14
CA PRO A 788 10.51 5.48 -5.92
C PRO A 788 10.68 5.23 -7.43
N THR A 789 11.89 5.10 -7.97
CA THR A 789 12.15 5.02 -9.42
C THR A 789 12.94 3.80 -9.88
N TRP A 790 13.72 3.15 -9.01
CA TRP A 790 14.48 1.92 -9.31
C TRP A 790 14.89 1.17 -8.02
N MET A 791 15.37 -0.09 -8.16
CA MET A 791 15.96 -0.87 -7.07
C MET A 791 17.49 -0.76 -7.04
N SER A 792 18.06 -0.84 -5.84
CA SER A 792 19.49 -0.74 -5.49
C SER A 792 20.22 0.54 -5.93
N HIS A 793 21.47 0.71 -5.51
CA HIS A 793 22.31 1.82 -5.96
C HIS A 793 22.77 1.68 -7.43
N GLU A 794 22.88 0.45 -7.92
CA GLU A 794 23.29 0.03 -9.26
C GLU A 794 22.17 0.14 -10.29
N LYS A 795 20.99 0.63 -9.88
CA LYS A 795 19.80 0.82 -10.74
C LYS A 795 19.28 -0.47 -11.36
N VAL A 796 19.23 -1.53 -10.55
CA VAL A 796 18.63 -2.79 -10.96
C VAL A 796 17.11 -2.62 -11.04
N MET A 797 16.51 -3.00 -12.16
CA MET A 797 15.07 -2.83 -12.46
C MET A 797 14.57 -1.38 -12.37
N MET A 798 14.34 -0.78 -13.53
CA MET A 798 13.79 0.57 -13.68
C MET A 798 12.35 0.52 -14.21
N ILE A 799 11.65 1.65 -14.21
CA ILE A 799 10.27 1.76 -14.75
C ILE A 799 10.17 1.22 -16.19
N ASN A 800 11.19 1.49 -17.03
CA ASN A 800 11.21 1.01 -18.41
C ASN A 800 11.27 -0.52 -18.50
N ASP A 801 11.93 -1.21 -17.56
CA ASP A 801 11.96 -2.68 -17.53
C ASP A 801 10.56 -3.23 -17.22
N VAL A 802 9.86 -2.64 -16.24
CA VAL A 802 8.51 -3.04 -15.82
C VAL A 802 7.49 -2.93 -16.97
N GLN A 803 7.60 -1.90 -17.80
CA GLN A 803 6.70 -1.68 -18.96
C GLN A 803 6.88 -2.74 -20.06
N LEU A 804 7.99 -3.47 -20.05
CA LEU A 804 8.31 -4.52 -21.04
C LEU A 804 7.83 -5.90 -20.60
N TRP A 805 7.40 -6.08 -19.36
CA TRP A 805 6.91 -7.37 -18.90
C TRP A 805 5.63 -7.79 -19.66
N ARG A 806 5.54 -9.09 -19.96
CA ARG A 806 4.47 -9.74 -20.73
C ARG A 806 3.99 -10.99 -19.99
N ASN A 807 3.54 -10.80 -18.74
CA ASN A 807 3.20 -11.87 -17.80
C ASN A 807 1.77 -11.79 -17.29
N MET A 808 0.82 -11.35 -18.13
CA MET A 808 -0.57 -11.14 -17.75
C MET A 808 -1.26 -12.40 -17.19
N ASP A 809 -0.90 -13.60 -17.68
CA ASP A 809 -1.39 -14.89 -17.15
C ASP A 809 -0.62 -15.40 -15.91
N ARG A 810 0.41 -14.68 -15.47
CA ARG A 810 1.38 -15.17 -14.46
C ARG A 810 1.85 -14.02 -13.57
N LEU A 811 0.90 -13.33 -12.97
CA LEU A 811 1.14 -12.13 -12.16
C LEU A 811 1.62 -12.53 -10.75
N PRO A 812 2.88 -12.27 -10.35
CA PRO A 812 3.33 -12.56 -9.00
C PRO A 812 2.76 -11.57 -7.98
N LEU A 813 2.64 -12.01 -6.73
CA LEU A 813 2.70 -11.09 -5.59
C LEU A 813 4.14 -10.60 -5.43
N PHE A 814 4.34 -9.29 -5.33
CA PHE A 814 5.68 -8.73 -5.15
C PHE A 814 5.86 -8.13 -3.75
N ILE A 815 6.78 -8.72 -2.99
CA ILE A 815 7.14 -8.25 -1.65
C ILE A 815 8.43 -7.45 -1.76
N THR A 816 8.41 -6.18 -1.33
CA THR A 816 9.59 -5.31 -1.37
C THR A 816 9.90 -4.80 0.03
N ALA A 817 10.82 -5.48 0.71
CA ALA A 817 11.31 -5.11 2.03
C ALA A 817 12.45 -4.08 1.92
N THR A 818 12.11 -2.88 1.46
CA THR A 818 13.05 -1.79 1.10
C THR A 818 12.47 -0.42 1.49
N CYS A 819 13.13 0.70 1.18
CA CYS A 819 12.65 2.05 1.43
C CYS A 819 11.86 2.61 0.23
N GLU A 820 10.72 3.26 0.48
CA GLU A 820 9.98 4.15 -0.45
C GLU A 820 9.65 3.58 -1.86
N PHE A 821 9.68 2.26 -2.06
CA PHE A 821 9.45 1.66 -3.38
C PHE A 821 8.05 1.96 -3.92
N SER A 822 7.08 2.12 -3.02
CA SER A 822 5.69 2.45 -3.34
C SER A 822 5.22 3.71 -2.62
N ARG A 823 5.95 4.82 -2.79
CA ARG A 823 5.57 6.15 -2.29
C ARG A 823 4.35 6.72 -3.06
N PHE A 824 3.20 6.05 -2.91
CA PHE A 824 1.97 6.32 -3.67
C PHE A 824 1.37 7.70 -3.38
N ASP A 825 1.63 8.27 -2.21
CA ASP A 825 1.04 9.54 -1.78
C ASP A 825 1.85 10.79 -2.20
N ASP A 826 2.94 10.65 -2.97
CA ASP A 826 3.56 11.78 -3.67
C ASP A 826 2.85 12.01 -5.01
N TYR A 827 1.74 12.76 -4.97
CA TYR A 827 0.91 13.06 -6.15
C TYR A 827 1.66 13.72 -7.33
N LEU A 828 2.91 14.17 -7.12
CA LEU A 828 3.76 14.75 -8.16
C LEU A 828 4.54 13.68 -8.95
N HIS A 829 4.70 12.47 -8.41
CA HIS A 829 5.49 11.40 -9.03
C HIS A 829 4.86 10.02 -8.80
N LYS A 830 4.63 9.29 -9.88
CA LYS A 830 4.24 7.89 -9.82
C LYS A 830 5.44 7.01 -9.48
N SER A 831 5.33 6.20 -8.44
CA SER A 831 6.38 5.28 -8.00
C SER A 831 6.51 4.05 -8.91
N ILE A 832 7.69 3.43 -8.92
CA ILE A 832 7.93 2.16 -9.62
C ILE A 832 7.00 1.05 -9.11
N GLY A 833 6.66 1.04 -7.82
CA GLY A 833 5.65 0.14 -7.24
C GLY A 833 4.30 0.27 -7.96
N GLU A 834 3.78 1.47 -8.12
CA GLU A 834 2.54 1.71 -8.87
C GLU A 834 2.66 1.35 -10.35
N HIS A 835 3.83 1.55 -10.97
CA HIS A 835 4.05 1.10 -12.36
C HIS A 835 3.95 -0.42 -12.51
N THR A 836 4.39 -1.21 -11.52
CA THR A 836 4.19 -2.67 -11.55
C THR A 836 2.71 -3.06 -11.41
N LEU A 837 1.94 -2.32 -10.60
CA LEU A 837 0.53 -2.56 -10.39
C LEU A 837 -0.32 -2.19 -11.62
N PHE A 838 0.02 -1.09 -12.31
CA PHE A 838 -0.78 -0.55 -13.41
C PHE A 838 -0.21 -0.80 -14.81
N SER A 839 0.82 -1.64 -14.96
CA SER A 839 1.26 -2.09 -16.29
C SER A 839 0.15 -2.92 -16.96
N PRO A 840 -0.33 -2.56 -18.16
CA PRO A 840 -1.50 -3.21 -18.77
C PRO A 840 -1.20 -4.58 -19.41
N LYS A 841 0.06 -4.89 -19.69
CA LYS A 841 0.48 -6.13 -20.38
C LYS A 841 1.13 -7.16 -19.43
N GLY A 842 1.25 -6.84 -18.15
CA GLY A 842 2.03 -7.62 -17.18
C GLY A 842 2.17 -6.86 -15.86
N GLY A 843 3.22 -7.13 -15.09
CA GLY A 843 3.39 -6.52 -13.77
C GLY A 843 3.14 -7.49 -12.64
N THR A 844 2.54 -6.98 -11.57
CA THR A 844 2.20 -7.71 -10.36
C THR A 844 0.68 -7.79 -10.19
N ILE A 845 0.21 -8.75 -9.41
CA ILE A 845 -1.19 -8.82 -8.97
C ILE A 845 -1.44 -7.94 -7.73
N GLY A 846 -0.40 -7.72 -6.95
CA GLY A 846 -0.38 -6.83 -5.79
C GLY A 846 1.03 -6.70 -5.24
N LEU A 847 1.23 -5.75 -4.34
CA LEU A 847 2.48 -5.53 -3.63
C LEU A 847 2.29 -5.51 -2.12
N VAL A 848 3.23 -6.14 -1.41
CA VAL A 848 3.47 -5.86 0.02
C VAL A 848 4.73 -5.00 0.07
N SER A 849 4.55 -3.69 0.20
CA SER A 849 5.60 -2.70 -0.06
C SER A 849 5.60 -1.58 0.97
N THR A 850 6.59 -0.71 0.91
CA THR A 850 6.78 0.40 1.84
C THR A 850 6.50 1.76 1.20
N SER A 851 5.87 2.65 1.96
CA SER A 851 5.59 4.03 1.55
C SER A 851 6.66 5.04 1.96
N ARG A 852 7.46 4.73 3.00
CA ARG A 852 8.51 5.58 3.57
C ARG A 852 9.80 4.82 3.85
N VAL A 853 10.79 5.53 4.39
CA VAL A 853 12.04 4.96 4.89
C VAL A 853 11.76 4.00 6.04
N VAL A 854 12.48 2.87 6.04
CA VAL A 854 12.30 1.78 6.99
C VAL A 854 13.64 1.16 7.37
N TYR A 855 13.66 0.37 8.44
CA TYR A 855 14.85 -0.30 8.97
C TYR A 855 14.91 -1.77 8.54
N ALA A 856 16.08 -2.19 8.07
CA ALA A 856 16.32 -3.54 7.53
C ALA A 856 15.96 -4.68 8.50
N GLY A 857 16.26 -4.53 9.79
CA GLY A 857 15.96 -5.56 10.80
C GLY A 857 14.46 -5.77 11.01
N GLN A 858 13.73 -4.68 11.22
CA GLN A 858 12.27 -4.68 11.36
C GLN A 858 11.58 -5.20 10.09
N ASN A 859 12.08 -4.81 8.90
CA ASN A 859 11.59 -5.32 7.62
C ASN A 859 11.71 -6.83 7.52
N PHE A 860 12.90 -7.36 7.83
CA PHE A 860 13.15 -8.79 7.82
C PHE A 860 12.19 -9.54 8.76
N MET A 861 11.95 -9.01 9.96
CA MET A 861 11.04 -9.62 10.93
C MET A 861 9.59 -9.67 10.44
N LEU A 862 9.07 -8.57 9.90
CA LEU A 862 7.72 -8.55 9.31
C LEU A 862 7.63 -9.51 8.12
N ASN A 863 8.64 -9.53 7.25
CA ASN A 863 8.69 -10.41 6.08
C ASN A 863 8.75 -11.90 6.49
N ARG A 864 9.54 -12.23 7.52
CA ARG A 864 9.56 -13.56 8.14
C ARG A 864 8.20 -13.96 8.69
N ASN A 865 7.51 -13.05 9.38
CA ASN A 865 6.15 -13.29 9.86
C ASN A 865 5.15 -13.43 8.70
N PHE A 866 5.33 -12.71 7.59
CA PHE A 866 4.54 -12.93 6.38
C PHE A 866 4.71 -14.37 5.85
N PHE A 867 5.94 -14.82 5.63
CA PHE A 867 6.21 -16.18 5.14
C PHE A 867 5.79 -17.30 6.11
N LYS A 868 5.76 -17.04 7.42
CA LYS A 868 5.19 -17.96 8.41
C LYS A 868 3.70 -18.21 8.17
N ASN A 869 2.95 -17.19 7.74
CA ASN A 869 1.49 -17.24 7.67
C ASN A 869 0.97 -17.46 6.25
N VAL A 870 1.65 -16.98 5.20
CA VAL A 870 1.16 -17.02 3.81
C VAL A 870 0.92 -18.45 3.31
N PHE A 871 1.66 -19.44 3.80
CA PHE A 871 1.50 -20.85 3.43
C PHE A 871 0.98 -21.72 4.57
N ALA A 872 0.70 -21.13 5.74
CA ALA A 872 0.16 -21.85 6.87
C ALA A 872 -1.30 -22.24 6.63
N LYS A 873 -1.67 -23.45 7.04
CA LYS A 873 -3.07 -23.86 7.07
C LYS A 873 -3.76 -23.21 8.26
N LYS A 874 -5.00 -22.76 8.05
CA LYS A 874 -5.93 -22.35 9.11
C LYS A 874 -6.14 -23.50 10.08
N GLU A 875 -6.22 -23.19 11.37
CA GLU A 875 -6.55 -24.19 12.38
C GLU A 875 -7.96 -24.74 12.12
N GLY A 876 -8.10 -26.07 12.11
CA GLY A 876 -9.37 -26.73 11.78
C GLY A 876 -9.84 -26.56 10.32
N GLY A 877 -9.05 -25.92 9.46
CA GLY A 877 -9.38 -25.71 8.04
C GLY A 877 -9.29 -27.01 7.25
N GLU A 878 -10.45 -27.53 6.82
CA GLU A 878 -10.57 -28.68 5.93
C GLU A 878 -11.46 -28.32 4.72
N GLY A 879 -11.28 -29.01 3.59
CA GLY A 879 -12.09 -28.76 2.38
C GLY A 879 -11.33 -28.03 1.27
N THR A 880 -11.90 -26.94 0.76
CA THR A 880 -11.35 -26.17 -0.37
C THR A 880 -10.12 -25.38 0.04
N ALA A 881 -9.38 -24.83 -0.94
CA ALA A 881 -8.24 -23.98 -0.63
C ALA A 881 -8.62 -22.75 0.23
N SER A 882 -9.83 -22.17 0.05
CA SER A 882 -10.29 -21.02 0.87
C SER A 882 -10.57 -21.37 2.32
N ASP A 883 -10.94 -22.63 2.60
CA ASP A 883 -11.13 -23.15 3.96
C ASP A 883 -9.79 -23.41 4.64
N LYS A 884 -8.78 -23.79 3.85
CA LYS A 884 -7.44 -24.16 4.33
C LYS A 884 -6.50 -22.98 4.49
N TYR A 885 -6.56 -21.95 3.64
CA TYR A 885 -5.54 -20.90 3.56
C TYR A 885 -6.11 -19.50 3.75
N TYR A 886 -5.26 -18.58 4.21
CA TYR A 886 -5.59 -17.18 4.45
C TYR A 886 -5.56 -16.35 3.14
N ARG A 887 -6.41 -15.31 3.05
CA ARG A 887 -6.37 -14.31 1.96
C ARG A 887 -5.26 -13.29 2.25
N LEU A 888 -4.83 -12.51 1.26
CA LEU A 888 -3.69 -11.59 1.40
C LEU A 888 -3.85 -10.60 2.56
N GLY A 889 -5.04 -10.02 2.73
CA GLY A 889 -5.35 -9.11 3.83
C GLY A 889 -5.21 -9.78 5.20
N ASP A 890 -5.64 -11.05 5.33
CA ASP A 890 -5.49 -11.82 6.57
C ASP A 890 -4.01 -12.09 6.89
N VAL A 891 -3.24 -12.51 5.87
CA VAL A 891 -1.82 -12.82 6.03
C VAL A 891 -1.06 -11.59 6.52
N LEU A 892 -1.28 -10.42 5.90
CA LEU A 892 -0.59 -9.21 6.29
C LEU A 892 -1.04 -8.71 7.68
N ARG A 893 -2.34 -8.76 7.98
CA ARG A 893 -2.88 -8.44 9.31
C ARG A 893 -2.22 -9.28 10.39
N ILE A 894 -2.23 -10.61 10.24
CA ILE A 894 -1.64 -11.55 11.20
C ILE A 894 -0.14 -11.30 11.34
N ALA A 895 0.57 -11.13 10.23
CA ALA A 895 2.01 -10.86 10.24
C ALA A 895 2.35 -9.56 11.00
N LYS A 896 1.58 -8.48 10.77
CA LYS A 896 1.73 -7.20 11.47
C LYS A 896 1.36 -7.28 12.95
N THR A 897 0.34 -8.06 13.29
CA THR A 897 -0.03 -8.31 14.69
C THR A 897 1.11 -9.05 15.40
N GLN A 898 1.64 -10.12 14.82
CA GLN A 898 2.77 -10.88 15.37
C GLN A 898 4.07 -10.07 15.51
N THR A 899 4.22 -8.99 14.74
CA THR A 899 5.37 -8.07 14.85
C THR A 899 5.26 -7.10 16.03
N GLY A 900 4.08 -6.97 16.67
CA GLY A 900 3.84 -6.02 17.77
C GLY A 900 3.58 -4.59 17.29
N SER A 901 3.52 -3.60 18.18
CA SER A 901 3.08 -2.20 17.92
C SER A 901 4.12 -1.23 17.29
N ASP A 902 5.21 -1.74 16.70
CA ASP A 902 6.30 -0.91 16.16
C ASP A 902 5.87 0.06 15.03
N ILE A 903 6.48 1.25 14.97
CA ILE A 903 6.15 2.27 13.96
C ILE A 903 6.59 1.87 12.53
N ASN A 904 7.67 1.10 12.38
CA ASN A 904 8.22 0.71 11.08
C ASN A 904 7.23 -0.13 10.28
N LYS A 905 6.43 -0.99 10.94
CA LYS A 905 5.40 -1.79 10.23
C LYS A 905 4.25 -0.95 9.67
N ARG A 906 4.04 0.29 10.15
CA ARG A 906 3.01 1.20 9.64
C ARG A 906 3.34 1.70 8.23
N ASN A 907 4.62 1.68 7.85
CA ASN A 907 5.05 1.99 6.49
C ASN A 907 4.78 0.85 5.49
N PHE A 908 4.49 -0.38 5.95
CA PHE A 908 4.18 -1.49 5.05
C PHE A 908 2.70 -1.47 4.67
N LEU A 909 2.39 -1.60 3.39
CA LEU A 909 1.03 -1.54 2.86
C LEU A 909 0.81 -2.70 1.89
N LEU A 910 -0.45 -3.13 1.78
CA LEU A 910 -0.87 -3.96 0.66
C LEU A 910 -1.41 -3.03 -0.43
N LEU A 911 -0.64 -2.86 -1.51
CA LEU A 911 -1.14 -2.21 -2.72
C LEU A 911 -1.73 -3.28 -3.63
N GLY A 912 -3.05 -3.36 -3.66
CA GLY A 912 -3.82 -4.42 -4.30
C GLY A 912 -5.06 -4.77 -3.48
N ASP A 913 -5.70 -5.86 -3.89
CA ASP A 913 -6.93 -6.33 -3.28
C ASP A 913 -6.66 -7.21 -2.03
N PRO A 914 -7.16 -6.83 -0.83
CA PRO A 914 -7.00 -7.61 0.39
C PRO A 914 -7.80 -8.91 0.42
N ALA A 915 -8.88 -9.00 -0.36
CA ALA A 915 -9.71 -10.19 -0.44
C ALA A 915 -9.15 -11.22 -1.43
N LEU A 916 -8.11 -10.89 -2.20
CA LEU A 916 -7.49 -11.84 -3.12
C LEU A 916 -6.83 -13.01 -2.38
N MET A 917 -6.98 -14.21 -2.93
CA MET A 917 -6.27 -15.40 -2.50
C MET A 917 -5.18 -15.73 -3.52
N LEU A 918 -3.97 -16.06 -3.06
CA LEU A 918 -2.94 -16.60 -3.94
C LEU A 918 -3.35 -18.00 -4.43
N HIS A 919 -2.77 -18.42 -5.55
CA HIS A 919 -2.95 -19.77 -6.08
C HIS A 919 -2.31 -20.84 -5.19
N TYR A 920 -3.01 -21.18 -4.11
CA TYR A 920 -2.70 -22.33 -3.27
C TYR A 920 -3.27 -23.60 -3.90
N PRO A 921 -2.56 -24.73 -3.82
CA PRO A 921 -3.04 -25.98 -4.38
C PRO A 921 -4.20 -26.54 -3.57
N ASP A 922 -5.22 -27.03 -4.28
CA ASP A 922 -6.38 -27.69 -3.68
C ASP A 922 -6.01 -29.09 -3.13
N LEU A 923 -5.17 -29.79 -3.89
CA LEU A 923 -4.83 -31.20 -3.73
C LEU A 923 -3.32 -31.43 -3.61
N ASP A 924 -2.94 -32.57 -3.04
CA ASP A 924 -1.54 -33.01 -2.95
C ASP A 924 -1.23 -34.02 -4.08
N LEU A 925 0.01 -34.05 -4.56
CA LEU A 925 0.49 -35.02 -5.56
C LEU A 925 1.60 -35.90 -4.97
N THR A 926 1.57 -37.19 -5.29
CA THR A 926 2.59 -38.16 -4.85
C THR A 926 3.18 -38.91 -6.04
N ILE A 927 4.44 -39.32 -5.91
CA ILE A 927 5.04 -40.36 -6.76
C ILE A 927 4.83 -41.69 -6.04
N ASN A 928 4.33 -42.68 -6.77
CA ASN A 928 3.99 -44.01 -6.28
C ASN A 928 5.11 -44.99 -6.59
N GLU A 929 5.63 -44.97 -7.83
CA GLU A 929 6.72 -45.84 -8.26
C GLU A 929 7.78 -45.09 -9.07
N ILE A 930 9.02 -45.57 -8.96
CA ILE A 930 10.15 -45.18 -9.83
C ILE A 930 10.74 -46.47 -10.40
N ASN A 931 10.80 -46.58 -11.72
CA ASN A 931 11.27 -47.75 -12.46
C ASN A 931 10.59 -49.07 -12.05
N GLY A 932 9.27 -49.03 -11.81
CA GLY A 932 8.47 -50.19 -11.38
C GLY A 932 8.70 -50.63 -9.93
N HIS A 933 9.41 -49.82 -9.14
CA HIS A 933 9.59 -50.04 -7.70
C HIS A 933 8.84 -49.00 -6.89
N ALA A 934 8.02 -49.45 -5.94
CA ALA A 934 7.29 -48.56 -5.04
C ALA A 934 8.24 -47.65 -4.24
N VAL A 935 7.85 -46.37 -4.08
CA VAL A 935 8.60 -45.42 -3.25
C VAL A 935 8.68 -45.90 -1.80
N GLY A 936 9.87 -45.79 -1.19
CA GLY A 936 10.14 -46.30 0.16
C GLY A 936 10.70 -47.73 0.23
N SER A 937 10.74 -48.47 -0.89
CA SER A 937 11.61 -49.64 -1.04
C SER A 937 13.08 -49.21 -1.28
N LEU A 938 14.04 -50.14 -1.29
CA LEU A 938 15.44 -49.85 -1.63
C LEU A 938 15.51 -49.27 -3.06
N GLN A 939 15.54 -47.95 -3.17
CA GLN A 939 15.63 -47.27 -4.46
C GLN A 939 17.08 -47.23 -4.95
N ASP A 940 17.27 -47.57 -6.22
CA ASP A 940 18.55 -47.41 -6.93
C ASP A 940 18.79 -45.94 -7.29
N THR A 941 19.96 -45.64 -7.84
CA THR A 941 20.36 -44.31 -8.31
C THR A 941 19.81 -44.04 -9.71
N LEU A 942 19.24 -42.86 -9.95
CA LEU A 942 18.97 -42.36 -11.30
C LEU A 942 20.30 -41.91 -11.92
N LYS A 943 20.82 -42.73 -12.83
CA LYS A 943 22.11 -42.53 -13.50
C LYS A 943 21.96 -41.79 -14.82
N ALA A 944 23.01 -41.04 -15.21
CA ALA A 944 23.09 -40.43 -16.54
C ALA A 944 22.93 -41.50 -17.64
N MET A 945 22.23 -41.17 -18.71
CA MET A 945 21.84 -42.10 -19.80
C MET A 945 20.92 -43.24 -19.39
N GLY A 946 20.35 -43.20 -18.19
CA GLY A 946 19.29 -44.11 -17.76
C GLY A 946 17.92 -43.66 -18.28
N ARG A 947 17.08 -44.63 -18.69
CA ARG A 947 15.65 -44.39 -18.87
C ARG A 947 14.97 -44.44 -17.51
N VAL A 948 14.16 -43.44 -17.22
CA VAL A 948 13.35 -43.35 -16.01
C VAL A 948 11.89 -43.47 -16.37
N GLU A 949 11.15 -44.20 -15.55
CA GLU A 949 9.70 -44.27 -15.58
C GLU A 949 9.17 -43.96 -14.18
N ILE A 950 8.22 -43.05 -14.09
CA ILE A 950 7.53 -42.75 -12.85
C ILE A 950 6.03 -42.96 -13.01
N THR A 951 5.39 -43.41 -11.94
CA THR A 951 3.94 -43.35 -11.77
C THR A 951 3.65 -42.52 -10.52
N GLY A 952 2.56 -41.77 -10.56
CA GLY A 952 2.11 -40.96 -9.45
C GLY A 952 0.62 -40.77 -9.47
N SER A 953 0.09 -40.17 -8.41
CA SER A 953 -1.34 -39.94 -8.27
C SER A 953 -1.67 -38.66 -7.52
N VAL A 954 -2.89 -38.20 -7.74
CA VAL A 954 -3.54 -37.18 -6.91
C VAL A 954 -3.90 -37.81 -5.57
N ALA A 955 -3.48 -37.17 -4.49
CA ALA A 955 -3.63 -37.65 -3.12
C ALA A 955 -4.52 -36.71 -2.30
N GLY A 956 -5.27 -37.28 -1.35
CA GLY A 956 -6.02 -36.53 -0.35
C GLY A 956 -7.02 -37.40 0.43
N ASN A 957 -8.04 -36.77 1.01
CA ASN A 957 -8.95 -37.40 1.98
C ASN A 957 -10.11 -38.22 1.35
N ARG A 958 -10.15 -38.33 0.03
CA ARG A 958 -11.14 -39.13 -0.73
C ARG A 958 -10.47 -39.83 -1.90
N ASP A 959 -11.20 -40.74 -2.54
CA ASP A 959 -10.81 -41.27 -3.84
C ASP A 959 -10.91 -40.15 -4.90
N TYR A 960 -9.85 -39.99 -5.70
CA TYR A 960 -9.74 -39.00 -6.77
C TYR A 960 -9.70 -39.66 -8.16
N SER A 961 -10.30 -40.84 -8.27
CA SER A 961 -10.55 -41.53 -9.54
C SER A 961 -11.40 -40.73 -10.53
N ASP A 962 -11.95 -39.58 -10.14
CA ASP A 962 -12.66 -38.61 -10.98
C ASP A 962 -11.78 -37.45 -11.49
N PHE A 963 -10.49 -37.41 -11.15
CA PHE A 963 -9.57 -36.37 -11.63
C PHE A 963 -8.95 -36.76 -12.99
N ASP A 964 -9.46 -36.14 -14.06
CA ASP A 964 -8.86 -36.19 -15.39
C ASP A 964 -8.29 -34.82 -15.76
N GLY A 965 -7.04 -34.75 -16.20
CA GLY A 965 -6.34 -33.49 -16.43
C GLY A 965 -4.92 -33.65 -16.95
N GLU A 966 -4.06 -32.66 -16.69
CA GLU A 966 -2.64 -32.67 -17.07
C GLU A 966 -1.75 -32.45 -15.85
N ALA A 967 -0.64 -33.19 -15.77
CA ALA A 967 0.42 -32.99 -14.79
C ALA A 967 1.70 -32.48 -15.47
N THR A 968 2.30 -31.43 -14.92
CA THR A 968 3.66 -31.01 -15.20
C THR A 968 4.61 -31.63 -14.18
N ILE A 969 5.63 -32.34 -14.68
CA ILE A 969 6.67 -32.98 -13.87
C ILE A 969 8.00 -32.28 -14.18
N THR A 970 8.62 -31.74 -13.14
CA THR A 970 9.98 -31.19 -13.21
C THR A 970 10.91 -32.01 -12.32
N LEU A 971 11.93 -32.62 -12.92
CA LEU A 971 13.04 -33.25 -12.21
C LEU A 971 14.21 -32.28 -12.15
N TYR A 972 14.59 -31.88 -10.94
CA TYR A 972 15.79 -31.12 -10.66
C TYR A 972 16.94 -32.02 -10.22
N ASP A 973 18.16 -31.62 -10.55
CA ASP A 973 19.37 -32.23 -10.01
C ASP A 973 19.50 -31.89 -8.50
N LYS A 974 20.55 -32.42 -7.88
CA LYS A 974 20.93 -32.11 -6.49
C LYS A 974 21.31 -30.64 -6.31
N GLU A 975 21.23 -30.19 -5.05
CA GLU A 975 21.68 -28.85 -4.68
C GLU A 975 23.18 -28.68 -4.92
N ARG A 976 23.58 -27.47 -5.29
CA ARG A 976 24.97 -27.05 -5.36
C ARG A 976 25.22 -25.84 -4.49
N GLU A 977 26.46 -25.73 -4.02
CA GLU A 977 26.95 -24.53 -3.36
C GLU A 977 27.40 -23.51 -4.42
N VAL A 978 27.01 -22.26 -4.22
CA VAL A 978 27.43 -21.11 -5.02
C VAL A 978 28.15 -20.15 -4.09
N THR A 979 29.36 -19.77 -4.48
CA THR A 979 30.17 -18.74 -3.82
C THR A 979 30.04 -17.46 -4.64
N THR A 980 29.68 -16.35 -4.00
CA THR A 980 29.58 -15.06 -4.67
C THR A 980 30.95 -14.53 -5.11
N LEU A 981 30.96 -13.58 -6.04
CA LEU A 981 32.17 -13.10 -6.73
C LEU A 981 32.99 -12.08 -5.94
N SER A 982 32.46 -11.56 -4.82
CA SER A 982 33.12 -10.50 -4.04
C SER A 982 33.43 -9.27 -4.90
N ASN A 983 32.45 -8.81 -5.70
CA ASN A 983 32.61 -7.70 -6.64
C ASN A 983 33.06 -6.40 -5.95
N THR A 984 32.70 -6.21 -4.68
CA THR A 984 33.00 -5.02 -3.87
C THR A 984 34.14 -5.23 -2.86
N GLY A 985 34.79 -6.40 -2.86
CA GLY A 985 35.89 -6.73 -1.94
C GLY A 985 35.45 -7.16 -0.53
N LEU A 986 34.17 -7.51 -0.37
CA LEU A 986 33.60 -8.09 0.86
C LEU A 986 33.88 -9.60 0.96
N GLU A 987 33.75 -10.20 2.15
CA GLU A 987 33.87 -11.66 2.31
C GLU A 987 32.85 -12.39 1.40
N PRO A 988 33.29 -13.35 0.56
CA PRO A 988 32.39 -14.11 -0.30
C PRO A 988 31.28 -14.79 0.49
N PHE A 989 30.04 -14.63 0.05
CA PHE A 989 28.89 -15.31 0.64
C PHE A 989 28.69 -16.66 -0.05
N VAL A 990 28.45 -17.71 0.74
CA VAL A 990 28.19 -19.07 0.21
C VAL A 990 26.76 -19.44 0.53
N PHE A 991 26.02 -19.88 -0.49
CA PHE A 991 24.64 -20.32 -0.35
C PHE A 991 24.37 -21.56 -1.21
N LYS A 992 23.30 -22.29 -0.87
CA LYS A 992 22.85 -23.47 -1.64
C LYS A 992 21.70 -23.10 -2.55
N THR A 993 21.74 -23.60 -3.78
CA THR A 993 20.67 -23.44 -4.76
C THR A 993 20.46 -24.73 -5.56
N ARG A 994 19.27 -24.86 -6.14
CA ARG A 994 18.87 -25.97 -7.02
C ARG A 994 18.30 -25.36 -8.30
N SER A 995 19.18 -25.01 -9.23
CA SER A 995 18.83 -24.36 -10.51
C SER A 995 18.76 -25.33 -11.68
N ASN A 996 19.42 -26.49 -11.61
CA ASN A 996 19.60 -27.34 -12.78
C ASN A 996 18.40 -28.27 -12.99
N THR A 997 17.68 -28.06 -14.09
CA THR A 997 16.54 -28.89 -14.50
C THR A 997 17.00 -30.04 -15.39
N ILE A 998 16.84 -31.28 -14.92
CA ILE A 998 17.17 -32.50 -15.67
C ILE A 998 16.10 -32.82 -16.71
N TYR A 999 14.83 -32.70 -16.31
CA TYR A 999 13.69 -32.97 -17.18
C TYR A 999 12.51 -32.08 -16.77
N LYS A 1000 11.78 -31.56 -17.75
CA LYS A 1000 10.50 -30.88 -17.54
C LYS A 1000 9.54 -31.27 -18.65
N GLY A 1001 8.45 -31.93 -18.29
CA GLY A 1001 7.48 -32.44 -19.27
C GLY A 1001 6.09 -32.58 -18.71
N ARG A 1002 5.16 -32.94 -19.59
CA ARG A 1002 3.74 -33.02 -19.30
C ARG A 1002 3.25 -34.46 -19.42
N ALA A 1003 2.29 -34.84 -18.59
CA ALA A 1003 1.68 -36.16 -18.60
C ALA A 1003 0.16 -36.03 -18.48
N THR A 1004 -0.55 -36.91 -19.18
CA THR A 1004 -2.00 -37.05 -18.98
C THR A 1004 -2.26 -37.64 -17.59
N VAL A 1005 -3.20 -37.03 -16.87
CA VAL A 1005 -3.76 -37.59 -15.63
C VAL A 1005 -5.09 -38.24 -15.99
N SER A 1006 -5.25 -39.52 -15.66
CA SER A 1006 -6.48 -40.28 -15.89
C SER A 1006 -6.85 -41.05 -14.64
N ASN A 1007 -8.10 -40.91 -14.20
CA ASN A 1007 -8.58 -41.46 -12.93
C ASN A 1007 -7.66 -41.12 -11.74
N GLY A 1008 -7.15 -39.89 -11.69
CA GLY A 1008 -6.24 -39.44 -10.65
C GLY A 1008 -4.82 -40.00 -10.72
N GLU A 1009 -4.47 -40.82 -11.72
CA GLU A 1009 -3.12 -41.37 -11.91
C GLU A 1009 -2.42 -40.76 -13.11
N PHE A 1010 -1.10 -40.61 -13.03
CA PHE A 1010 -0.27 -40.15 -14.15
C PHE A 1010 0.99 -41.00 -14.28
N ARG A 1011 1.52 -41.07 -15.50
CA ARG A 1011 2.76 -41.78 -15.84
C ARG A 1011 3.63 -40.89 -16.70
N ALA A 1012 4.93 -40.86 -16.43
CA ALA A 1012 5.90 -40.18 -17.28
C ALA A 1012 7.13 -41.05 -17.48
N SER A 1013 7.71 -41.01 -18.68
CA SER A 1013 8.98 -41.64 -18.99
C SER A 1013 9.89 -40.65 -19.69
N PHE A 1014 11.17 -40.64 -19.32
CA PHE A 1014 12.17 -39.73 -19.87
C PHE A 1014 13.58 -40.31 -19.73
N MET A 1015 14.54 -39.74 -20.44
CA MET A 1015 15.96 -40.08 -20.35
C MET A 1015 16.69 -39.07 -19.46
N ILE A 1016 17.65 -39.54 -18.66
CA ILE A 1016 18.55 -38.65 -17.90
C ILE A 1016 19.68 -38.20 -18.83
N PRO A 1017 19.86 -36.88 -19.07
CA PRO A 1017 20.94 -36.37 -19.92
C PRO A 1017 22.33 -36.78 -19.45
N LYS A 1018 23.25 -36.93 -20.39
CA LYS A 1018 24.66 -37.25 -20.11
C LYS A 1018 25.33 -36.24 -19.18
N ASP A 1019 24.88 -35.00 -19.23
CA ASP A 1019 25.53 -33.85 -18.60
C ASP A 1019 25.12 -33.58 -17.15
N ILE A 1020 24.31 -34.44 -16.52
CA ILE A 1020 24.03 -34.29 -15.08
C ILE A 1020 25.33 -34.26 -14.25
N MET A 1021 25.27 -33.69 -13.06
CA MET A 1021 26.42 -33.76 -12.16
C MET A 1021 26.64 -35.22 -11.71
N TYR A 1022 27.83 -35.79 -11.90
CA TYR A 1022 28.09 -37.22 -11.62
C TYR A 1022 28.22 -37.58 -10.13
N ASN A 1023 28.42 -36.59 -9.25
CA ASN A 1023 28.40 -36.86 -7.81
C ASN A 1023 27.00 -37.34 -7.37
N TYR A 1024 26.96 -38.20 -6.36
CA TYR A 1024 25.71 -38.72 -5.83
C TYR A 1024 25.08 -37.70 -4.87
N GLY A 1025 23.79 -37.44 -5.04
CA GLY A 1025 23.02 -36.57 -4.14
C GLY A 1025 21.52 -36.69 -4.37
N SER A 1026 20.72 -36.11 -3.47
CA SER A 1026 19.26 -36.14 -3.56
C SER A 1026 18.76 -35.19 -4.66
N GLY A 1027 18.14 -35.77 -5.68
CA GLY A 1027 17.38 -35.03 -6.69
C GLY A 1027 16.00 -34.61 -6.15
N ARG A 1028 15.23 -33.87 -6.96
CA ARG A 1028 13.87 -33.45 -6.58
C ARG A 1028 12.92 -33.56 -7.76
N PHE A 1029 11.81 -34.25 -7.56
CA PHE A 1029 10.63 -34.06 -8.38
C PHE A 1029 9.78 -32.93 -7.80
N SER A 1030 9.39 -31.97 -8.64
CA SER A 1030 8.33 -31.00 -8.37
C SER A 1030 7.17 -31.30 -9.31
N LEU A 1031 5.98 -31.40 -8.75
CA LEU A 1031 4.77 -31.86 -9.42
C LEU A 1031 3.72 -30.76 -9.37
N TYR A 1032 3.08 -30.51 -10.49
CA TYR A 1032 1.91 -29.67 -10.59
C TYR A 1032 0.87 -30.36 -11.45
N ALA A 1033 -0.39 -30.35 -11.07
CA ALA A 1033 -1.48 -30.91 -11.87
C ALA A 1033 -2.64 -29.93 -11.91
N GLN A 1034 -3.41 -29.97 -12.99
CA GLN A 1034 -4.60 -29.15 -13.15
C GLN A 1034 -5.66 -29.85 -13.99
N ASN A 1035 -6.90 -29.54 -13.67
CA ASN A 1035 -8.04 -29.72 -14.58
C ASN A 1035 -8.91 -28.45 -14.56
N ASP A 1036 -10.14 -28.57 -15.07
CA ASP A 1036 -11.06 -27.44 -15.14
C ASP A 1036 -11.48 -26.90 -13.76
N LEU A 1037 -11.41 -27.72 -12.71
CA LEU A 1037 -11.93 -27.39 -11.37
C LEU A 1037 -10.84 -27.20 -10.32
N PHE A 1038 -9.81 -28.05 -10.31
CA PHE A 1038 -8.87 -28.18 -9.22
C PHE A 1038 -7.41 -28.13 -9.70
N THR A 1039 -6.57 -27.68 -8.80
CA THR A 1039 -5.11 -27.73 -8.94
C THR A 1039 -4.49 -28.65 -7.88
N GLY A 1040 -3.38 -29.28 -8.24
CA GLY A 1040 -2.62 -30.16 -7.36
C GLY A 1040 -1.15 -29.79 -7.37
N SER A 1041 -0.48 -29.97 -6.23
CA SER A 1041 0.96 -29.73 -6.12
C SER A 1041 1.63 -30.80 -5.28
N GLY A 1042 2.88 -31.14 -5.56
CA GLY A 1042 3.62 -32.11 -4.77
C GLY A 1042 5.12 -32.03 -4.99
N PHE A 1043 5.85 -32.75 -4.15
CA PHE A 1043 7.29 -32.91 -4.30
C PHE A 1043 7.73 -34.30 -3.81
N PHE A 1044 8.85 -34.79 -4.32
CA PHE A 1044 9.49 -36.02 -3.86
C PHE A 1044 11.01 -35.88 -3.96
N GLU A 1045 11.74 -36.23 -2.89
CA GLU A 1045 13.22 -36.08 -2.81
C GLU A 1045 13.94 -37.33 -2.30
N ASN A 1046 13.20 -38.39 -1.94
CA ASN A 1046 13.77 -39.60 -1.34
C ASN A 1046 14.33 -40.57 -2.39
N PHE A 1047 15.22 -40.09 -3.26
CA PHE A 1047 15.94 -40.86 -4.28
C PHE A 1047 17.30 -40.20 -4.55
N VAL A 1048 18.23 -40.91 -5.20
CA VAL A 1048 19.57 -40.41 -5.52
C VAL A 1048 19.72 -40.19 -7.02
N VAL A 1049 20.37 -39.10 -7.42
CA VAL A 1049 20.81 -38.82 -8.79
C VAL A 1049 22.33 -38.75 -8.82
N GLY A 1050 22.96 -39.46 -9.77
CA GLY A 1050 24.41 -39.44 -9.95
C GLY A 1050 24.94 -40.65 -10.70
N GLY A 1051 26.23 -40.63 -11.03
CA GLY A 1051 26.89 -41.70 -11.79
C GLY A 1051 26.43 -41.79 -13.26
N LEU A 1052 27.00 -42.76 -13.96
CA LEU A 1052 26.75 -43.06 -15.37
C LEU A 1052 26.21 -44.48 -15.50
N ASN A 1053 25.22 -44.68 -16.37
CA ASN A 1053 24.65 -46.01 -16.60
C ASN A 1053 25.67 -46.94 -17.28
N ASP A 1054 25.74 -48.20 -16.84
CA ASP A 1054 26.73 -49.19 -17.31
C ASP A 1054 26.38 -49.76 -18.71
N SER A 1055 25.12 -49.59 -19.15
CA SER A 1055 24.63 -49.99 -20.47
C SER A 1055 24.10 -48.77 -21.23
N ILE A 1056 24.98 -48.13 -22.00
CA ILE A 1056 24.68 -46.91 -22.76
C ILE A 1056 24.21 -47.33 -24.17
N GLY A 1057 23.02 -46.87 -24.59
CA GLY A 1057 22.55 -47.02 -25.98
C GLY A 1057 23.42 -46.22 -26.98
N THR A 1058 23.04 -46.22 -28.26
CA THR A 1058 23.74 -45.42 -29.28
C THR A 1058 22.77 -44.48 -30.00
N ASP A 1059 22.98 -43.18 -29.86
CA ASP A 1059 22.39 -42.13 -30.71
C ASP A 1059 23.51 -41.28 -31.29
N THR A 1060 23.41 -40.93 -32.57
CA THR A 1060 24.38 -40.10 -33.29
C THR A 1060 23.71 -38.97 -34.08
N SER A 1061 22.38 -38.83 -33.99
CA SER A 1061 21.63 -37.78 -34.68
C SER A 1061 21.39 -36.63 -33.72
N GLY A 1062 21.52 -35.39 -34.18
CA GLY A 1062 21.14 -34.23 -33.37
C GLY A 1062 19.65 -33.90 -33.50
N PRO A 1063 19.11 -33.03 -32.64
CA PRO A 1063 17.68 -32.70 -32.63
C PRO A 1063 17.18 -32.08 -33.94
N GLY A 1064 15.94 -32.37 -34.30
CA GLY A 1064 15.18 -31.55 -35.25
C GLY A 1064 14.78 -30.22 -34.61
N ILE A 1065 14.94 -29.10 -35.33
CA ILE A 1065 14.68 -27.75 -34.83
C ILE A 1065 13.79 -27.01 -35.83
N GLU A 1066 12.63 -26.54 -35.37
CA GLU A 1066 11.76 -25.65 -36.15
C GLU A 1066 11.55 -24.35 -35.39
N ILE A 1067 11.74 -23.21 -36.06
CA ILE A 1067 11.74 -21.88 -35.44
C ILE A 1067 10.61 -21.04 -36.02
N TYR A 1068 9.82 -20.45 -35.14
CA TYR A 1068 8.64 -19.65 -35.47
C TYR A 1068 8.59 -18.35 -34.65
N MET A 1069 7.83 -17.36 -35.13
CA MET A 1069 7.56 -16.10 -34.43
C MET A 1069 6.05 -15.93 -34.25
N ASN A 1070 5.62 -15.79 -33.00
CA ASN A 1070 4.24 -15.77 -32.48
C ASN A 1070 3.37 -17.01 -32.78
N ASP A 1071 3.41 -17.55 -33.99
CA ASP A 1071 2.65 -18.73 -34.39
C ASP A 1071 3.36 -19.55 -35.49
N LYS A 1072 2.79 -20.71 -35.83
CA LYS A 1072 3.33 -21.60 -36.87
C LYS A 1072 3.13 -21.11 -38.31
N ASN A 1073 2.42 -19.99 -38.52
CA ASN A 1073 2.20 -19.42 -39.85
C ASN A 1073 3.34 -18.50 -40.29
N PHE A 1074 4.21 -18.11 -39.35
CA PHE A 1074 5.42 -17.37 -39.65
C PHE A 1074 6.35 -18.15 -40.60
N VAL A 1075 6.94 -17.44 -41.56
CA VAL A 1075 7.90 -18.00 -42.52
C VAL A 1075 9.14 -17.12 -42.53
N SER A 1076 10.31 -17.74 -42.67
CA SER A 1076 11.60 -17.03 -42.74
C SER A 1076 11.60 -15.95 -43.84
N GLY A 1077 12.12 -14.77 -43.49
CA GLY A 1077 12.09 -13.55 -44.31
C GLY A 1077 10.88 -12.67 -44.05
N GLY A 1078 9.91 -13.12 -43.25
CA GLY A 1078 8.73 -12.35 -42.88
C GLY A 1078 9.01 -11.15 -41.97
N ILE A 1079 8.01 -10.27 -41.82
CA ILE A 1079 8.08 -9.15 -40.87
C ILE A 1079 7.55 -9.54 -39.49
N VAL A 1080 8.08 -8.87 -38.46
CA VAL A 1080 7.64 -8.97 -37.05
C VAL A 1080 7.55 -7.58 -36.41
N ASP A 1081 6.93 -7.50 -35.23
CA ASP A 1081 6.97 -6.30 -34.39
C ASP A 1081 8.31 -6.19 -33.61
N ASP A 1082 8.45 -5.19 -32.74
CA ASP A 1082 9.65 -4.99 -31.91
C ASP A 1082 9.69 -5.90 -30.67
N ASN A 1083 8.62 -6.67 -30.40
CA ASN A 1083 8.49 -7.55 -29.25
C ASN A 1083 7.91 -8.94 -29.63
N PRO A 1084 8.54 -9.70 -30.55
CA PRO A 1084 7.98 -10.97 -31.00
C PRO A 1084 8.19 -12.09 -29.97
N LYS A 1085 7.25 -13.03 -29.93
CA LYS A 1085 7.38 -14.27 -29.17
C LYS A 1085 8.10 -15.33 -30.00
N LEU A 1086 9.29 -15.72 -29.60
CA LEU A 1086 10.05 -16.82 -30.20
C LEU A 1086 9.44 -18.16 -29.76
N ILE A 1087 9.12 -19.02 -30.74
CA ILE A 1087 8.64 -20.39 -30.52
C ILE A 1087 9.61 -21.34 -31.22
N ILE A 1088 10.17 -22.29 -30.48
CA ILE A 1088 11.07 -23.31 -31.04
C ILE A 1088 10.46 -24.68 -30.75
N HIS A 1089 10.19 -25.47 -31.78
CA HIS A 1089 9.83 -26.87 -31.64
C HIS A 1089 11.08 -27.73 -31.79
N LEU A 1090 11.25 -28.68 -30.87
CA LEU A 1090 12.38 -29.60 -30.84
C LEU A 1090 11.88 -31.03 -30.82
N ALA A 1091 12.54 -31.91 -31.56
CA ALA A 1091 12.25 -33.34 -31.55
C ALA A 1091 13.53 -34.17 -31.69
N ASP A 1092 13.69 -35.18 -30.85
CA ASP A 1092 14.80 -36.13 -30.88
C ASP A 1092 14.39 -37.48 -30.25
N SER A 1093 14.91 -38.58 -30.78
CA SER A 1093 14.55 -39.93 -30.30
C SER A 1093 15.00 -40.23 -28.87
N SER A 1094 16.09 -39.58 -28.44
CA SER A 1094 16.68 -39.69 -27.11
C SER A 1094 16.19 -38.59 -26.16
N GLY A 1095 15.44 -37.61 -26.67
CA GLY A 1095 14.99 -36.43 -25.94
C GLY A 1095 16.00 -35.29 -25.99
N ILE A 1096 15.57 -34.13 -25.49
CA ILE A 1096 16.35 -32.88 -25.54
C ILE A 1096 17.12 -32.68 -24.23
N ASN A 1097 18.39 -32.30 -24.33
CA ASN A 1097 19.21 -31.95 -23.18
C ASN A 1097 18.96 -30.48 -22.77
N THR A 1098 18.50 -30.30 -21.54
CA THR A 1098 18.21 -28.98 -20.96
C THR A 1098 18.94 -28.73 -19.65
N THR A 1099 19.90 -29.58 -19.26
CA THR A 1099 20.51 -29.48 -17.90
C THR A 1099 21.35 -28.23 -17.71
N GLY A 1100 21.97 -27.69 -18.78
CA GLY A 1100 22.84 -26.51 -18.75
C GLY A 1100 24.12 -26.69 -17.92
N THR A 1101 24.42 -27.93 -17.51
CA THR A 1101 25.60 -28.31 -16.72
C THR A 1101 26.76 -28.78 -17.59
N GLY A 1102 26.48 -29.19 -18.82
CA GLY A 1102 27.48 -29.54 -19.82
C GLY A 1102 28.14 -28.28 -20.38
N ILE A 1103 29.47 -28.22 -20.34
CA ILE A 1103 30.22 -27.07 -20.88
C ILE A 1103 29.91 -26.94 -22.38
N GLY A 1104 29.21 -25.88 -22.76
CA GLY A 1104 28.87 -25.56 -24.15
C GLY A 1104 27.69 -26.35 -24.73
N HIS A 1105 26.91 -27.04 -23.90
CA HIS A 1105 25.73 -27.81 -24.32
C HIS A 1105 24.39 -27.14 -23.96
N ASP A 1106 24.38 -25.80 -23.88
CA ASP A 1106 23.15 -25.05 -23.65
C ASP A 1106 22.22 -25.08 -24.87
N LEU A 1107 20.92 -25.07 -24.61
CA LEU A 1107 19.92 -24.74 -25.62
C LEU A 1107 19.95 -23.22 -25.79
N GLU A 1108 20.51 -22.75 -26.90
CA GLU A 1108 20.76 -21.32 -27.10
C GLU A 1108 20.12 -20.78 -28.37
N ALA A 1109 19.71 -19.51 -28.33
CA ALA A 1109 19.35 -18.73 -29.50
C ALA A 1109 20.28 -17.53 -29.63
N THR A 1110 21.01 -17.45 -30.74
CA THR A 1110 21.89 -16.34 -31.09
C THR A 1110 21.17 -15.42 -32.06
N LEU A 1111 20.82 -14.23 -31.60
CA LEU A 1111 20.23 -13.16 -32.39
C LEU A 1111 21.33 -12.28 -32.98
N MET A 1112 21.36 -12.18 -34.31
CA MET A 1112 22.33 -11.40 -35.09
C MET A 1112 21.59 -10.26 -35.78
N GLY A 1113 21.77 -9.03 -35.28
CA GLY A 1113 21.30 -7.81 -35.92
C GLY A 1113 22.38 -6.73 -35.86
N LYS A 1114 22.06 -5.56 -35.30
CA LYS A 1114 23.08 -4.53 -35.01
C LYS A 1114 24.12 -4.99 -33.99
N THR A 1115 23.70 -5.81 -33.05
CA THR A 1115 24.54 -6.46 -32.04
C THR A 1115 24.29 -7.96 -32.10
N LYS A 1116 25.28 -8.75 -31.68
CA LYS A 1116 25.14 -10.19 -31.48
C LYS A 1116 24.77 -10.45 -30.03
N THR A 1117 23.62 -11.08 -29.80
CA THR A 1117 23.13 -11.43 -28.46
C THR A 1117 22.83 -12.92 -28.40
N THR A 1118 23.32 -13.62 -27.38
CA THR A 1118 23.02 -15.04 -27.15
C THR A 1118 22.11 -15.18 -25.94
N LEU A 1119 21.05 -15.97 -26.10
CA LEU A 1119 20.03 -16.26 -25.09
C LEU A 1119 20.13 -17.74 -24.71
N VAL A 1120 20.21 -18.03 -23.41
CA VAL A 1120 20.12 -19.41 -22.87
C VAL A 1120 18.65 -19.71 -22.61
N LEU A 1121 18.14 -20.79 -23.19
CA LEU A 1121 16.72 -21.12 -23.26
C LEU A 1121 16.34 -22.41 -22.54
N ASN A 1122 17.29 -23.05 -21.85
CA ASN A 1122 17.10 -24.33 -21.14
C ASN A 1122 15.84 -24.34 -20.26
N ASP A 1123 15.62 -23.31 -19.45
CA ASP A 1123 14.49 -23.23 -18.50
C ASP A 1123 13.12 -23.00 -19.17
N TYR A 1124 13.12 -22.63 -20.45
CA TYR A 1124 11.91 -22.37 -21.24
C TYR A 1124 11.42 -23.60 -22.01
N TYR A 1125 12.24 -24.67 -22.10
CA TYR A 1125 11.83 -25.90 -22.74
C TYR A 1125 10.84 -26.68 -21.87
N ILE A 1126 9.78 -27.16 -22.49
CA ILE A 1126 8.84 -28.11 -21.90
C ILE A 1126 8.54 -29.22 -22.90
N ALA A 1127 8.65 -30.47 -22.45
CA ALA A 1127 8.30 -31.62 -23.26
C ALA A 1127 6.77 -31.67 -23.53
N ASP A 1128 6.40 -32.27 -24.66
CA ASP A 1128 4.99 -32.46 -25.01
C ASP A 1128 4.30 -33.46 -24.07
N VAL A 1129 2.96 -33.45 -24.09
CA VAL A 1129 2.18 -34.36 -23.25
C VAL A 1129 2.49 -35.80 -23.63
N ASP A 1130 2.83 -36.61 -22.62
CA ASP A 1130 3.16 -38.03 -22.71
C ASP A 1130 4.38 -38.34 -23.62
N SER A 1131 5.23 -37.35 -23.91
CA SER A 1131 6.41 -37.50 -24.76
C SER A 1131 7.61 -36.75 -24.19
N TYR A 1132 8.72 -37.47 -23.99
CA TYR A 1132 10.03 -36.85 -23.73
C TYR A 1132 10.84 -36.56 -25.01
N GLN A 1133 10.36 -37.06 -26.14
CA GLN A 1133 11.05 -37.01 -27.44
C GLN A 1133 10.73 -35.75 -28.24
N SER A 1134 9.72 -34.99 -27.84
CA SER A 1134 9.37 -33.71 -28.46
C SER A 1134 8.98 -32.69 -27.41
N GLY A 1135 9.11 -31.41 -27.75
CA GLY A 1135 8.72 -30.32 -26.88
C GLY A 1135 8.90 -28.97 -27.55
N ARG A 1136 8.72 -27.91 -26.76
CA ARG A 1136 8.86 -26.55 -27.27
C ARG A 1136 9.46 -25.58 -26.25
N VAL A 1137 10.09 -24.54 -26.79
CA VAL A 1137 10.49 -23.32 -26.08
C VAL A 1137 9.56 -22.19 -26.50
N GLU A 1138 9.14 -21.39 -25.52
CA GLU A 1138 8.49 -20.11 -25.76
C GLU A 1138 9.27 -19.00 -25.02
N TYR A 1139 9.79 -18.02 -25.75
CA TYR A 1139 10.59 -16.92 -25.18
C TYR A 1139 10.14 -15.56 -25.73
N GLN A 1140 9.96 -14.57 -24.86
CA GLN A 1140 9.55 -13.23 -25.25
C GLN A 1140 10.77 -12.37 -25.61
N LEU A 1141 10.99 -12.11 -26.91
CA LEU A 1141 11.97 -11.09 -27.33
C LEU A 1141 11.38 -9.70 -27.09
N SER A 1142 12.22 -8.73 -26.73
CA SER A 1142 11.77 -7.37 -26.38
C SER A 1142 12.74 -6.31 -26.89
N ASN A 1143 12.22 -5.12 -27.20
CA ASN A 1143 12.99 -3.94 -27.63
C ASN A 1143 13.92 -4.20 -28.83
N LEU A 1144 13.45 -4.97 -29.81
CA LEU A 1144 14.21 -5.15 -31.04
C LEU A 1144 14.15 -3.85 -31.86
N SER A 1145 15.31 -3.30 -32.19
CA SER A 1145 15.36 -2.10 -33.04
C SER A 1145 14.93 -2.43 -34.47
N PRO A 1146 14.24 -1.53 -35.20
CA PRO A 1146 13.90 -1.79 -36.60
C PRO A 1146 15.12 -2.13 -37.46
N GLY A 1147 15.02 -3.21 -38.23
CA GLY A 1147 16.12 -3.74 -39.04
C GLY A 1147 15.95 -5.23 -39.36
N ASP A 1148 16.89 -5.77 -40.11
CA ASP A 1148 16.97 -7.19 -40.44
C ASP A 1148 17.73 -7.96 -39.37
N TYR A 1149 17.26 -9.17 -39.07
CA TYR A 1149 17.81 -10.05 -38.07
C TYR A 1149 17.89 -11.48 -38.59
N ASP A 1150 18.96 -12.16 -38.20
CA ASP A 1150 19.11 -13.61 -38.32
C ASP A 1150 19.13 -14.21 -36.91
N LEU A 1151 18.28 -15.20 -36.65
CA LEU A 1151 18.22 -15.90 -35.38
C LEU A 1151 18.60 -17.37 -35.58
N ARG A 1152 19.72 -17.76 -34.98
CA ARG A 1152 20.23 -19.13 -35.02
C ARG A 1152 20.00 -19.84 -33.70
N VAL A 1153 19.34 -20.98 -33.73
CA VAL A 1153 19.09 -21.84 -32.58
C VAL A 1153 20.01 -23.05 -32.64
N LYS A 1154 20.64 -23.36 -31.51
CA LYS A 1154 21.44 -24.57 -31.30
C LYS A 1154 20.85 -25.39 -30.17
N ALA A 1155 20.61 -26.67 -30.41
CA ALA A 1155 20.06 -27.60 -29.44
C ALA A 1155 20.89 -28.88 -29.38
N TRP A 1156 20.82 -29.57 -28.25
CA TRP A 1156 21.53 -30.82 -27.97
C TRP A 1156 20.54 -31.90 -27.55
N ASP A 1157 20.78 -33.14 -27.97
CA ASP A 1157 20.07 -34.31 -27.44
C ASP A 1157 20.69 -34.78 -26.11
N VAL A 1158 20.05 -35.75 -25.45
CA VAL A 1158 20.52 -36.37 -24.20
C VAL A 1158 21.91 -37.03 -24.32
N TYR A 1159 22.34 -37.42 -25.54
CA TYR A 1159 23.65 -38.03 -25.84
C TYR A 1159 24.76 -37.02 -26.17
N ASN A 1160 24.44 -35.73 -26.22
CA ASN A 1160 25.28 -34.61 -26.64
C ASN A 1160 25.58 -34.57 -28.15
N ASN A 1161 24.67 -35.04 -29.00
CA ASN A 1161 24.64 -34.70 -30.41
C ASN A 1161 23.93 -33.35 -30.58
N SER A 1162 24.47 -32.44 -31.39
CA SER A 1162 23.86 -31.13 -31.66
C SER A 1162 23.38 -30.98 -33.10
N ASN A 1163 22.42 -30.07 -33.26
CA ASN A 1163 22.04 -29.53 -34.55
C ASN A 1163 21.81 -28.01 -34.42
N GLU A 1164 21.83 -27.30 -35.55
CA GLU A 1164 21.56 -25.87 -35.63
C GLU A 1164 20.50 -25.59 -36.70
N SER A 1165 19.68 -24.57 -36.48
CA SER A 1165 18.74 -24.05 -37.48
C SER A 1165 18.65 -22.54 -37.37
N GLU A 1166 18.30 -21.89 -38.47
CA GLU A 1166 18.32 -20.43 -38.57
C GLU A 1166 17.06 -19.90 -39.23
N VAL A 1167 16.62 -18.73 -38.79
CA VAL A 1167 15.50 -18.02 -39.36
C VAL A 1167 15.82 -16.53 -39.48
N SER A 1168 15.63 -15.97 -40.67
CA SER A 1168 15.72 -14.53 -40.91
C SER A 1168 14.36 -13.85 -40.72
N PHE A 1169 14.34 -12.60 -40.28
CA PHE A 1169 13.14 -11.76 -40.18
C PHE A 1169 13.47 -10.27 -40.18
N THR A 1170 12.48 -9.42 -40.48
CA THR A 1170 12.64 -7.96 -40.43
C THR A 1170 11.72 -7.33 -39.38
N VAL A 1171 12.30 -6.63 -38.42
CA VAL A 1171 11.57 -5.91 -37.37
C VAL A 1171 11.00 -4.61 -37.91
N LYS A 1172 9.69 -4.38 -37.71
CA LYS A 1172 8.98 -3.14 -38.03
C LYS A 1172 8.33 -2.58 -36.77
N SER A 1173 8.68 -1.34 -36.41
CA SER A 1173 8.15 -0.63 -35.24
C SER A 1173 6.61 -0.65 -35.17
N GLU A 1174 6.06 -0.96 -34.01
CA GLU A 1174 4.61 -0.96 -33.73
C GLU A 1174 3.96 0.42 -33.87
N ASP A 1175 4.73 1.52 -33.87
CA ASP A 1175 4.21 2.88 -33.94
C ASP A 1175 3.41 3.16 -35.23
N ARG A 1176 3.73 2.42 -36.29
CA ARG A 1176 3.10 2.57 -37.60
C ARG A 1176 2.75 1.19 -38.19
N PRO A 1177 1.49 0.98 -38.61
CA PRO A 1177 1.13 -0.26 -39.29
C PRO A 1177 1.82 -0.32 -40.65
N VAL A 1178 2.36 -1.49 -40.98
CA VAL A 1178 3.05 -1.81 -42.23
C VAL A 1178 2.43 -3.08 -42.81
N LEU A 1179 2.28 -3.12 -44.14
CA LEU A 1179 1.93 -4.35 -44.87
C LEU A 1179 3.13 -4.80 -45.70
N SER A 1180 3.46 -6.09 -45.63
CA SER A 1180 4.50 -6.73 -46.43
C SER A 1180 3.97 -7.99 -47.13
N HIS A 1181 4.72 -8.51 -48.11
CA HIS A 1181 4.43 -9.76 -48.82
C HIS A 1181 2.97 -9.93 -49.27
N VAL A 1182 2.33 -8.83 -49.70
CA VAL A 1182 0.96 -8.86 -50.23
C VAL A 1182 0.96 -9.64 -51.54
N LEU A 1183 0.14 -10.69 -51.61
CA LEU A 1183 0.02 -11.54 -52.80
C LEU A 1183 -1.36 -12.20 -52.87
N ASN A 1184 -1.65 -12.83 -54.01
CA ASN A 1184 -2.78 -13.72 -54.15
C ASN A 1184 -2.33 -15.05 -54.77
N TYR A 1185 -2.93 -16.17 -54.37
CA TYR A 1185 -2.60 -17.50 -54.88
C TYR A 1185 -3.87 -18.37 -55.04
N PRO A 1186 -4.03 -19.09 -56.18
CA PRO A 1186 -3.19 -19.03 -57.38
C PRO A 1186 -3.26 -17.66 -58.08
N ASN A 1187 -2.18 -17.27 -58.76
CA ASN A 1187 -2.10 -16.09 -59.62
C ASN A 1187 -1.13 -16.37 -60.78
N PRO A 1188 -1.58 -16.50 -62.04
CA PRO A 1188 -2.96 -16.34 -62.49
C PRO A 1188 -3.95 -17.39 -61.94
N PHE A 1189 -5.26 -17.08 -61.93
CA PHE A 1189 -6.32 -18.02 -61.55
C PHE A 1189 -7.46 -18.12 -62.58
N THR A 1190 -8.29 -19.16 -62.44
CA THR A 1190 -9.40 -19.50 -63.36
C THR A 1190 -10.77 -19.58 -62.68
N GLU A 1191 -10.85 -20.03 -61.43
CA GLU A 1191 -12.12 -20.17 -60.68
C GLU A 1191 -12.13 -19.36 -59.38
N SER A 1192 -11.04 -19.41 -58.61
CA SER A 1192 -10.90 -18.63 -57.38
C SER A 1192 -9.44 -18.33 -57.07
N THR A 1193 -9.21 -17.35 -56.23
CA THR A 1193 -7.90 -17.01 -55.65
C THR A 1193 -8.08 -16.68 -54.18
N ALA A 1194 -7.00 -16.68 -53.41
CA ALA A 1194 -7.00 -16.20 -52.04
C ALA A 1194 -5.93 -15.13 -51.85
N PHE A 1195 -6.25 -14.10 -51.09
CA PHE A 1195 -5.32 -13.04 -50.73
C PHE A 1195 -4.58 -13.39 -49.45
N TYR A 1196 -3.29 -13.05 -49.43
CA TYR A 1196 -2.39 -13.19 -48.29
C TYR A 1196 -1.57 -11.90 -48.12
N PHE A 1197 -1.24 -11.56 -46.88
CA PHE A 1197 -0.32 -10.47 -46.57
C PHE A 1197 0.28 -10.64 -45.17
N GLU A 1198 1.36 -9.92 -44.91
CA GLU A 1198 1.96 -9.81 -43.58
C GLU A 1198 1.75 -8.41 -42.99
N HIS A 1199 1.70 -8.32 -41.66
CA HIS A 1199 1.61 -7.05 -40.91
C HIS A 1199 2.43 -7.10 -39.62
N ASN A 1200 2.66 -5.94 -38.99
CA ASN A 1200 3.40 -5.79 -37.73
C ASN A 1200 2.49 -5.36 -36.55
N GLN A 1201 1.23 -5.79 -36.55
CA GLN A 1201 0.24 -5.45 -35.53
C GLN A 1201 -0.53 -6.71 -35.07
N PRO A 1202 0.17 -7.74 -34.57
CA PRO A 1202 -0.39 -9.09 -34.39
C PRO A 1202 -1.50 -9.17 -33.32
N PHE A 1203 -1.50 -8.27 -32.34
CA PHE A 1203 -2.43 -8.30 -31.19
C PHE A 1203 -3.50 -7.20 -31.24
N GLU A 1204 -3.55 -6.40 -32.30
CA GLU A 1204 -4.57 -5.36 -32.48
C GLU A 1204 -5.68 -5.90 -33.40
N ASP A 1205 -6.93 -5.56 -33.07
CA ASP A 1205 -8.05 -5.80 -33.98
C ASP A 1205 -7.98 -4.82 -35.17
N PHE A 1206 -8.29 -5.31 -36.37
CA PHE A 1206 -8.33 -4.43 -37.55
C PHE A 1206 -9.31 -4.87 -38.64
N ASP A 1207 -9.82 -3.85 -39.34
CA ASP A 1207 -10.63 -4.03 -40.54
C ASP A 1207 -9.71 -4.16 -41.76
N VAL A 1208 -9.93 -5.21 -42.55
CA VAL A 1208 -9.27 -5.44 -43.85
C VAL A 1208 -10.25 -5.12 -44.96
N SER A 1209 -9.86 -4.24 -45.88
CA SER A 1209 -10.61 -3.95 -47.11
C SER A 1209 -9.75 -4.21 -48.34
N ILE A 1210 -10.16 -5.15 -49.19
CA ILE A 1210 -9.53 -5.46 -50.48
C ILE A 1210 -10.38 -4.89 -51.60
N HIS A 1211 -9.85 -3.90 -52.31
CA HIS A 1211 -10.51 -3.27 -53.44
C HIS A 1211 -9.86 -3.72 -54.74
N ILE A 1212 -10.63 -4.27 -55.67
CA ILE A 1212 -10.14 -4.79 -56.95
C ILE A 1212 -10.58 -3.86 -58.07
N TYR A 1213 -9.65 -3.47 -58.94
CA TYR A 1213 -9.83 -2.48 -60.00
C TYR A 1213 -9.48 -3.06 -61.36
N SER A 1214 -10.27 -2.71 -62.36
CA SER A 1214 -9.94 -2.96 -63.78
C SER A 1214 -8.73 -2.12 -64.23
N PRO A 1215 -8.11 -2.44 -65.39
CA PRO A 1215 -7.05 -1.61 -65.98
C PRO A 1215 -7.43 -0.13 -66.19
N SER A 1216 -8.74 0.15 -66.33
CA SER A 1216 -9.26 1.52 -66.51
C SER A 1216 -9.42 2.29 -65.20
N GLY A 1217 -9.13 1.67 -64.04
CA GLY A 1217 -9.31 2.26 -62.72
C GLY A 1217 -10.73 2.13 -62.14
N LYS A 1218 -11.68 1.51 -62.86
CA LYS A 1218 -13.02 1.20 -62.33
C LYS A 1218 -12.92 0.14 -61.22
N LEU A 1219 -13.52 0.40 -60.06
CA LEU A 1219 -13.70 -0.57 -58.96
C LEU A 1219 -14.64 -1.69 -59.41
N VAL A 1220 -14.23 -2.93 -59.14
CA VAL A 1220 -14.86 -4.16 -59.61
C VAL A 1220 -15.40 -4.96 -58.43
N LYS A 1221 -14.64 -5.06 -57.34
CA LYS A 1221 -15.03 -5.83 -56.15
C LYS A 1221 -14.52 -5.15 -54.90
N THR A 1222 -15.32 -5.17 -53.84
CA THR A 1222 -14.88 -4.87 -52.48
C THR A 1222 -15.04 -6.10 -51.61
N ILE A 1223 -13.98 -6.46 -50.88
CA ILE A 1223 -14.01 -7.54 -49.88
C ILE A 1223 -13.67 -6.90 -48.54
N GLU A 1224 -14.56 -7.04 -47.57
CA GLU A 1224 -14.35 -6.59 -46.20
C GLU A 1224 -14.27 -7.79 -45.26
N TYR A 1225 -13.31 -7.75 -44.35
CA TYR A 1225 -13.09 -8.78 -43.35
C TYR A 1225 -12.65 -8.12 -42.06
N GLN A 1226 -13.27 -8.48 -40.94
CA GLN A 1226 -12.76 -8.09 -39.62
C GLN A 1226 -11.84 -9.18 -39.11
N TYR A 1227 -10.62 -8.80 -38.76
CA TYR A 1227 -9.63 -9.73 -38.24
C TYR A 1227 -9.39 -9.42 -36.76
N PRO A 1228 -9.68 -10.36 -35.85
CA PRO A 1228 -9.32 -10.19 -34.45
C PRO A 1228 -7.79 -10.28 -34.30
N GLY A 1229 -7.22 -9.59 -33.33
CA GLY A 1229 -5.79 -9.65 -32.99
C GLY A 1229 -5.37 -11.07 -32.57
N SER A 1230 -5.14 -11.96 -33.53
CA SER A 1230 -4.94 -13.40 -33.30
C SER A 1230 -3.51 -13.76 -32.90
N GLY A 1231 -2.62 -12.77 -32.77
CA GLY A 1231 -1.19 -12.95 -32.57
C GLY A 1231 -0.40 -13.26 -33.85
N SER A 1232 -1.06 -13.48 -34.99
CA SER A 1232 -0.37 -13.85 -36.24
C SER A 1232 0.22 -12.63 -36.95
N TYR A 1233 1.38 -12.79 -37.57
CA TYR A 1233 1.92 -11.80 -38.51
C TYR A 1233 1.39 -11.97 -39.93
N ARG A 1234 0.80 -13.12 -40.25
CA ARG A 1234 0.42 -13.49 -41.61
C ARG A 1234 -1.07 -13.74 -41.70
N ILE A 1235 -1.73 -13.00 -42.59
CA ILE A 1235 -3.17 -13.07 -42.83
C ILE A 1235 -3.45 -13.81 -44.13
N GLY A 1236 -4.50 -14.62 -44.10
CA GLY A 1236 -5.03 -15.38 -45.24
C GLY A 1236 -5.23 -16.86 -44.89
N PRO A 1237 -5.90 -17.64 -45.76
CA PRO A 1237 -6.50 -17.22 -47.02
C PRO A 1237 -7.76 -16.34 -46.85
N ILE A 1238 -7.80 -15.20 -47.54
CA ILE A 1238 -9.06 -14.45 -47.78
C ILE A 1238 -9.53 -14.78 -49.19
N TYR A 1239 -10.56 -15.61 -49.30
CA TYR A 1239 -11.01 -16.16 -50.59
C TYR A 1239 -11.77 -15.15 -51.45
N TRP A 1240 -11.59 -15.26 -52.77
CA TRP A 1240 -12.40 -14.60 -53.78
C TRP A 1240 -12.67 -15.53 -54.96
N ASP A 1241 -13.92 -15.54 -55.42
CA ASP A 1241 -14.48 -16.38 -56.47
C ASP A 1241 -14.40 -15.77 -57.87
N GLY A 1242 -13.75 -14.59 -58.01
CA GLY A 1242 -13.66 -13.91 -59.30
C GLY A 1242 -14.96 -13.25 -59.76
N LEU A 1243 -15.93 -13.03 -58.88
CA LEU A 1243 -17.15 -12.28 -59.20
C LEU A 1243 -17.04 -10.80 -58.75
N ASP A 1244 -17.78 -9.91 -59.41
CA ASP A 1244 -17.90 -8.50 -59.00
C ASP A 1244 -18.86 -8.33 -57.80
N ASP A 1245 -19.14 -7.08 -57.39
CA ASP A 1245 -20.06 -6.78 -56.29
C ASP A 1245 -21.53 -7.19 -56.57
N PHE A 1246 -21.90 -7.42 -57.84
CA PHE A 1246 -23.25 -7.84 -58.26
C PHE A 1246 -23.36 -9.35 -58.54
N GLY A 1247 -22.27 -10.10 -58.39
CA GLY A 1247 -22.22 -11.53 -58.66
C GLY A 1247 -21.95 -11.89 -60.12
N ASP A 1248 -21.61 -10.91 -60.96
CA ASP A 1248 -21.28 -11.14 -62.36
C ASP A 1248 -19.81 -11.54 -62.52
N ARG A 1249 -19.54 -12.38 -63.53
CA ARG A 1249 -18.17 -12.77 -63.88
C ARG A 1249 -17.45 -11.62 -64.56
N ILE A 1250 -16.23 -11.36 -64.11
CA ILE A 1250 -15.36 -10.34 -64.69
C ILE A 1250 -14.48 -10.94 -65.78
N GLY A 1251 -14.18 -10.16 -66.82
CA GLY A 1251 -13.48 -10.68 -68.00
C GLY A 1251 -12.01 -11.02 -67.72
N ARG A 1252 -11.46 -11.99 -68.45
CA ARG A 1252 -10.02 -12.31 -68.45
C ARG A 1252 -9.14 -11.05 -68.61
N GLY A 1253 -8.04 -10.99 -67.88
CA GLY A 1253 -7.11 -9.87 -67.97
C GLY A 1253 -6.33 -9.61 -66.69
N VAL A 1254 -5.55 -8.53 -66.72
CA VAL A 1254 -4.80 -8.02 -65.55
C VAL A 1254 -5.70 -7.07 -64.78
N TYR A 1255 -5.80 -7.26 -63.47
CA TYR A 1255 -6.47 -6.35 -62.55
C TYR A 1255 -5.48 -5.87 -61.49
N PHE A 1256 -5.78 -4.74 -60.86
CA PHE A 1256 -5.01 -4.22 -59.73
C PHE A 1256 -5.86 -4.34 -58.48
N TYR A 1257 -5.31 -4.82 -57.38
CA TYR A 1257 -6.00 -4.81 -56.10
C TYR A 1257 -5.23 -4.02 -55.06
N ARG A 1258 -5.96 -3.43 -54.12
CA ARG A 1258 -5.44 -2.69 -52.99
C ARG A 1258 -5.94 -3.31 -51.71
N VAL A 1259 -5.01 -3.79 -50.87
CA VAL A 1259 -5.30 -4.21 -49.50
C VAL A 1259 -5.13 -2.99 -48.61
N ARG A 1260 -6.13 -2.69 -47.79
CA ARG A 1260 -6.08 -1.65 -46.76
C ARG A 1260 -6.39 -2.29 -45.42
N VAL A 1261 -5.60 -1.97 -44.41
CA VAL A 1261 -5.83 -2.34 -43.01
C VAL A 1261 -6.09 -1.07 -42.22
N LYS A 1262 -7.10 -1.10 -41.33
CA LYS A 1262 -7.45 -0.01 -40.42
C LYS A 1262 -7.57 -0.56 -39.00
N LEU A 1263 -6.73 -0.04 -38.10
CA LEU A 1263 -6.75 -0.37 -36.68
C LEU A 1263 -7.87 0.38 -35.95
N SER A 1264 -8.27 -0.10 -34.77
CA SER A 1264 -9.27 0.53 -33.89
C SER A 1264 -8.91 1.97 -33.49
N ASN A 1265 -7.61 2.29 -33.38
CA ASN A 1265 -7.11 3.65 -33.11
C ASN A 1265 -7.13 4.59 -34.34
N GLY A 1266 -7.63 4.13 -35.49
CA GLY A 1266 -7.77 4.89 -36.72
C GLY A 1266 -6.52 4.92 -37.62
N LYS A 1267 -5.38 4.37 -37.20
CA LYS A 1267 -4.19 4.25 -38.06
C LYS A 1267 -4.45 3.25 -39.21
N THR A 1268 -3.88 3.53 -40.38
CA THR A 1268 -4.10 2.69 -41.57
C THR A 1268 -2.81 2.37 -42.31
N ALA A 1269 -2.74 1.17 -42.90
CA ALA A 1269 -1.72 0.77 -43.86
C ALA A 1269 -2.38 0.31 -45.16
N GLN A 1270 -1.70 0.48 -46.30
CA GLN A 1270 -2.20 -0.01 -47.58
C GLN A 1270 -1.07 -0.47 -48.50
N ALA A 1271 -1.36 -1.47 -49.33
CA ALA A 1271 -0.46 -1.99 -50.34
C ALA A 1271 -1.24 -2.33 -51.61
N GLN A 1272 -0.58 -2.29 -52.77
CA GLN A 1272 -1.17 -2.56 -54.08
C GLN A 1272 -0.42 -3.66 -54.81
N GLN A 1273 -1.15 -4.52 -55.49
CA GLN A 1273 -0.59 -5.60 -56.31
C GLN A 1273 -1.44 -5.86 -57.55
N LYS A 1274 -0.91 -6.70 -58.45
CA LYS A 1274 -1.62 -7.13 -59.66
C LYS A 1274 -2.04 -8.59 -59.57
N LEU A 1275 -3.22 -8.88 -60.12
CA LEU A 1275 -3.72 -10.25 -60.30
C LEU A 1275 -4.11 -10.49 -61.75
N VAL A 1276 -4.08 -11.74 -62.18
CA VAL A 1276 -4.37 -12.14 -63.57
C VAL A 1276 -5.44 -13.23 -63.59
N ILE A 1277 -6.47 -13.00 -64.40
CA ILE A 1277 -7.59 -13.93 -64.60
C ILE A 1277 -7.46 -14.53 -66.00
N LEU A 1278 -7.42 -15.86 -66.09
CA LEU A 1278 -7.16 -16.57 -67.36
C LEU A 1278 -8.40 -17.04 -68.11
N LYS A 1279 -9.58 -16.99 -67.47
CA LYS A 1279 -10.82 -17.50 -68.05
C LYS A 1279 -11.78 -16.37 -68.41
#